data_AF-A0A370PDA0-F1
#
_entry.id   AF-A0A370PDA0-F1
#
_cell.length_a   1.000
_cell.length_b   1.000
_cell.length_c   1.000
_cell.angle_alpha   90.00
_cell.angle_beta   90.00
_cell.angle_gamma   90.00
#
_symmetry.space_group_name_H-M   'P 1'
#
loop_
_entity.id
_entity.type
_entity.pdbx_description
1 polymer ?
#
loop_
_entity_poly.entity_id
_entity_poly.type
_entity_poly.pdbx_seq_one_letter_code
_entity_poly.pdbx_strand_id
1 'polypeptide(L)'
;MALRTGTGLLALLFVFLAIFCNISTVLAQSCSASNPCATGCCSKYGYCGTGEDHCGADCIANCDYEATTECSATKPCAEGCCSKFGVCGYGPDYCGKENCVANCERTSECDPGNWGLEYSSSSTCPLNVCCSKYGFCGTTEEFCGDKKVKRPSCVPSQRLRRVVGYYEGWATTRPCKAFWPEQIPKGVYTHLNYAFATIDPITFEVLPPTALEAKLMTRLTSLKDHDPGLRVNIAIGGWSFNDPGTTASVFTQLAASEDNQMKFFRSLASFMATYNFDGVDIDWEYPVDSDRSGRKDDFQNIPKFISNLKNALKGTGGRDELSLTLPTSYWYLRNFDIKALAKSVDYFNYMSYDLHGTWDKGNKWTGEYLDAHTNLTEITDSLDLLWRNDISPDKVVMGVAFYSRAFTVEDTKCMDPGCRFVSGSDPGECSRQTGILMNSELDDIRANKSLTPSLDKEAAVQILKWGNQWASYDDKTTFKLRIDFAKKTCLGGIMVWAVSHDTYDGAYSSALASISPQIKPIKKLQVSPNGLTVTRDERIRQCKWTSCGQTCPSDYVAISRSDPKYRKGELMLDSIRCPKGASHTLCCPKEDVPKCGWYTHNNGNCSPDCPSGYFEIGSISSNGLCHHDYEAACCESNKDSTGLYNTLQWSEAPMCDWGECPVVDDKKSTTLALATAGSGDAVCNVRSFSWDDGIAVQERKLCYDSTQDKKTWDNCDWYDSVDSPPKGKPDDYCVDSCPSDMVRLATYRYDKNCAGGVRAFCCTDNYYTSKSQTNPEMADFRSSLNNYLEDGTCSMGESASLSRRDLFGRDTDKYEDLQFLIPLLYTLLVKNDTDLNAKEKLEAGYWDDWAKSNSLTGLVLSTLRSFVRQTRLWYEMGGKYVAQNILCRPTTWNDMAQQKSIPVCQGDPCDEGADPDLCRTAELDGETDHDDDDDDGSSSSDEDDGTLDKRMLSAPSHGTLEKRAAPKTYKVWCAGTGDWVDGLKIKPVYYPSAGRWQPTDVQYKEARTYQSRTDCANPLVDPMEKDGNNYDTEHVLELQMVPMFFRFATTGELTSGRTASFQPIDCTFFLPTSQGGIDFLHQSVMPKAEIYPGDPYEDRRAKSPEFRIMAALGTSKNKENFYLLEKAVNGMKARVFRNVDLVDPTKWAGFIKDTSNPGIPLKEIKAAIAVWHYLNDQDVKNSFVELVSHLREVWVEVDSRFNNNQPLFLPAWDEWWHDYIEYQVERTSTWITNGIAAMRKVWSDESHDNDPAKLIVLAALSELEAFEVEIVRYNHLIFP
;
A
#
# COMPACT_ATOMS: atom_id res chain seq x y z
N MET A 1 83.43 30.91 6.74
CA MET A 1 84.02 32.23 7.07
C MET A 1 82.91 33.03 7.75
N ALA A 2 82.79 33.14 9.08
CA ALA A 2 83.73 33.70 10.07
C ALA A 2 84.05 35.18 9.71
N LEU A 3 83.81 36.23 10.50
CA LEU A 3 83.64 36.41 11.96
C LEU A 3 83.16 37.87 12.27
N ARG A 4 82.29 38.02 13.29
CA ARG A 4 82.34 38.96 14.47
C ARG A 4 82.38 40.49 14.27
N THR A 5 81.87 41.37 15.15
CA THR A 5 81.55 41.41 16.61
C THR A 5 80.84 42.77 16.88
N GLY A 6 80.09 43.08 17.95
CA GLY A 6 79.76 42.49 19.25
C GLY A 6 78.67 43.38 19.95
N THR A 7 77.74 42.80 20.72
CA THR A 7 77.63 42.85 22.21
C THR A 7 77.86 44.25 22.82
N GLY A 8 76.94 44.94 23.51
CA GLY A 8 75.79 44.56 24.33
C GLY A 8 76.09 44.85 25.81
N LEU A 9 75.32 45.70 26.50
CA LEU A 9 74.87 45.55 27.91
C LEU A 9 74.11 46.78 28.46
N LEU A 10 73.17 46.50 29.38
CA LEU A 10 72.34 47.38 30.22
C LEU A 10 71.15 48.06 29.51
N ALA A 11 69.88 47.88 29.89
CA ALA A 11 69.32 47.41 31.15
C ALA A 11 67.92 46.82 30.92
N LEU A 12 67.70 45.64 31.51
CA LEU A 12 66.40 45.09 31.81
C LEU A 12 66.25 45.19 33.34
N LEU A 13 65.06 45.56 33.79
CA LEU A 13 64.57 45.67 35.18
C LEU A 13 64.86 46.97 35.93
N PHE A 14 63.91 47.91 35.84
CA PHE A 14 63.00 48.26 36.95
C PHE A 14 61.77 48.93 36.29
N VAL A 15 60.66 48.23 36.14
CA VAL A 15 59.53 48.17 37.10
C VAL A 15 58.62 49.39 36.99
N PHE A 16 57.43 49.11 36.47
CA PHE A 16 56.12 49.61 36.90
C PHE A 16 55.80 51.11 36.88
N LEU A 17 54.69 51.36 36.18
CA LEU A 17 53.63 52.33 36.48
C LEU A 17 53.83 53.79 36.06
N ALA A 18 52.94 54.14 35.12
CA ALA A 18 52.25 55.42 34.97
C ALA A 18 52.97 56.50 34.13
N ILE A 19 52.50 56.74 32.91
CA ILE A 19 51.40 57.69 32.64
C ILE A 19 51.05 57.65 31.14
N PHE A 20 49.75 57.56 30.90
CA PHE A 20 49.02 57.67 29.64
C PHE A 20 49.39 58.92 28.81
N CYS A 21 49.55 58.74 27.50
CA CYS A 21 48.90 59.49 26.40
C CYS A 21 49.76 59.38 25.14
N ASN A 22 49.28 58.68 24.12
CA ASN A 22 49.42 59.10 22.72
C ASN A 22 48.50 58.23 21.86
N ILE A 23 47.38 58.83 21.49
CA ILE A 23 46.41 58.34 20.52
C ILE A 23 47.03 58.47 19.13
N SER A 24 46.99 57.39 18.36
CA SER A 24 47.29 57.39 16.92
C SER A 24 46.25 58.22 16.17
N THR A 25 46.67 59.31 15.53
CA THR A 25 45.84 60.08 14.59
C THR A 25 45.62 59.30 13.30
N VAL A 26 44.39 58.88 13.05
CA VAL A 26 43.90 58.38 11.75
C VAL A 26 43.74 59.58 10.82
N LEU A 27 44.27 59.49 9.59
CA LEU A 27 44.11 60.50 8.54
C LEU A 27 42.64 60.53 8.10
N ALA A 28 41.91 61.62 8.40
CA ALA A 28 40.56 61.83 7.91
C ALA A 28 40.59 62.24 6.42
N GLN A 29 39.83 61.54 5.59
CA GLN A 29 39.61 61.91 4.18
C GLN A 29 38.79 63.20 4.10
N SER A 30 39.26 64.18 3.34
CA SER A 30 38.56 65.45 3.13
C SER A 30 37.45 65.32 2.09
N CYS A 31 36.29 65.93 2.32
CA CYS A 31 35.11 65.83 1.47
C CYS A 31 34.40 67.19 1.28
N SER A 32 33.49 67.26 0.30
CA SER A 32 32.65 68.45 0.04
C SER A 32 31.31 68.06 -0.60
N ALA A 33 30.40 69.03 -0.76
CA ALA A 33 29.13 68.83 -1.46
C ALA A 33 29.28 68.28 -2.90
N SER A 34 30.41 68.55 -3.56
CA SER A 34 30.71 68.09 -4.92
C SER A 34 31.69 66.92 -4.99
N ASN A 35 32.24 66.49 -3.85
CA ASN A 35 33.15 65.35 -3.74
C ASN A 35 32.80 64.55 -2.47
N PRO A 36 31.78 63.67 -2.55
CA PRO A 36 31.26 62.95 -1.40
C PRO A 36 32.26 61.93 -0.85
N CYS A 37 32.05 61.53 0.39
CA CYS A 37 32.85 60.50 1.04
C CYS A 37 32.68 59.14 0.37
N ALA A 38 33.76 58.36 0.27
CA ALA A 38 33.70 56.99 -0.22
C ALA A 38 32.87 56.08 0.72
N THR A 39 32.95 56.34 2.03
CA THR A 39 32.16 55.73 3.10
C THR A 39 31.93 56.79 4.19
N GLY A 40 30.72 56.89 4.72
CA GLY A 40 30.35 57.89 5.72
C GLY A 40 29.63 59.11 5.15
N CYS A 41 29.19 59.97 6.06
CA CYS A 41 28.68 61.29 5.77
C CYS A 41 29.83 62.31 5.74
N CYS A 42 29.66 63.35 4.94
CA CYS A 42 30.56 64.49 4.94
C CYS A 42 30.06 65.56 5.90
N SER A 43 30.83 65.84 6.97
CA SER A 43 30.49 66.93 7.89
C SER A 43 30.68 68.30 7.23
N LYS A 44 30.00 69.35 7.75
CA LYS A 44 30.24 70.75 7.32
C LYS A 44 31.70 71.21 7.44
N TYR A 45 32.52 70.51 8.21
CA TYR A 45 33.95 70.79 8.38
C TYR A 45 34.81 70.14 7.31
N GLY A 46 34.21 69.40 6.37
CA GLY A 46 34.88 68.82 5.21
C GLY A 46 35.63 67.54 5.53
N TYR A 47 35.16 66.74 6.49
CA TYR A 47 35.75 65.45 6.87
C TYR A 47 34.72 64.33 6.78
N CYS A 48 35.18 63.14 6.37
CA CYS A 48 34.36 61.93 6.31
C CYS A 48 34.28 61.22 7.65
N GLY A 49 33.07 60.81 8.06
CA GLY A 49 32.84 60.00 9.25
C GLY A 49 31.43 59.39 9.29
N THR A 50 31.21 58.43 10.17
CA THR A 50 29.94 57.67 10.29
C THR A 50 29.17 57.99 11.57
N GLY A 51 29.71 58.85 12.44
CA GLY A 51 29.08 59.28 13.68
C GLY A 51 28.07 60.42 13.50
N GLU A 52 27.29 60.70 14.53
CA GLU A 52 26.27 61.77 14.54
C GLU A 52 26.87 63.17 14.28
N ASP A 53 28.13 63.37 14.65
CA ASP A 53 28.94 64.56 14.37
C ASP A 53 29.26 64.76 12.87
N HIS A 54 29.06 63.74 12.05
CA HIS A 54 29.25 63.77 10.60
C HIS A 54 27.94 63.58 9.83
N CYS A 55 27.00 62.78 10.35
CA CYS A 55 25.73 62.41 9.72
C CYS A 55 24.50 63.15 10.26
N GLY A 56 24.66 64.01 11.28
CA GLY A 56 23.57 64.79 11.86
C GLY A 56 23.15 66.01 11.02
N ALA A 57 22.46 66.96 11.67
CA ALA A 57 21.88 68.15 11.02
C ALA A 57 22.88 69.05 10.26
N ASP A 58 24.17 68.85 10.48
CA ASP A 58 25.28 69.61 9.89
C ASP A 58 25.99 68.85 8.73
N CYS A 59 25.39 67.80 8.19
CA CYS A 59 25.94 67.09 7.04
C CYS A 59 25.75 67.85 5.72
N ILE A 60 26.74 67.76 4.82
CA ILE A 60 26.76 68.45 3.52
C ILE A 60 26.82 67.54 2.28
N ALA A 61 27.11 66.25 2.44
CA ALA A 61 27.06 65.24 1.38
C ALA A 61 26.94 63.83 1.97
N ASN A 62 26.22 62.92 1.28
CA ASN A 62 25.90 61.58 1.79
C ASN A 62 25.19 61.63 3.16
N CYS A 63 24.25 62.54 3.36
CA CYS A 63 23.60 62.76 4.67
C CYS A 63 22.56 61.72 5.03
N ASP A 64 22.04 61.05 4.02
CA ASP A 64 21.21 59.86 4.17
C ASP A 64 22.07 58.59 4.21
N TYR A 65 23.38 58.73 4.46
CA TYR A 65 24.25 57.58 4.67
C TYR A 65 23.89 56.93 6.00
N GLU A 66 22.94 56.00 5.92
CA GLU A 66 22.84 54.91 6.88
C GLU A 66 24.16 54.16 6.80
N ALA A 67 25.02 54.37 7.79
CA ALA A 67 26.22 53.57 7.98
C ALA A 67 25.78 52.14 8.29
N THR A 68 25.50 51.35 7.24
CA THR A 68 25.65 49.89 7.18
C THR A 68 25.28 49.15 8.47
N THR A 69 24.19 49.54 9.13
CA THR A 69 23.65 48.75 10.22
C THR A 69 22.75 47.73 9.57
N GLU A 70 23.26 46.51 9.41
CA GLU A 70 22.50 45.33 8.99
C GLU A 70 21.20 45.19 9.80
N CYS A 71 21.22 45.67 11.06
CA CYS A 71 20.10 45.61 11.98
C CYS A 71 20.04 46.79 12.98
N SER A 72 18.93 46.94 13.68
CA SER A 72 18.74 47.88 14.80
C SER A 72 17.71 47.32 15.80
N ALA A 73 17.41 48.06 16.87
CA ALA A 73 16.35 47.70 17.82
C ALA A 73 14.96 47.55 17.16
N THR A 74 14.72 48.23 16.04
CA THR A 74 13.45 48.18 15.29
C THR A 74 13.55 47.38 13.99
N LYS A 75 14.76 47.00 13.58
CA LYS A 75 15.05 46.19 12.39
C LYS A 75 15.88 44.96 12.82
N PRO A 76 15.25 43.88 13.30
CA PRO A 76 15.97 42.70 13.77
C PRO A 76 16.72 42.00 12.62
N CYS A 77 17.75 41.22 12.98
CA CYS A 77 18.48 40.38 12.03
C CYS A 77 17.60 39.26 11.47
N ALA A 78 17.84 38.90 10.20
CA ALA A 78 17.24 37.70 9.62
C ALA A 78 17.78 36.43 10.30
N GLU A 79 19.08 36.40 10.60
CA GLU A 79 19.81 35.36 11.33
C GLU A 79 20.69 36.00 12.42
N GLY A 80 20.75 35.41 13.61
CA GLY A 80 21.54 35.93 14.72
C GLY A 80 20.90 37.09 15.51
N CYS A 81 21.68 37.57 16.46
CA CYS A 81 21.36 38.71 17.32
C CYS A 81 21.85 40.01 16.67
N CYS A 82 21.10 41.08 16.89
CA CYS A 82 21.53 42.41 16.49
C CYS A 82 22.39 43.04 17.57
N SER A 83 23.66 43.32 17.27
CA SER A 83 24.52 44.07 18.18
C SER A 83 24.17 45.56 18.20
N LYS A 84 24.54 46.27 19.27
CA LYS A 84 24.42 47.73 19.40
C LYS A 84 25.24 48.53 18.38
N PHE A 85 26.14 47.85 17.67
CA PHE A 85 26.91 48.38 16.55
C PHE A 85 26.19 48.18 15.20
N GLY A 86 25.00 47.60 15.21
CA GLY A 86 24.16 47.37 14.04
C GLY A 86 24.61 46.22 13.15
N VAL A 87 25.38 45.27 13.66
CA VAL A 87 25.87 44.09 12.92
C VAL A 87 25.18 42.83 13.44
N CYS A 88 24.81 41.94 12.52
CA CYS A 88 24.19 40.65 12.83
C CYS A 88 25.23 39.57 13.10
N GLY A 89 24.98 38.74 14.11
CA GLY A 89 25.86 37.61 14.41
C GLY A 89 25.40 36.77 15.60
N TYR A 90 26.11 35.68 15.84
CA TYR A 90 25.89 34.79 16.98
C TYR A 90 27.04 34.87 17.99
N GLY A 91 26.81 34.37 19.20
CA GLY A 91 27.84 34.32 20.25
C GLY A 91 27.80 35.50 21.21
N PRO A 92 28.69 35.51 22.22
CA PRO A 92 28.69 36.50 23.30
C PRO A 92 28.87 37.94 22.80
N ASP A 93 29.62 38.14 21.72
CA ASP A 93 29.93 39.46 21.17
C ASP A 93 28.69 40.15 20.56
N TYR A 94 27.70 39.36 20.13
CA TYR A 94 26.48 39.84 19.47
C TYR A 94 25.23 39.68 20.35
N CYS A 95 25.09 38.52 21.01
CA CYS A 95 23.93 38.12 21.82
C CYS A 95 24.10 38.43 23.31
N GLY A 96 25.28 38.86 23.75
CA GLY A 96 25.52 39.23 25.14
C GLY A 96 24.61 40.37 25.61
N LYS A 97 24.16 40.31 26.87
CA LYS A 97 23.18 41.25 27.44
C LYS A 97 23.57 42.73 27.32
N GLU A 98 24.87 43.03 27.32
CA GLU A 98 25.40 44.40 27.23
C GLU A 98 25.62 44.89 25.78
N ASN A 99 25.50 43.98 24.80
CA ASN A 99 25.81 44.23 23.40
C ASN A 99 24.62 44.02 22.47
N CYS A 100 23.62 43.23 22.84
CA CYS A 100 22.47 42.96 21.98
C CYS A 100 21.34 43.99 22.12
N VAL A 101 20.74 44.39 20.99
CA VAL A 101 19.59 45.33 20.94
C VAL A 101 18.32 44.74 20.33
N ALA A 102 18.39 43.59 19.63
CA ALA A 102 17.24 42.84 19.11
C ALA A 102 17.62 41.35 18.87
N ASN A 103 16.64 40.44 18.94
CA ASN A 103 16.81 38.97 18.80
C ASN A 103 17.82 38.33 19.78
N CYS A 104 17.94 38.86 21.00
CA CYS A 104 19.00 38.48 21.95
C CYS A 104 18.90 37.06 22.50
N GLU A 105 17.74 36.41 22.30
CA GLU A 105 17.46 35.02 22.63
C GLU A 105 17.97 34.03 21.58
N ARG A 106 18.41 34.50 20.41
CA ARG A 106 18.88 33.59 19.36
C ARG A 106 20.21 32.96 19.71
N THR A 107 20.35 31.70 19.33
CA THR A 107 21.55 30.89 19.56
C THR A 107 22.06 30.33 18.25
N SER A 108 23.37 30.13 18.16
CA SER A 108 24.02 29.46 17.04
C SER A 108 23.68 27.96 17.00
N GLU A 109 23.96 27.28 15.90
CA GLU A 109 23.73 25.83 15.79
C GLU A 109 24.68 25.03 16.70
N CYS A 110 25.93 25.49 16.80
CA CYS A 110 26.99 24.82 17.52
C CYS A 110 27.93 25.81 18.22
N ASP A 111 28.54 25.36 19.32
CA ASP A 111 29.56 26.12 20.02
C ASP A 111 30.93 25.97 19.30
N PRO A 112 31.55 27.07 18.82
CA PRO A 112 32.90 27.04 18.25
C PRO A 112 34.00 26.75 19.29
N GLY A 113 33.64 26.61 20.57
CA GLY A 113 34.45 26.02 21.63
C GLY A 113 34.55 26.85 22.91
N ASN A 114 34.04 28.08 22.92
CA ASN A 114 34.18 29.02 24.04
C ASN A 114 32.92 29.88 24.28
N TRP A 115 31.79 29.58 23.62
CA TRP A 115 30.57 30.36 23.74
C TRP A 115 29.63 29.79 24.81
N GLY A 116 29.62 28.47 25.02
CA GLY A 116 28.68 27.82 25.93
C GLY A 116 27.26 27.71 25.36
N LEU A 117 26.42 26.91 26.04
CA LEU A 117 25.03 26.64 25.63
C LEU A 117 24.08 27.83 25.85
N GLU A 118 24.55 28.91 26.47
CA GLU A 118 23.81 30.16 26.56
C GLU A 118 23.74 30.92 25.22
N TYR A 119 24.71 30.68 24.31
CA TYR A 119 24.76 31.30 22.98
C TYR A 119 24.71 30.29 21.83
N SER A 120 24.58 28.99 22.15
CA SER A 120 24.62 27.90 21.16
C SER A 120 23.58 26.84 21.51
N SER A 121 22.83 26.36 20.53
CA SER A 121 21.82 25.31 20.68
C SER A 121 22.45 23.95 21.04
N SER A 122 23.70 23.72 20.67
CA SER A 122 24.44 22.50 20.96
C SER A 122 25.94 22.78 21.17
N SER A 123 26.63 21.91 21.90
CA SER A 123 28.09 21.96 22.04
C SER A 123 28.81 21.40 20.80
N THR A 124 28.14 20.57 20.01
CA THR A 124 28.69 19.95 18.80
C THR A 124 27.64 19.87 17.71
N CYS A 125 28.07 19.84 16.45
CA CYS A 125 27.17 19.65 15.33
C CYS A 125 26.61 18.23 15.25
N PRO A 126 25.36 18.05 14.78
CA PRO A 126 24.82 16.74 14.42
C PRO A 126 25.74 15.97 13.46
N LEU A 127 25.71 14.64 13.53
CA LEU A 127 26.55 13.74 12.72
C LEU A 127 28.06 14.01 12.83
N ASN A 128 28.53 14.69 13.88
CA ASN A 128 29.96 15.01 14.05
C ASN A 128 30.56 15.75 12.85
N VAL A 129 29.76 16.58 12.17
CA VAL A 129 30.28 17.55 11.21
C VAL A 129 30.98 18.71 11.96
N CYS A 130 31.63 19.61 11.24
CA CYS A 130 32.46 20.63 11.87
C CYS A 130 31.65 21.88 12.21
N CYS A 131 31.94 22.47 13.37
CA CYS A 131 31.43 23.78 13.75
C CYS A 131 32.35 24.87 13.21
N SER A 132 31.81 25.78 12.41
CA SER A 132 32.56 26.96 11.95
C SER A 132 32.82 27.91 13.12
N LYS A 133 33.79 28.82 12.94
CA LYS A 133 34.08 29.88 13.93
C LYS A 133 32.90 30.84 14.19
N TYR A 134 31.86 30.78 13.36
CA TYR A 134 30.64 31.59 13.46
C TYR A 134 29.44 30.83 14.05
N GLY A 135 29.63 29.56 14.46
CA GLY A 135 28.59 28.75 15.09
C GLY A 135 27.63 28.05 14.12
N PHE A 136 28.05 27.79 12.89
CA PHE A 136 27.27 27.02 11.90
C PHE A 136 27.87 25.64 11.67
N CYS A 137 27.04 24.65 11.34
CA CYS A 137 27.48 23.29 11.07
C CYS A 137 27.69 23.02 9.58
N GLY A 138 28.80 22.36 9.24
CA GLY A 138 29.09 22.01 7.84
C GLY A 138 30.25 21.03 7.66
N THR A 139 30.42 20.59 6.41
CA THR A 139 31.40 19.55 6.02
C THR A 139 32.55 20.08 5.18
N THR A 140 32.45 21.29 4.62
CA THR A 140 33.45 21.87 3.73
C THR A 140 34.68 22.38 4.49
N GLU A 141 35.74 22.74 3.76
CA GLU A 141 36.98 23.29 4.33
C GLU A 141 36.72 24.55 5.17
N GLU A 142 35.71 25.37 4.84
CA GLU A 142 35.34 26.55 5.63
C GLU A 142 34.93 26.20 7.07
N PHE A 143 34.33 25.03 7.26
CA PHE A 143 33.89 24.53 8.57
C PHE A 143 34.95 23.64 9.22
N CYS A 144 35.60 22.78 8.44
CA CYS A 144 36.49 21.74 8.95
C CYS A 144 37.98 22.10 8.95
N GLY A 145 38.40 23.14 8.23
CA GLY A 145 39.82 23.40 7.94
C GLY A 145 40.51 22.15 7.38
N ASP A 146 41.67 21.82 7.93
CA ASP A 146 42.48 20.66 7.49
C ASP A 146 41.96 19.28 7.98
N LYS A 147 40.83 19.22 8.71
CA LYS A 147 40.31 17.95 9.25
C LYS A 147 39.75 17.07 8.14
N LYS A 148 40.42 15.95 7.86
CA LYS A 148 39.99 14.95 6.86
C LYS A 148 39.24 13.77 7.51
N VAL A 149 38.23 13.25 6.80
CA VAL A 149 37.50 12.05 7.20
C VAL A 149 38.30 10.80 6.84
N LYS A 150 38.38 9.85 7.77
CA LYS A 150 39.05 8.58 7.54
C LYS A 150 38.12 7.64 6.77
N ARG A 151 38.21 7.68 5.44
CA ARG A 151 37.43 6.80 4.55
C ARG A 151 37.92 5.33 4.64
N PRO A 152 37.00 4.35 4.69
CA PRO A 152 37.36 2.93 4.69
C PRO A 152 37.95 2.49 3.34
N SER A 153 38.83 1.48 3.36
CA SER A 153 39.39 0.89 2.14
C SER A 153 39.76 -0.58 2.31
N CYS A 154 39.56 -1.40 1.27
CA CYS A 154 39.88 -2.83 1.25
C CYS A 154 40.41 -3.30 -0.11
N VAL A 155 41.00 -4.49 -0.09
CA VAL A 155 41.50 -5.16 -1.29
C VAL A 155 40.31 -5.54 -2.19
N PRO A 156 40.28 -5.12 -3.48
CA PRO A 156 39.14 -5.32 -4.40
C PRO A 156 38.74 -6.77 -4.72
N SER A 157 39.32 -7.77 -4.05
CA SER A 157 39.03 -9.19 -4.24
C SER A 157 37.81 -9.69 -3.47
N GLN A 158 37.22 -8.87 -2.59
CA GLN A 158 35.99 -9.25 -1.88
C GLN A 158 34.76 -9.06 -2.77
N ARG A 159 33.94 -10.12 -2.87
CA ARG A 159 32.60 -10.02 -3.46
C ARG A 159 31.71 -9.19 -2.53
N LEU A 160 30.82 -8.38 -3.09
CA LEU A 160 29.80 -7.68 -2.31
C LEU A 160 28.91 -8.72 -1.59
N ARG A 161 28.52 -8.46 -0.34
CA ARG A 161 27.69 -9.41 0.43
C ARG A 161 26.22 -9.34 0.03
N ARG A 162 25.74 -8.15 -0.35
CA ARG A 162 24.34 -7.90 -0.69
C ARG A 162 24.19 -7.22 -2.05
N VAL A 163 23.20 -7.69 -2.80
CA VAL A 163 22.55 -7.00 -3.91
C VAL A 163 21.07 -6.98 -3.54
N VAL A 164 20.57 -5.81 -3.19
CA VAL A 164 19.19 -5.57 -2.74
C VAL A 164 18.41 -4.94 -3.90
N GLY A 165 17.18 -5.36 -4.14
CA GLY A 165 16.32 -4.75 -5.16
C GLY A 165 14.96 -4.37 -4.59
N TYR A 166 14.52 -3.14 -4.80
CA TYR A 166 13.15 -2.74 -4.50
C TYR A 166 12.23 -3.09 -5.66
N TYR A 167 11.11 -3.73 -5.36
CA TYR A 167 10.03 -4.03 -6.29
C TYR A 167 8.82 -3.16 -5.93
N GLU A 168 8.41 -2.27 -6.83
CA GLU A 168 7.25 -1.40 -6.62
C GLU A 168 5.93 -2.18 -6.80
N GLY A 169 5.06 -2.13 -5.80
CA GLY A 169 3.75 -2.79 -5.79
C GLY A 169 2.81 -2.28 -6.89
N TRP A 170 3.01 -1.05 -7.35
CA TRP A 170 2.26 -0.45 -8.46
C TRP A 170 2.84 -0.74 -9.84
N ALA A 171 3.96 -1.47 -9.97
CA ALA A 171 4.66 -1.70 -11.24
C ALA A 171 3.80 -2.36 -12.33
N THR A 172 2.82 -3.19 -11.94
CA THR A 172 1.92 -3.89 -12.87
C THR A 172 0.80 -3.00 -13.40
N THR A 173 0.58 -1.83 -12.80
CA THR A 173 -0.48 -0.88 -13.20
C THR A 173 -0.04 0.10 -14.28
N ARG A 174 1.24 0.09 -14.65
CA ARG A 174 1.78 0.99 -15.67
C ARG A 174 1.10 0.79 -17.04
N PRO A 175 0.87 1.86 -17.81
CA PRO A 175 0.21 1.80 -19.12
C PRO A 175 1.02 1.03 -20.17
N CYS A 176 2.34 0.96 -20.02
CA CYS A 176 3.26 0.14 -20.79
C CYS A 176 4.47 -0.21 -19.91
N LYS A 177 5.29 -1.18 -20.36
CA LYS A 177 6.42 -1.71 -19.57
C LYS A 177 6.01 -2.07 -18.14
N ALA A 178 4.81 -2.65 -18.00
CA ALA A 178 4.39 -3.28 -16.75
C ALA A 178 5.40 -4.37 -16.41
N PHE A 179 5.77 -4.46 -15.13
CA PHE A 179 6.83 -5.33 -14.66
C PHE A 179 6.32 -6.24 -13.55
N TRP A 180 6.45 -7.54 -13.74
CA TRP A 180 5.98 -8.58 -12.83
C TRP A 180 7.14 -9.25 -12.06
N PRO A 181 6.89 -9.86 -10.89
CA PRO A 181 7.94 -10.51 -10.11
C PRO A 181 8.71 -11.58 -10.91
N GLU A 182 8.03 -12.32 -11.78
CA GLU A 182 8.63 -13.39 -12.58
C GLU A 182 9.60 -12.88 -13.66
N GLN A 183 9.63 -11.57 -13.94
CA GLN A 183 10.62 -10.97 -14.83
C GLN A 183 11.97 -10.70 -14.14
N ILE A 184 12.02 -10.75 -12.81
CA ILE A 184 13.26 -10.56 -12.06
C ILE A 184 14.22 -11.72 -12.39
N PRO A 185 15.41 -11.45 -12.95
CA PRO A 185 16.33 -12.54 -13.29
C PRO A 185 16.83 -13.27 -12.04
N LYS A 186 16.76 -14.60 -12.07
CA LYS A 186 17.22 -15.48 -10.99
C LYS A 186 18.73 -15.38 -10.77
N GLY A 187 19.18 -15.43 -9.51
CA GLY A 187 20.58 -15.43 -9.12
C GLY A 187 21.27 -14.05 -9.14
N VAL A 188 20.54 -12.97 -9.38
CA VAL A 188 21.07 -11.60 -9.36
C VAL A 188 21.00 -11.01 -7.96
N TYR A 189 19.78 -10.98 -7.42
CA TYR A 189 19.47 -10.36 -6.14
C TYR A 189 19.65 -11.35 -5.00
N THR A 190 20.30 -10.88 -3.93
CA THR A 190 20.37 -11.59 -2.65
C THR A 190 19.14 -11.30 -1.79
N HIS A 191 18.60 -10.08 -1.92
CA HIS A 191 17.45 -9.60 -1.17
C HIS A 191 16.54 -8.84 -2.14
N LEU A 192 15.23 -9.00 -1.98
CA LEU A 192 14.23 -8.14 -2.60
C LEU A 192 13.39 -7.48 -1.50
N ASN A 193 13.11 -6.19 -1.65
CA ASN A 193 12.21 -5.45 -0.78
C ASN A 193 10.92 -5.16 -1.56
N TYR A 194 9.77 -5.66 -1.10
CA TYR A 194 8.47 -5.27 -1.67
C TYR A 194 8.09 -3.88 -1.15
N ALA A 195 7.96 -2.90 -2.05
CA ALA A 195 7.59 -1.52 -1.74
C ALA A 195 6.17 -1.22 -2.23
N PHE A 196 5.16 -1.02 -1.38
CA PHE A 196 5.21 -0.98 0.08
C PHE A 196 3.96 -1.65 0.67
N ALA A 197 4.04 -2.08 1.94
CA ALA A 197 2.85 -2.23 2.78
C ALA A 197 2.51 -0.90 3.47
N THR A 198 1.26 -0.77 3.92
CA THR A 198 0.79 0.41 4.66
C THR A 198 0.51 0.06 6.13
N ILE A 199 0.25 1.08 6.94
CA ILE A 199 -0.15 0.96 8.35
C ILE A 199 -1.50 1.66 8.51
N ASP A 200 -2.45 0.98 9.13
CA ASP A 200 -3.71 1.60 9.52
C ASP A 200 -3.47 2.69 10.59
N PRO A 201 -3.93 3.94 10.38
CA PRO A 201 -3.59 5.06 11.25
C PRO A 201 -4.27 4.99 12.63
N ILE A 202 -5.27 4.14 12.82
CA ILE A 202 -6.03 4.00 14.07
C ILE A 202 -5.57 2.76 14.83
N THR A 203 -5.50 1.61 14.15
CA THR A 203 -5.20 0.31 14.76
C THR A 203 -3.70 0.02 14.82
N PHE A 204 -2.89 0.72 14.01
CA PHE A 204 -1.46 0.46 13.80
C PHE A 204 -1.16 -0.94 13.22
N GLU A 205 -2.15 -1.57 12.60
CA GLU A 205 -1.98 -2.86 11.92
C GLU A 205 -1.33 -2.67 10.55
N VAL A 206 -0.50 -3.63 10.15
CA VAL A 206 0.15 -3.66 8.83
C VAL A 206 -0.81 -4.30 7.83
N LEU A 207 -1.08 -3.58 6.73
CA LEU A 207 -2.05 -3.99 5.72
C LEU A 207 -1.43 -3.94 4.32
N PRO A 208 -1.86 -4.81 3.39
CA PRO A 208 -1.55 -4.59 1.99
C PRO A 208 -2.32 -3.34 1.51
N PRO A 209 -1.75 -2.49 0.63
CA PRO A 209 -2.47 -1.30 0.18
C PRO A 209 -3.76 -1.65 -0.60
N THR A 210 -3.74 -2.78 -1.32
CA THR A 210 -4.89 -3.33 -2.04
C THR A 210 -4.89 -4.87 -2.03
N ALA A 211 -6.03 -5.49 -2.28
CA ALA A 211 -6.13 -6.95 -2.45
C ALA A 211 -5.29 -7.46 -3.65
N LEU A 212 -5.16 -6.65 -4.71
CA LEU A 212 -4.30 -6.97 -5.86
C LEU A 212 -2.83 -7.06 -5.44
N GLU A 213 -2.36 -6.10 -4.65
CA GLU A 213 -1.00 -6.08 -4.15
C GLU A 213 -0.71 -7.20 -3.16
N ALA A 214 -1.70 -7.65 -2.37
CA ALA A 214 -1.57 -8.83 -1.53
C ALA A 214 -1.22 -10.10 -2.34
N LYS A 215 -1.86 -10.31 -3.51
CA LYS A 215 -1.51 -11.41 -4.42
C LYS A 215 -0.11 -11.22 -5.02
N LEU A 216 0.26 -9.98 -5.35
CA LEU A 216 1.56 -9.63 -5.91
C LEU A 216 2.71 -9.88 -4.91
N MET A 217 2.49 -9.60 -3.63
CA MET A 217 3.43 -9.90 -2.54
C MET A 217 3.76 -11.40 -2.49
N THR A 218 2.74 -12.26 -2.52
CA THR A 218 2.91 -13.73 -2.55
C THR A 218 3.69 -14.19 -3.77
N ARG A 219 3.46 -13.58 -4.94
CA ARG A 219 4.22 -13.90 -6.16
C ARG A 219 5.69 -13.53 -6.05
N LEU A 220 6.01 -12.39 -5.45
CA LEU A 220 7.39 -11.98 -5.20
C LEU A 220 8.08 -12.92 -4.20
N THR A 221 7.42 -13.28 -3.10
CA THR A 221 8.01 -14.19 -2.10
C THR A 221 8.15 -15.62 -2.62
N SER A 222 7.30 -16.06 -3.56
CA SER A 222 7.40 -17.36 -4.23
C SER A 222 8.63 -17.50 -5.13
N LEU A 223 9.32 -16.41 -5.50
CA LEU A 223 10.59 -16.48 -6.23
C LEU A 223 11.66 -17.29 -5.46
N LYS A 224 11.53 -17.39 -4.13
CA LYS A 224 12.40 -18.21 -3.27
C LYS A 224 12.35 -19.70 -3.58
N ASP A 225 11.22 -20.22 -4.06
CA ASP A 225 11.06 -21.62 -4.45
C ASP A 225 12.01 -22.02 -5.57
N HIS A 226 12.33 -21.04 -6.42
CA HIS A 226 13.24 -21.21 -7.52
C HIS A 226 14.61 -20.61 -7.24
N ASP A 227 14.78 -19.72 -6.26
CA ASP A 227 16.08 -19.22 -5.81
C ASP A 227 16.29 -19.38 -4.30
N PRO A 228 16.71 -20.56 -3.81
CA PRO A 228 16.77 -20.87 -2.38
C PRO A 228 17.70 -19.99 -1.53
N GLY A 229 18.51 -19.12 -2.15
CA GLY A 229 19.38 -18.16 -1.46
C GLY A 229 18.83 -16.73 -1.43
N LEU A 230 17.66 -16.49 -2.04
CA LEU A 230 16.98 -15.20 -2.06
C LEU A 230 16.23 -14.99 -0.74
N ARG A 231 16.36 -13.80 -0.16
CA ARG A 231 15.49 -13.31 0.90
C ARG A 231 14.54 -12.25 0.36
N VAL A 232 13.31 -12.20 0.86
CA VAL A 232 12.33 -11.19 0.47
C VAL A 232 11.78 -10.52 1.72
N ASN A 233 11.98 -9.22 1.84
CA ASN A 233 11.52 -8.40 2.96
C ASN A 233 10.33 -7.52 2.52
N ILE A 234 9.45 -7.17 3.46
CA ILE A 234 8.42 -6.16 3.23
C ILE A 234 8.96 -4.78 3.60
N ALA A 235 8.86 -3.80 2.69
CA ALA A 235 9.16 -2.40 3.02
C ALA A 235 7.89 -1.67 3.46
N ILE A 236 8.00 -0.84 4.50
CA ILE A 236 6.90 -0.05 5.06
C ILE A 236 7.34 1.41 5.13
N GLY A 237 6.54 2.29 4.52
CA GLY A 237 6.81 3.73 4.44
C GLY A 237 6.89 4.21 3.00
N GLY A 238 7.98 4.89 2.65
CA GLY A 238 8.22 5.53 1.35
C GLY A 238 7.66 6.96 1.27
N TRP A 239 8.06 7.69 0.24
CA TRP A 239 7.75 9.12 0.09
C TRP A 239 6.24 9.43 0.28
N SER A 240 5.33 8.76 -0.43
CA SER A 240 3.90 9.13 -0.31
C SER A 240 3.25 8.79 1.04
N PHE A 241 3.87 7.96 1.88
CA PHE A 241 3.31 7.59 3.19
C PHE A 241 3.25 8.78 4.16
N ASN A 242 4.21 9.71 4.03
CA ASN A 242 4.31 10.92 4.86
C ASN A 242 3.76 12.19 4.17
N ASP A 243 3.15 12.06 2.99
CA ASP A 243 2.43 13.18 2.36
C ASP A 243 1.20 13.59 3.23
N PRO A 244 0.72 14.84 3.13
CA PRO A 244 -0.43 15.30 3.90
C PRO A 244 -1.65 14.37 3.74
N GLY A 245 -2.11 13.79 4.84
CA GLY A 245 -3.17 12.78 4.83
C GLY A 245 -3.28 12.04 6.15
N THR A 246 -4.06 10.96 6.18
CA THR A 246 -4.32 10.16 7.39
C THR A 246 -3.07 9.43 7.91
N THR A 247 -2.14 9.05 7.01
CA THR A 247 -0.90 8.34 7.37
C THR A 247 0.25 9.25 7.76
N ALA A 248 0.16 10.56 7.51
CA ALA A 248 1.28 11.51 7.56
C ALA A 248 2.09 11.46 8.87
N SER A 249 1.41 11.28 10.01
CA SER A 249 2.02 11.27 11.35
C SER A 249 2.12 9.88 11.99
N VAL A 250 1.81 8.81 11.25
CA VAL A 250 1.72 7.45 11.81
C VAL A 250 3.07 6.97 12.36
N PHE A 251 4.18 7.19 11.65
CA PHE A 251 5.51 6.79 12.17
C PHE A 251 5.86 7.51 13.47
N THR A 252 5.59 8.81 13.56
CA THR A 252 5.80 9.62 14.76
C THR A 252 4.98 9.08 15.94
N GLN A 253 3.70 8.77 15.72
CA GLN A 253 2.81 8.22 16.76
C GLN A 253 3.20 6.79 17.16
N LEU A 254 3.65 5.98 16.20
CA LEU A 254 4.12 4.62 16.41
C LEU A 254 5.41 4.61 17.23
N ALA A 255 6.40 5.42 16.84
CA ALA A 255 7.68 5.47 17.54
C ALA A 255 7.54 5.98 18.98
N ALA A 256 6.59 6.88 19.25
CA ALA A 256 6.38 7.49 20.56
C ALA A 256 5.63 6.62 21.59
N SER A 257 4.97 5.53 21.19
CA SER A 257 4.07 4.76 22.06
C SER A 257 4.37 3.25 22.02
N GLU A 258 4.79 2.67 23.15
CA GLU A 258 5.02 1.21 23.26
C GLU A 258 3.76 0.39 22.99
N ASP A 259 2.57 0.90 23.33
CA ASP A 259 1.31 0.22 23.04
C ASP A 259 1.03 0.15 21.54
N ASN A 260 1.29 1.23 20.81
CA ASN A 260 1.18 1.24 19.35
C ASN A 260 2.24 0.33 18.71
N GLN A 261 3.46 0.33 19.26
CA GLN A 261 4.52 -0.59 18.84
C GLN A 261 4.10 -2.05 19.01
N MET A 262 3.48 -2.42 20.12
CA MET A 262 3.01 -3.80 20.34
C MET A 262 1.92 -4.22 19.34
N LYS A 263 0.97 -3.34 19.02
CA LYS A 263 -0.06 -3.60 17.99
C LYS A 263 0.60 -3.83 16.62
N PHE A 264 1.48 -2.92 16.24
CA PHE A 264 2.27 -3.00 15.01
C PHE A 264 3.11 -4.28 14.95
N PHE A 265 3.85 -4.64 16.00
CA PHE A 265 4.71 -5.84 15.99
C PHE A 265 3.92 -7.14 15.84
N ARG A 266 2.77 -7.26 16.52
CA ARG A 266 1.90 -8.43 16.42
C ARG A 266 1.32 -8.56 15.00
N SER A 267 0.83 -7.44 14.46
CA SER A 267 0.29 -7.41 13.10
C SER A 267 1.38 -7.71 12.06
N LEU A 268 2.54 -7.07 12.15
CA LEU A 268 3.68 -7.30 11.26
C LEU A 268 4.16 -8.76 11.28
N ALA A 269 4.29 -9.38 12.46
CA ALA A 269 4.68 -10.78 12.56
C ALA A 269 3.67 -11.71 11.84
N SER A 270 2.37 -11.46 12.02
CA SER A 270 1.30 -12.17 11.32
C SER A 270 1.34 -11.93 9.81
N PHE A 271 1.54 -10.68 9.40
CA PHE A 271 1.63 -10.26 8.00
C PHE A 271 2.78 -10.97 7.28
N MET A 272 3.99 -10.93 7.85
CA MET A 272 5.16 -11.60 7.27
C MET A 272 4.99 -13.12 7.20
N ALA A 273 4.36 -13.73 8.20
CA ALA A 273 4.04 -15.15 8.16
C ALA A 273 3.02 -15.48 7.05
N THR A 274 2.00 -14.63 6.88
CA THR A 274 0.93 -14.79 5.89
C THR A 274 1.47 -14.74 4.46
N TYR A 275 2.32 -13.76 4.15
CA TYR A 275 2.85 -13.55 2.79
C TYR A 275 4.26 -14.10 2.57
N ASN A 276 4.79 -14.89 3.52
CA ASN A 276 6.09 -15.55 3.47
C ASN A 276 7.30 -14.60 3.32
N PHE A 277 7.29 -13.46 4.01
CA PHE A 277 8.44 -12.54 4.08
C PHE A 277 9.49 -13.02 5.10
N ASP A 278 10.75 -12.65 4.87
CA ASP A 278 11.93 -13.03 5.69
C ASP A 278 12.38 -11.91 6.65
N GLY A 279 11.77 -10.73 6.55
CA GLY A 279 12.12 -9.55 7.33
C GLY A 279 11.35 -8.31 6.88
N VAL A 280 11.75 -7.16 7.44
CA VAL A 280 11.13 -5.86 7.20
C VAL A 280 12.19 -4.79 6.91
N ASP A 281 11.87 -3.88 6.01
CA ASP A 281 12.60 -2.65 5.76
C ASP A 281 11.74 -1.47 6.22
N ILE A 282 12.29 -0.60 7.06
CA ILE A 282 11.61 0.62 7.50
C ILE A 282 12.09 1.79 6.67
N ASP A 283 11.16 2.48 6.02
CA ASP A 283 11.44 3.58 5.11
C ASP A 283 10.69 4.85 5.54
N TRP A 284 11.06 5.41 6.70
CA TRP A 284 10.42 6.61 7.25
C TRP A 284 11.07 7.88 6.70
N GLU A 285 10.30 8.65 5.92
CA GLU A 285 10.76 9.85 5.24
C GLU A 285 10.03 11.14 5.66
N TYR A 286 10.49 11.91 6.65
CA TYR A 286 11.66 11.68 7.49
C TYR A 286 11.35 12.08 8.95
N PRO A 287 11.97 11.41 9.95
CA PRO A 287 11.80 11.78 11.36
C PRO A 287 12.22 13.22 11.62
N VAL A 288 11.59 13.87 12.60
CA VAL A 288 11.83 15.26 13.04
C VAL A 288 11.46 16.35 12.03
N ASP A 289 11.55 16.10 10.73
CA ASP A 289 11.36 17.12 9.71
C ASP A 289 9.88 17.49 9.55
N SER A 290 9.56 18.77 9.77
CA SER A 290 8.19 19.27 9.77
C SER A 290 7.53 19.19 8.40
N ASP A 291 8.31 19.28 7.31
CA ASP A 291 7.79 19.20 5.94
C ASP A 291 7.26 17.80 5.63
N ARG A 292 7.58 16.83 6.51
CA ARG A 292 7.22 15.42 6.45
C ARG A 292 6.45 14.96 7.70
N SER A 293 5.83 15.90 8.42
CA SER A 293 5.03 15.64 9.63
C SER A 293 5.80 15.00 10.81
N GLY A 294 7.12 15.15 10.83
CA GLY A 294 7.98 14.74 11.93
C GLY A 294 7.84 15.64 13.18
N ARG A 295 8.25 15.11 14.33
CA ARG A 295 8.32 15.82 15.62
C ARG A 295 9.72 15.73 16.22
N LYS A 296 10.11 16.72 17.00
CA LYS A 296 11.43 16.78 17.65
C LYS A 296 11.78 15.53 18.46
N ASP A 297 10.79 14.90 19.09
CA ASP A 297 10.98 13.71 19.92
C ASP A 297 11.35 12.45 19.10
N ASP A 298 11.11 12.46 17.78
CA ASP A 298 11.39 11.34 16.89
C ASP A 298 12.86 10.91 16.95
N PHE A 299 13.80 11.88 17.10
CA PHE A 299 15.23 11.60 17.21
C PHE A 299 15.54 10.60 18.33
N GLN A 300 14.85 10.71 19.47
CA GLN A 300 15.03 9.82 20.61
C GLN A 300 14.14 8.57 20.54
N ASN A 301 13.02 8.65 19.83
CA ASN A 301 12.03 7.58 19.74
C ASN A 301 12.40 6.53 18.68
N ILE A 302 12.94 6.94 17.52
CA ILE A 302 13.28 6.01 16.43
C ILE A 302 14.25 4.89 16.86
N PRO A 303 15.34 5.14 17.63
CA PRO A 303 16.25 4.05 18.00
C PRO A 303 15.61 3.08 19.00
N LYS A 304 14.72 3.57 19.88
CA LYS A 304 13.95 2.73 20.80
C LYS A 304 12.99 1.83 20.04
N PHE A 305 12.21 2.42 19.13
CA PHE A 305 11.30 1.70 18.25
C PHE A 305 12.02 0.61 17.45
N ILE A 306 13.10 0.94 16.75
CA ILE A 306 13.87 -0.02 15.93
C ILE A 306 14.51 -1.12 16.80
N SER A 307 14.98 -0.80 18.01
CA SER A 307 15.46 -1.80 18.97
C SER A 307 14.36 -2.76 19.43
N ASN A 308 13.19 -2.22 19.78
CA ASN A 308 12.04 -3.01 20.20
C ASN A 308 11.52 -3.89 19.06
N LEU A 309 11.47 -3.35 17.84
CA LEU A 309 11.12 -4.07 16.62
C LEU A 309 12.08 -5.25 16.40
N LYS A 310 13.40 -5.03 16.41
CA LYS A 310 14.38 -6.12 16.26
C LYS A 310 14.20 -7.21 17.30
N ASN A 311 13.87 -6.86 18.54
CA ASN A 311 13.63 -7.86 19.59
C ASN A 311 12.34 -8.65 19.38
N ALA A 312 11.25 -8.00 18.94
CA ALA A 312 10.01 -8.69 18.59
C ALA A 312 10.21 -9.66 17.41
N LEU A 313 10.97 -9.22 16.40
CA LEU A 313 11.28 -9.99 15.21
C LEU A 313 12.07 -11.28 15.49
N LYS A 314 12.91 -11.34 16.54
CA LYS A 314 13.60 -12.60 16.93
C LYS A 314 12.64 -13.74 17.29
N GLY A 315 11.39 -13.43 17.66
CA GLY A 315 10.37 -14.41 18.01
C GLY A 315 9.65 -15.06 16.82
N THR A 316 9.95 -14.66 15.57
CA THR A 316 9.15 -15.04 14.37
C THR A 316 9.66 -16.28 13.63
N GLY A 317 10.60 -17.03 14.23
CA GLY A 317 11.10 -18.28 13.65
C GLY A 317 11.96 -18.09 12.40
N GLY A 318 12.83 -17.08 12.39
CA GLY A 318 13.78 -16.81 11.29
C GLY A 318 13.41 -15.65 10.36
N ARG A 319 12.30 -14.93 10.63
CA ARG A 319 11.91 -13.70 9.91
C ARG A 319 12.39 -12.46 10.65
N ASP A 320 13.66 -12.49 11.05
CA ASP A 320 14.23 -11.51 11.97
C ASP A 320 15.10 -10.45 11.29
N GLU A 321 15.13 -10.44 9.95
CA GLU A 321 15.87 -9.44 9.21
C GLU A 321 15.21 -8.06 9.30
N LEU A 322 16.03 -7.04 9.56
CA LEU A 322 15.62 -5.66 9.72
C LEU A 322 16.61 -4.73 9.03
N SER A 323 16.16 -4.06 7.99
CA SER A 323 16.87 -2.93 7.38
C SER A 323 16.16 -1.61 7.63
N LEU A 324 16.92 -0.52 7.51
CA LEU A 324 16.40 0.84 7.59
C LEU A 324 16.96 1.64 6.42
N THR A 325 16.09 2.38 5.75
CA THR A 325 16.47 3.26 4.66
C THR A 325 16.97 4.60 5.22
N LEU A 326 18.07 5.10 4.67
CA LEU A 326 18.73 6.33 5.11
C LEU A 326 18.88 7.32 3.94
N PRO A 327 18.60 8.61 4.15
CA PRO A 327 18.83 9.65 3.16
C PRO A 327 20.32 10.01 3.03
N THR A 328 20.70 10.58 1.90
CA THR A 328 22.05 11.12 1.64
C THR A 328 22.25 12.56 2.12
N SER A 329 21.20 13.36 2.10
CA SER A 329 21.27 14.76 2.50
C SER A 329 21.57 14.90 3.99
N TYR A 330 22.54 15.75 4.33
CA TYR A 330 22.83 16.14 5.72
C TYR A 330 21.57 16.66 6.43
N TRP A 331 20.71 17.40 5.72
CA TRP A 331 19.52 18.02 6.30
C TRP A 331 18.53 17.00 6.88
N TYR A 332 18.34 15.88 6.18
CA TYR A 332 17.47 14.78 6.66
C TYR A 332 18.24 13.79 7.54
N LEU A 333 19.46 13.41 7.16
CA LEU A 333 20.23 12.38 7.89
C LEU A 333 20.57 12.80 9.32
N ARG A 334 20.72 14.10 9.59
CA ARG A 334 20.98 14.62 10.95
C ARG A 334 19.88 14.30 11.96
N ASN A 335 18.68 13.95 11.48
CA ASN A 335 17.54 13.58 12.31
C ASN A 335 17.55 12.10 12.73
N PHE A 336 18.58 11.34 12.35
CA PHE A 336 18.76 9.94 12.71
C PHE A 336 19.95 9.76 13.67
N ASP A 337 19.72 9.15 14.84
CA ASP A 337 20.82 8.64 15.67
C ASP A 337 21.38 7.34 15.07
N ILE A 338 22.13 7.49 13.99
CA ILE A 338 22.66 6.37 13.21
C ILE A 338 23.57 5.44 14.02
N LYS A 339 24.24 5.94 15.07
CA LYS A 339 25.06 5.11 15.98
C LYS A 339 24.18 4.21 16.84
N ALA A 340 23.06 4.71 17.36
CA ALA A 340 22.12 3.90 18.11
C ALA A 340 21.39 2.90 17.19
N LEU A 341 20.92 3.35 16.03
CA LEU A 341 20.21 2.54 15.04
C LEU A 341 21.06 1.38 14.52
N ALA A 342 22.36 1.61 14.27
CA ALA A 342 23.29 0.60 13.77
C ALA A 342 23.43 -0.62 14.71
N LYS A 343 23.01 -0.53 15.98
CA LYS A 343 23.04 -1.66 16.92
C LYS A 343 21.89 -2.64 16.70
N SER A 344 20.80 -2.18 16.08
CA SER A 344 19.54 -2.92 15.99
C SER A 344 19.21 -3.39 14.56
N VAL A 345 19.73 -2.70 13.54
CA VAL A 345 19.55 -3.10 12.13
C VAL A 345 20.64 -4.05 11.65
N ASP A 346 20.31 -4.90 10.68
CA ASP A 346 21.26 -5.78 10.01
C ASP A 346 22.11 -5.00 8.99
N TYR A 347 21.48 -4.05 8.29
CA TYR A 347 22.12 -3.13 7.34
C TYR A 347 21.24 -1.90 7.08
N PHE A 348 21.84 -0.87 6.48
CA PHE A 348 21.17 0.34 6.01
C PHE A 348 21.09 0.34 4.48
N ASN A 349 19.91 0.61 3.94
CA ASN A 349 19.74 0.95 2.54
C ASN A 349 19.97 2.45 2.37
N TYR A 350 21.09 2.84 1.78
CA TYR A 350 21.46 4.25 1.65
C TYR A 350 20.98 4.78 0.29
N MET A 351 20.03 5.71 0.30
CA MET A 351 19.38 6.26 -0.91
C MET A 351 20.29 7.21 -1.67
N SER A 352 21.37 6.67 -2.25
CA SER A 352 22.36 7.42 -3.03
C SER A 352 21.92 7.71 -4.46
N TYR A 353 20.73 8.29 -4.56
CA TYR A 353 20.05 8.80 -5.75
C TYR A 353 19.18 10.00 -5.32
N ASP A 354 18.56 10.69 -6.28
CA ASP A 354 17.76 11.90 -6.02
C ASP A 354 18.54 13.03 -5.33
N LEU A 355 19.83 13.16 -5.64
CA LEU A 355 20.64 14.29 -5.18
C LEU A 355 20.21 15.61 -5.83
N HIS A 356 19.76 15.53 -7.08
CA HIS A 356 19.33 16.66 -7.89
C HIS A 356 17.99 16.39 -8.57
N GLY A 357 17.18 17.43 -8.70
CA GLY A 357 15.84 17.31 -9.25
C GLY A 357 15.15 18.65 -9.45
N THR A 358 13.89 18.63 -9.85
CA THR A 358 13.13 19.86 -10.15
C THR A 358 12.96 20.78 -8.94
N TRP A 359 13.10 20.24 -7.72
CA TRP A 359 13.07 20.99 -6.46
C TRP A 359 14.28 21.90 -6.26
N ASP A 360 15.34 21.77 -7.05
CA ASP A 360 16.49 22.68 -7.00
C ASP A 360 16.14 24.08 -7.55
N LYS A 361 15.03 24.21 -8.28
CA LYS A 361 14.57 25.48 -8.82
C LYS A 361 14.20 26.45 -7.70
N GLY A 362 14.84 27.63 -7.70
CA GLY A 362 14.68 28.62 -6.64
C GLY A 362 15.34 28.26 -5.30
N ASN A 363 16.01 27.11 -5.18
CA ASN A 363 16.80 26.77 -4.00
C ASN A 363 18.10 27.60 -4.01
N LYS A 364 18.35 28.34 -2.93
CA LYS A 364 19.52 29.23 -2.83
C LYS A 364 20.88 28.51 -2.81
N TRP A 365 20.90 27.23 -2.47
CA TRP A 365 22.14 26.45 -2.30
C TRP A 365 22.46 25.58 -3.51
N THR A 366 21.47 24.87 -4.04
CA THR A 366 21.64 23.98 -5.20
C THR A 366 21.42 24.72 -6.52
N GLY A 367 20.43 25.61 -6.59
CA GLY A 367 20.11 26.41 -7.77
C GLY A 367 19.52 25.60 -8.94
N GLU A 368 18.84 26.26 -9.89
CA GLU A 368 18.25 25.60 -11.07
C GLU A 368 19.26 25.14 -12.13
N TYR A 369 20.29 24.39 -11.74
CA TYR A 369 21.34 23.88 -12.62
C TYR A 369 21.12 22.40 -12.97
N LEU A 370 21.49 22.03 -14.20
CA LEU A 370 21.54 20.65 -14.65
C LEU A 370 22.65 19.94 -13.88
N ASP A 371 22.29 18.91 -13.14
CA ASP A 371 23.25 18.05 -12.46
C ASP A 371 22.70 16.64 -12.30
N ALA A 372 23.57 15.71 -11.94
CA ALA A 372 23.26 14.30 -11.94
C ALA A 372 22.71 13.82 -10.60
N HIS A 373 21.49 13.27 -10.61
CA HIS A 373 20.85 12.81 -9.37
C HIS A 373 21.53 11.60 -8.72
N THR A 374 22.49 10.96 -9.40
CA THR A 374 23.32 9.88 -8.87
C THR A 374 24.82 10.22 -8.88
N ASN A 375 25.20 11.50 -8.81
CA ASN A 375 26.61 11.92 -8.87
C ASN A 375 27.51 11.24 -7.81
N LEU A 376 28.46 10.39 -8.25
CA LEU A 376 29.31 9.60 -7.36
C LEU A 376 30.25 10.44 -6.48
N THR A 377 30.65 11.64 -6.91
CA THR A 377 31.50 12.51 -6.08
C THR A 377 30.74 13.00 -4.86
N GLU A 378 29.48 13.41 -5.04
CA GLU A 378 28.60 13.83 -3.94
C GLU A 378 28.13 12.66 -3.08
N ILE A 379 27.86 11.49 -3.69
CA ILE A 379 27.61 10.26 -2.93
C ILE A 379 28.80 9.96 -2.00
N THR A 380 30.02 10.13 -2.50
CA THR A 380 31.24 9.93 -1.69
C THR A 380 31.30 10.87 -0.50
N ASP A 381 30.95 12.15 -0.69
CA ASP A 381 30.93 13.13 0.38
C ASP A 381 29.77 12.92 1.36
N SER A 382 28.62 12.41 0.89
CA SER A 382 27.51 12.01 1.77
C SER A 382 27.89 10.82 2.66
N LEU A 383 28.64 9.85 2.15
CA LEU A 383 29.12 8.69 2.93
C LEU A 383 30.05 9.12 4.08
N ASP A 384 30.76 10.25 3.94
CA ASP A 384 31.58 10.80 5.03
C ASP A 384 30.73 11.14 6.26
N LEU A 385 29.43 11.44 6.11
CA LEU A 385 28.52 11.60 7.24
C LEU A 385 28.40 10.32 8.07
N LEU A 386 28.46 9.14 7.45
CA LEU A 386 28.45 7.86 8.15
C LEU A 386 29.80 7.57 8.82
N TRP A 387 30.92 7.86 8.15
CA TRP A 387 32.26 7.58 8.67
C TRP A 387 32.65 8.48 9.84
N ARG A 388 32.17 9.73 9.87
CA ARG A 388 32.28 10.62 11.03
C ARG A 388 31.58 10.07 12.27
N ASN A 389 30.67 9.12 12.08
CA ASN A 389 29.90 8.45 13.12
C ASN A 389 30.30 6.99 13.30
N ASP A 390 31.51 6.60 12.87
CA ASP A 390 32.07 5.26 13.08
C ASP A 390 31.13 4.11 12.61
N ILE A 391 30.27 4.38 11.63
CA ILE A 391 29.38 3.36 11.08
C ILE A 391 30.23 2.34 10.32
N SER A 392 29.96 1.06 10.56
CA SER A 392 30.70 0.00 9.89
C SER A 392 30.34 -0.05 8.39
N PRO A 393 31.31 -0.02 7.46
CA PRO A 393 31.04 -0.01 6.03
C PRO A 393 30.26 -1.23 5.54
N ASP A 394 30.45 -2.40 6.18
CA ASP A 394 29.77 -3.64 5.82
C ASP A 394 28.27 -3.66 6.15
N LYS A 395 27.79 -2.67 6.91
CA LYS A 395 26.35 -2.41 7.13
C LYS A 395 25.75 -1.44 6.11
N VAL A 396 26.53 -0.78 5.27
CA VAL A 396 26.02 0.22 4.32
C VAL A 396 25.81 -0.43 2.95
N VAL A 397 24.59 -0.33 2.42
CA VAL A 397 24.22 -0.81 1.08
C VAL A 397 23.93 0.41 0.21
N MET A 398 24.76 0.67 -0.80
CA MET A 398 24.71 1.88 -1.63
C MET A 398 23.64 1.77 -2.73
N GLY A 399 22.72 2.74 -2.79
CA GLY A 399 21.70 2.85 -3.82
C GLY A 399 22.25 3.12 -5.23
N VAL A 400 21.63 2.50 -6.22
CA VAL A 400 21.74 2.79 -7.65
C VAL A 400 20.34 2.91 -8.25
N ALA A 401 20.19 3.77 -9.25
CA ALA A 401 18.90 4.07 -9.87
C ALA A 401 18.74 3.35 -11.21
N PHE A 402 17.57 2.75 -11.45
CA PHE A 402 17.13 2.28 -12.77
C PHE A 402 16.20 3.31 -13.44
N TYR A 403 16.32 4.56 -13.06
CA TYR A 403 15.58 5.70 -13.60
C TYR A 403 16.50 6.92 -13.65
N SER A 404 15.99 7.98 -14.26
CA SER A 404 16.62 9.28 -14.38
C SER A 404 15.76 10.37 -13.79
N ARG A 405 16.40 11.36 -13.15
CA ARG A 405 15.86 12.72 -13.06
C ARG A 405 16.24 13.49 -14.32
N ALA A 406 15.23 13.94 -15.05
CA ALA A 406 15.38 14.56 -16.35
C ALA A 406 14.75 15.96 -16.38
N PHE A 407 15.30 16.83 -17.23
CA PHE A 407 15.03 18.26 -17.22
C PHE A 407 14.75 18.80 -18.62
N THR A 408 13.95 19.86 -18.68
CA THR A 408 13.86 20.75 -19.84
C THR A 408 14.82 21.92 -19.63
N VAL A 409 15.79 22.08 -20.54
CA VAL A 409 16.83 23.11 -20.43
C VAL A 409 16.29 24.50 -20.77
N GLU A 410 16.87 25.54 -20.15
CA GLU A 410 16.52 26.93 -20.42
C GLU A 410 17.01 27.40 -21.81
N ASP A 411 18.27 27.09 -22.13
CA ASP A 411 18.88 27.41 -23.42
C ASP A 411 19.46 26.13 -24.04
N THR A 412 18.91 25.71 -25.18
CA THR A 412 19.42 24.56 -25.98
C THR A 412 20.89 24.70 -26.42
N LYS A 413 21.48 25.90 -26.33
CA LYS A 413 22.92 26.12 -26.57
C LYS A 413 23.80 25.78 -25.36
N CYS A 414 23.22 25.64 -24.17
CA CYS A 414 23.88 25.27 -22.93
C CYS A 414 23.20 24.03 -22.34
N MET A 415 23.77 22.84 -22.60
CA MET A 415 23.23 21.56 -22.13
C MET A 415 24.26 20.72 -21.38
N ASP A 416 25.33 21.34 -20.89
CA ASP A 416 26.32 20.68 -20.03
C ASP A 416 25.92 20.82 -18.56
N PRO A 417 26.42 19.95 -17.66
CA PRO A 417 26.24 20.14 -16.23
C PRO A 417 26.60 21.58 -15.80
N GLY A 418 25.78 22.18 -14.93
CA GLY A 418 25.89 23.58 -14.54
C GLY A 418 25.14 24.57 -15.45
N CYS A 419 24.59 24.15 -16.60
CA CYS A 419 23.63 24.97 -17.35
C CYS A 419 22.26 25.02 -16.66
N ARG A 420 21.40 25.98 -16.99
CA ARG A 420 20.11 26.16 -16.32
C ARG A 420 18.99 25.31 -16.91
N PHE A 421 18.06 24.87 -16.05
CA PHE A 421 16.80 24.25 -16.46
C PHE A 421 15.57 25.10 -16.11
N VAL A 422 14.47 24.90 -16.83
CA VAL A 422 13.20 25.61 -16.59
C VAL A 422 12.13 24.74 -15.95
N SER A 423 12.17 23.43 -16.16
CA SER A 423 11.24 22.45 -15.62
C SER A 423 11.84 21.03 -15.66
N GLY A 424 11.08 20.04 -15.18
CA GLY A 424 11.36 18.64 -15.50
C GLY A 424 11.19 18.38 -17.00
N SER A 425 11.73 17.24 -17.47
CA SER A 425 11.52 16.78 -18.84
C SER A 425 10.05 16.46 -19.11
N ASP A 426 9.71 16.35 -20.39
CA ASP A 426 8.45 15.75 -20.81
C ASP A 426 8.27 14.36 -20.15
N PRO A 427 7.04 13.98 -19.74
CA PRO A 427 6.77 12.69 -19.14
C PRO A 427 7.00 11.55 -20.15
N GLY A 428 7.55 10.43 -19.67
CA GLY A 428 7.65 9.21 -20.45
C GLY A 428 6.28 8.58 -20.75
N GLU A 429 6.19 7.80 -21.84
CA GLU A 429 4.95 7.13 -22.24
C GLU A 429 4.47 6.13 -21.16
N CYS A 430 5.40 5.52 -20.44
CA CYS A 430 5.14 4.49 -19.43
C CYS A 430 5.21 5.05 -18.01
N SER A 431 6.20 5.90 -17.68
CA SER A 431 6.30 6.51 -16.35
C SER A 431 5.19 7.52 -16.08
N ARG A 432 4.73 8.23 -17.12
CA ARG A 432 3.74 9.32 -17.06
C ARG A 432 4.06 10.40 -16.01
N GLN A 433 5.33 10.59 -15.69
CA GLN A 433 5.77 11.52 -14.67
C GLN A 433 6.77 12.53 -15.23
N THR A 434 6.42 13.81 -15.14
CA THR A 434 7.29 14.92 -15.55
C THR A 434 8.61 14.87 -14.80
N GLY A 435 9.71 14.89 -15.54
CA GLY A 435 11.07 14.84 -14.99
C GLY A 435 11.53 13.49 -14.43
N ILE A 436 10.77 12.41 -14.62
CA ILE A 436 11.23 11.04 -14.32
C ILE A 436 11.06 10.15 -15.55
N LEU A 437 12.16 9.50 -15.95
CA LEU A 437 12.18 8.52 -17.03
C LEU A 437 12.81 7.23 -16.54
N MET A 438 12.16 6.09 -16.80
CA MET A 438 12.77 4.78 -16.52
C MET A 438 13.94 4.54 -17.48
N ASN A 439 14.96 3.80 -17.04
CA ASN A 439 16.06 3.41 -17.92
C ASN A 439 15.57 2.70 -19.19
N SER A 440 14.54 1.87 -19.05
CA SER A 440 13.89 1.19 -20.16
C SER A 440 13.17 2.13 -21.14
N GLU A 441 12.77 3.34 -20.74
CA GLU A 441 12.26 4.38 -21.64
C GLU A 441 13.40 5.17 -22.29
N LEU A 442 14.47 5.43 -21.56
CA LEU A 442 15.67 6.07 -22.12
C LEU A 442 16.31 5.20 -23.21
N ASP A 443 16.28 3.87 -23.07
CA ASP A 443 16.71 2.95 -24.14
C ASP A 443 15.90 3.13 -25.42
N ASP A 444 14.57 3.25 -25.31
CA ASP A 444 13.68 3.47 -26.45
C ASP A 444 13.94 4.85 -27.08
N ILE A 445 14.06 5.91 -26.27
CA ILE A 445 14.38 7.27 -26.74
C ILE A 445 15.71 7.25 -27.51
N ARG A 446 16.73 6.61 -26.95
CA ARG A 446 18.05 6.47 -27.57
C ARG A 446 17.97 5.73 -28.89
N ALA A 447 17.26 4.60 -28.93
CA ALA A 447 17.11 3.79 -30.14
C ALA A 447 16.31 4.53 -31.23
N ASN A 448 15.13 5.05 -30.88
CA ASN A 448 14.21 5.72 -31.81
C ASN A 448 14.81 6.99 -32.40
N LYS A 449 15.61 7.73 -31.64
CA LYS A 449 16.26 8.97 -32.09
C LYS A 449 17.71 8.78 -32.53
N SER A 450 18.23 7.55 -32.51
CA SER A 450 19.63 7.21 -32.85
C SER A 450 20.66 8.07 -32.09
N LEU A 451 20.43 8.25 -30.78
CA LEU A 451 21.27 9.09 -29.93
C LEU A 451 22.39 8.27 -29.28
N THR A 452 23.48 8.95 -28.89
CA THR A 452 24.57 8.34 -28.12
C THR A 452 24.78 9.15 -26.84
N PRO A 453 24.72 8.51 -25.65
CA PRO A 453 24.98 9.20 -24.39
C PRO A 453 26.47 9.53 -24.24
N SER A 454 26.78 10.58 -23.48
CA SER A 454 28.14 10.93 -23.06
C SER A 454 28.37 10.51 -21.61
N LEU A 455 29.47 9.78 -21.36
CA LEU A 455 29.87 9.37 -20.02
C LEU A 455 30.59 10.50 -19.29
N ASP A 456 30.04 10.94 -18.16
CA ASP A 456 30.83 11.64 -17.14
C ASP A 456 31.47 10.58 -16.24
N LYS A 457 32.79 10.45 -16.33
CA LYS A 457 33.53 9.41 -15.62
C LYS A 457 33.77 9.74 -14.15
N GLU A 458 33.82 11.02 -13.79
CA GLU A 458 34.06 11.44 -12.40
C GLU A 458 32.78 11.31 -11.59
N ALA A 459 31.66 11.82 -12.12
CA ALA A 459 30.33 11.63 -11.53
C ALA A 459 29.80 10.20 -11.71
N ALA A 460 30.42 9.40 -12.59
CA ALA A 460 30.03 8.04 -12.95
C ALA A 460 28.57 7.94 -13.43
N VAL A 461 28.19 8.80 -14.39
CA VAL A 461 26.83 8.87 -14.96
C VAL A 461 26.86 8.97 -16.48
N GLN A 462 25.81 8.50 -17.13
CA GLN A 462 25.54 8.78 -18.54
C GLN A 462 24.68 10.05 -18.66
N ILE A 463 24.99 10.87 -19.66
CA ILE A 463 24.20 12.06 -19.99
C ILE A 463 23.61 11.87 -21.40
N LEU A 464 22.29 11.96 -21.52
CA LEU A 464 21.56 11.89 -22.78
C LEU A 464 20.86 13.23 -23.04
N LYS A 465 20.96 13.73 -24.28
CA LYS A 465 20.44 15.04 -24.68
C LYS A 465 19.60 14.89 -25.97
N TRP A 466 18.42 15.49 -26.03
CA TRP A 466 17.60 15.53 -27.25
C TRP A 466 16.67 16.74 -27.29
N GLY A 467 16.68 17.51 -28.38
CA GLY A 467 15.89 18.76 -28.44
C GLY A 467 16.27 19.69 -27.28
N ASN A 468 15.30 20.07 -26.46
CA ASN A 468 15.48 20.84 -25.22
C ASN A 468 15.45 19.96 -23.96
N GLN A 469 15.59 18.65 -24.10
CA GLN A 469 15.50 17.69 -23.00
C GLN A 469 16.90 17.16 -22.65
N TRP A 470 17.13 16.95 -21.35
CA TRP A 470 18.38 16.48 -20.78
C TRP A 470 18.09 15.44 -19.70
N ALA A 471 18.84 14.34 -19.68
CA ALA A 471 18.70 13.29 -18.68
C ALA A 471 20.09 12.80 -18.23
N SER A 472 20.25 12.62 -16.92
CA SER A 472 21.37 11.87 -16.34
C SER A 472 20.88 10.53 -15.81
N TYR A 473 21.57 9.44 -16.11
CA TYR A 473 21.12 8.10 -15.74
C TYR A 473 22.30 7.12 -15.62
N ASP A 474 22.00 5.93 -15.12
CA ASP A 474 22.98 4.87 -14.96
C ASP A 474 22.77 3.72 -15.95
N ASP A 475 23.86 3.18 -16.47
CA ASP A 475 23.88 2.04 -17.38
C ASP A 475 24.90 0.97 -16.95
N LYS A 476 25.07 -0.07 -17.77
CA LYS A 476 26.06 -1.13 -17.51
C LYS A 476 27.48 -0.58 -17.27
N THR A 477 27.85 0.52 -17.93
CA THR A 477 29.18 1.14 -17.78
C THR A 477 29.31 1.81 -16.42
N THR A 478 28.32 2.60 -16.02
CA THR A 478 28.35 3.32 -14.74
C THR A 478 28.15 2.39 -13.54
N PHE A 479 27.31 1.36 -13.66
CA PHE A 479 27.18 0.32 -12.64
C PHE A 479 28.52 -0.33 -12.32
N LYS A 480 29.35 -0.60 -13.33
CA LYS A 480 30.69 -1.14 -13.11
C LYS A 480 31.55 -0.19 -12.26
N LEU A 481 31.55 1.11 -12.57
CA LEU A 481 32.30 2.12 -11.83
C LEU A 481 31.83 2.19 -10.36
N ARG A 482 30.51 2.21 -10.14
CA ARG A 482 29.91 2.24 -8.79
C ARG A 482 30.19 0.98 -7.99
N ILE A 483 30.11 -0.19 -8.61
CA ILE A 483 30.43 -1.46 -7.93
C ILE A 483 31.91 -1.53 -7.58
N ASP A 484 32.79 -1.09 -8.48
CA ASP A 484 34.23 -1.03 -8.20
C ASP A 484 34.53 -0.04 -7.06
N PHE A 485 33.80 1.07 -6.98
CA PHE A 485 33.84 1.99 -5.83
C PHE A 485 33.36 1.30 -4.54
N ALA A 486 32.17 0.67 -4.55
CA ALA A 486 31.61 0.00 -3.39
C ALA A 486 32.56 -1.08 -2.82
N LYS A 487 33.20 -1.86 -3.71
CA LYS A 487 34.22 -2.85 -3.33
C LYS A 487 35.47 -2.22 -2.73
N LYS A 488 35.96 -1.11 -3.29
CA LYS A 488 37.14 -0.40 -2.78
C LYS A 488 36.89 0.23 -1.41
N THR A 489 35.65 0.60 -1.13
CA THR A 489 35.19 1.28 0.10
C THR A 489 34.61 0.31 1.15
N CYS A 490 34.63 -1.00 0.87
CA CYS A 490 34.18 -2.07 1.77
C CYS A 490 32.70 -2.03 2.13
N LEU A 491 31.88 -1.49 1.23
CA LEU A 491 30.45 -1.41 1.44
C LEU A 491 29.84 -2.82 1.51
N GLY A 492 28.81 -2.97 2.34
CA GLY A 492 28.08 -4.21 2.53
C GLY A 492 27.39 -4.70 1.26
N GLY A 493 27.06 -3.79 0.34
CA GLY A 493 26.41 -4.13 -0.92
C GLY A 493 25.99 -2.94 -1.76
N ILE A 494 25.18 -3.24 -2.76
CA ILE A 494 24.43 -2.25 -3.55
C ILE A 494 22.93 -2.54 -3.46
N MET A 495 22.12 -1.49 -3.61
CA MET A 495 20.66 -1.53 -3.60
C MET A 495 20.14 -0.88 -4.89
N VAL A 496 19.08 -1.42 -5.49
CA VAL A 496 18.49 -0.90 -6.73
C VAL A 496 17.12 -0.31 -6.45
N TRP A 497 16.93 0.97 -6.82
CA TRP A 497 15.63 1.62 -6.94
C TRP A 497 15.29 1.92 -8.41
N ALA A 498 14.33 1.26 -9.05
CA ALA A 498 13.68 0.03 -8.62
C ALA A 498 13.87 -1.06 -9.69
N VAL A 499 13.87 -2.32 -9.26
CA VAL A 499 14.00 -3.49 -10.16
C VAL A 499 12.89 -3.49 -11.21
N SER A 500 11.72 -2.99 -10.83
CA SER A 500 10.56 -2.81 -11.70
C SER A 500 10.77 -1.82 -12.85
N HIS A 501 11.83 -1.01 -12.87
CA HIS A 501 12.17 -0.10 -13.98
C HIS A 501 13.06 -0.73 -15.07
N ASP A 502 13.47 -2.00 -14.87
CA ASP A 502 14.30 -2.75 -15.81
C ASP A 502 13.56 -3.03 -17.14
N THR A 503 14.30 -3.50 -18.13
CA THR A 503 13.71 -4.00 -19.38
C THR A 503 12.97 -5.31 -19.15
N TYR A 504 12.06 -5.67 -20.06
CA TYR A 504 11.26 -6.89 -19.95
C TYR A 504 12.12 -8.18 -19.87
N ASP A 505 13.35 -8.13 -20.39
CA ASP A 505 14.33 -9.23 -20.39
C ASP A 505 15.41 -9.10 -19.29
N GLY A 506 15.22 -8.17 -18.36
CA GLY A 506 16.06 -7.93 -17.18
C GLY A 506 17.49 -7.54 -17.51
N ALA A 507 17.69 -6.65 -18.50
CA ALA A 507 19.02 -6.30 -19.01
C ALA A 507 19.88 -5.59 -17.97
N TYR A 508 19.31 -4.65 -17.18
CA TYR A 508 20.03 -3.90 -16.16
C TYR A 508 20.35 -4.79 -14.95
N SER A 509 19.41 -5.63 -14.50
CA SER A 509 19.65 -6.66 -13.48
C SER A 509 20.75 -7.63 -13.91
N SER A 510 20.72 -8.08 -15.17
CA SER A 510 21.76 -8.96 -15.73
C SER A 510 23.14 -8.29 -15.76
N ALA A 511 23.20 -6.97 -15.97
CA ALA A 511 24.45 -6.23 -15.90
C ALA A 511 25.06 -6.27 -14.49
N LEU A 512 24.23 -6.19 -13.44
CA LEU A 512 24.65 -6.37 -12.04
C LEU A 512 25.11 -7.81 -11.75
N ALA A 513 24.45 -8.78 -12.38
CA ALA A 513 24.64 -10.22 -12.16
C ALA A 513 26.06 -10.72 -12.47
N SER A 514 26.72 -10.15 -13.49
CA SER A 514 28.11 -10.47 -13.85
C SER A 514 29.13 -10.23 -12.71
N ILE A 515 28.68 -9.65 -11.60
CA ILE A 515 29.48 -9.20 -10.47
C ILE A 515 28.83 -9.57 -9.11
N SER A 516 27.66 -10.26 -9.12
CA SER A 516 26.92 -10.72 -7.92
C SER A 516 27.61 -11.91 -7.23
N PRO A 517 27.51 -12.06 -5.89
CA PRO A 517 28.14 -13.16 -5.15
C PRO A 517 27.64 -14.58 -5.52
N GLN A 518 26.46 -14.72 -6.13
CA GLN A 518 25.87 -16.02 -6.44
C GLN A 518 26.44 -16.65 -7.72
N ILE A 519 27.05 -17.84 -7.59
CA ILE A 519 27.57 -18.65 -8.71
C ILE A 519 26.45 -19.55 -9.23
N LYS A 520 25.47 -18.98 -9.94
CA LYS A 520 24.53 -19.78 -10.72
C LYS A 520 24.46 -19.24 -12.15
N PRO A 521 24.33 -20.09 -13.18
CA PRO A 521 23.99 -19.63 -14.52
C PRO A 521 22.69 -18.82 -14.42
N ILE A 522 22.73 -17.57 -14.89
CA ILE A 522 21.53 -16.73 -14.98
C ILE A 522 20.60 -17.44 -15.97
N LYS A 523 19.54 -18.06 -15.47
CA LYS A 523 18.47 -18.57 -16.33
C LYS A 523 17.50 -17.41 -16.54
N LYS A 524 17.60 -16.74 -17.69
CA LYS A 524 16.60 -15.76 -18.12
C LYS A 524 15.29 -16.49 -18.36
N LEU A 525 14.23 -16.06 -17.71
CA LEU A 525 12.86 -16.41 -18.11
C LEU A 525 12.59 -15.69 -19.44
N GLN A 526 12.10 -16.42 -20.43
CA GLN A 526 11.72 -15.82 -21.70
C GLN A 526 10.34 -15.20 -21.53
N VAL A 527 10.31 -13.90 -21.27
CA VAL A 527 9.07 -13.14 -21.11
C VAL A 527 8.77 -12.38 -22.39
N SER A 528 7.52 -12.42 -22.85
CA SER A 528 7.09 -11.65 -24.01
C SER A 528 7.28 -10.14 -23.78
N PRO A 529 7.46 -9.32 -24.83
CA PRO A 529 7.65 -7.86 -24.66
C PRO A 529 6.53 -7.14 -23.91
N ASN A 530 5.33 -7.72 -23.89
CA ASN A 530 4.18 -7.22 -23.13
C ASN A 530 4.07 -7.79 -21.70
N GLY A 531 4.97 -8.68 -21.27
CA GLY A 531 5.01 -9.27 -19.92
C GLY A 531 3.93 -10.33 -19.62
N LEU A 532 3.10 -10.68 -20.60
CA LEU A 532 1.92 -11.54 -20.42
C LEU A 532 2.16 -13.03 -20.62
N THR A 533 3.28 -13.42 -21.23
CA THR A 533 3.62 -14.83 -21.45
C THR A 533 5.01 -15.09 -20.89
N VAL A 534 5.09 -16.04 -19.96
CA VAL A 534 6.34 -16.52 -19.38
C VAL A 534 6.62 -17.90 -19.95
N THR A 535 7.71 -18.01 -20.70
CA THR A 535 8.20 -19.30 -21.18
C THR A 535 9.28 -19.80 -20.23
N ARG A 536 9.04 -20.98 -19.65
CA ARG A 536 9.94 -21.65 -18.71
C ARG A 536 10.52 -22.90 -19.34
N ASP A 537 11.83 -23.08 -19.17
CA ASP A 537 12.50 -24.33 -19.50
C ASP A 537 12.42 -25.27 -18.29
N GLU A 538 11.64 -26.33 -18.42
CA GLU A 538 11.48 -27.37 -17.40
C GLU A 538 12.44 -28.52 -17.65
N ARG A 539 13.18 -28.95 -16.62
CA ARG A 539 14.11 -30.07 -16.71
C ARG A 539 13.32 -31.37 -16.73
N ILE A 540 13.48 -32.17 -17.78
CA ILE A 540 12.87 -33.50 -17.86
C ILE A 540 13.88 -34.56 -17.42
N ARG A 541 13.56 -35.21 -16.30
CA ARG A 541 14.37 -36.30 -15.75
C ARG A 541 14.32 -37.55 -16.63
N GLN A 542 15.42 -38.29 -16.70
CA GLN A 542 15.52 -39.48 -17.53
C GLN A 542 15.34 -40.78 -16.74
N CYS A 543 14.87 -41.83 -17.42
CA CYS A 543 14.86 -43.18 -16.89
C CYS A 543 16.26 -43.61 -16.42
N LYS A 544 16.32 -44.37 -15.33
CA LYS A 544 17.60 -44.85 -14.78
C LYS A 544 17.46 -46.14 -14.00
N TRP A 545 18.55 -46.90 -13.96
CA TRP A 545 18.71 -48.04 -13.07
C TRP A 545 19.06 -47.59 -11.65
N THR A 546 18.41 -48.18 -10.65
CA THR A 546 18.76 -47.98 -9.23
C THR A 546 20.04 -48.73 -8.87
N SER A 547 20.66 -48.43 -7.72
CA SER A 547 21.69 -49.32 -7.14
C SER A 547 21.07 -50.65 -6.69
N CYS A 548 21.90 -51.69 -6.52
CA CYS A 548 21.46 -53.00 -6.05
C CYS A 548 20.60 -52.92 -4.78
N GLY A 549 19.37 -53.42 -4.84
CA GLY A 549 18.46 -53.52 -3.70
C GLY A 549 17.74 -52.23 -3.34
N GLN A 550 17.95 -51.13 -4.08
CA GLN A 550 17.22 -49.89 -3.90
C GLN A 550 15.90 -49.88 -4.70
N THR A 551 14.87 -49.26 -4.12
CA THR A 551 13.58 -48.98 -4.77
C THR A 551 13.60 -47.67 -5.53
N CYS A 552 12.62 -47.44 -6.40
CA CYS A 552 12.50 -46.17 -7.12
C CYS A 552 12.32 -44.97 -6.17
N PRO A 553 12.92 -43.81 -6.48
CA PRO A 553 12.64 -42.56 -5.78
C PRO A 553 11.16 -42.18 -5.82
N SER A 554 10.73 -41.28 -4.92
CA SER A 554 9.33 -40.85 -4.79
C SER A 554 8.70 -40.35 -6.09
N ASP A 555 9.50 -39.72 -6.97
CA ASP A 555 9.02 -39.06 -8.18
C ASP A 555 9.16 -39.97 -9.42
N TYR A 556 9.53 -41.23 -9.20
CA TYR A 556 9.72 -42.25 -10.21
C TYR A 556 8.78 -43.44 -9.95
N VAL A 557 8.55 -44.24 -10.98
CA VAL A 557 7.84 -45.51 -10.92
C VAL A 557 8.71 -46.63 -11.48
N ALA A 558 8.58 -47.82 -10.89
CA ALA A 558 9.23 -49.01 -11.39
C ALA A 558 8.57 -49.46 -12.70
N ILE A 559 9.39 -49.76 -13.70
CA ILE A 559 8.89 -50.11 -15.03
C ILE A 559 8.46 -51.57 -15.06
N SER A 560 7.22 -51.81 -15.50
CA SER A 560 6.74 -53.14 -15.84
C SER A 560 7.22 -53.51 -17.25
N ARG A 561 7.68 -54.76 -17.41
CA ARG A 561 8.11 -55.31 -18.69
C ARG A 561 6.96 -55.33 -19.69
N SER A 562 7.28 -55.14 -20.97
CA SER A 562 6.32 -55.20 -22.08
C SER A 562 6.82 -55.99 -23.30
N ASP A 563 7.91 -56.76 -23.16
CA ASP A 563 8.41 -57.64 -24.22
C ASP A 563 7.46 -58.83 -24.48
N PRO A 564 7.49 -59.52 -25.64
CA PRO A 564 6.52 -60.57 -25.97
C PRO A 564 6.44 -61.78 -25.02
N LYS A 565 7.41 -61.98 -24.12
CA LYS A 565 7.50 -63.18 -23.25
C LYS A 565 7.31 -62.89 -21.76
N TYR A 566 6.98 -61.65 -21.39
CA TYR A 566 6.77 -61.24 -19.99
C TYR A 566 5.53 -61.84 -19.32
N ARG A 567 5.55 -61.91 -17.98
CA ARG A 567 4.34 -62.14 -17.16
C ARG A 567 3.73 -60.80 -16.74
N LYS A 568 2.39 -60.74 -16.67
CA LYS A 568 1.67 -59.52 -16.26
C LYS A 568 2.14 -59.06 -14.86
N GLY A 569 2.64 -57.82 -14.77
CA GLY A 569 3.13 -57.23 -13.53
C GLY A 569 4.60 -57.54 -13.19
N GLU A 570 5.33 -58.20 -14.09
CA GLU A 570 6.77 -58.42 -13.95
C GLU A 570 7.54 -57.11 -14.18
N LEU A 571 8.45 -56.77 -13.27
CA LEU A 571 9.24 -55.53 -13.32
C LEU A 571 10.53 -55.70 -14.14
N MET A 572 11.02 -54.60 -14.71
CA MET A 572 12.34 -54.50 -15.33
C MET A 572 13.42 -54.53 -14.24
N LEU A 573 13.90 -55.73 -13.94
CA LEU A 573 14.94 -55.99 -12.95
C LEU A 573 16.21 -56.50 -13.61
N ASP A 574 17.35 -56.08 -13.08
CA ASP A 574 18.66 -56.64 -13.39
C ASP A 574 19.31 -57.13 -12.09
N SER A 575 19.47 -58.44 -11.96
CA SER A 575 20.08 -59.06 -10.77
C SER A 575 21.54 -59.45 -10.98
N ILE A 576 22.07 -59.16 -12.17
CA ILE A 576 23.43 -59.53 -12.54
C ILE A 576 24.41 -58.73 -11.70
N ARG A 577 25.37 -59.44 -11.09
CA ARG A 577 26.43 -58.88 -10.23
C ARG A 577 25.96 -58.15 -8.96
N CYS A 578 24.66 -58.09 -8.69
CA CYS A 578 24.16 -57.73 -7.37
C CYS A 578 24.40 -58.84 -6.33
N PRO A 579 24.51 -58.48 -5.03
CA PRO A 579 24.50 -59.45 -3.95
C PRO A 579 23.26 -60.36 -4.01
N LYS A 580 23.40 -61.60 -3.53
CA LYS A 580 22.32 -62.60 -3.57
C LYS A 580 21.02 -62.06 -2.98
N GLY A 581 19.97 -61.97 -3.80
CA GLY A 581 18.64 -61.48 -3.40
C GLY A 581 18.40 -59.99 -3.64
N ALA A 582 19.38 -59.27 -4.20
CA ALA A 582 19.24 -57.88 -4.62
C ALA A 582 19.25 -57.77 -6.16
N SER A 583 18.59 -56.74 -6.68
CA SER A 583 18.55 -56.39 -8.09
C SER A 583 18.56 -54.87 -8.26
N HIS A 584 19.06 -54.39 -9.38
CA HIS A 584 18.74 -53.07 -9.91
C HIS A 584 17.30 -53.07 -10.42
N THR A 585 16.62 -51.94 -10.25
CA THR A 585 15.28 -51.71 -10.79
C THR A 585 15.34 -50.56 -11.79
N LEU A 586 14.76 -50.74 -12.98
CA LEU A 586 14.60 -49.63 -13.92
C LEU A 586 13.44 -48.74 -13.46
N CYS A 587 13.74 -47.46 -13.26
CA CYS A 587 12.80 -46.46 -12.80
C CYS A 587 12.71 -45.31 -13.80
N CYS A 588 11.48 -44.84 -14.10
CA CYS A 588 11.27 -43.63 -14.91
C CYS A 588 10.35 -42.64 -14.19
N PRO A 589 10.39 -41.35 -14.55
CA PRO A 589 9.44 -40.35 -14.05
C PRO A 589 7.99 -40.77 -14.26
N LYS A 590 7.12 -40.42 -13.30
CA LYS A 590 5.70 -40.84 -13.30
C LYS A 590 4.86 -40.26 -14.44
N GLU A 591 5.22 -39.06 -14.90
CA GLU A 591 4.42 -38.28 -15.85
C GLU A 591 4.53 -38.81 -17.29
N ASP A 592 5.61 -39.53 -17.62
CA ASP A 592 5.83 -40.06 -18.97
C ASP A 592 6.54 -41.41 -18.93
N VAL A 593 5.76 -42.48 -18.73
CA VAL A 593 6.28 -43.84 -18.54
C VAL A 593 6.47 -44.54 -19.90
N PRO A 594 7.70 -44.96 -20.28
CA PRO A 594 7.95 -45.64 -21.55
C PRO A 594 7.63 -47.13 -21.47
N LYS A 595 7.45 -47.75 -22.64
CA LYS A 595 7.44 -49.22 -22.77
C LYS A 595 8.87 -49.73 -22.79
N CYS A 596 9.19 -50.66 -21.91
CA CYS A 596 10.51 -51.30 -21.87
C CYS A 596 10.36 -52.81 -21.70
N GLY A 597 11.33 -53.55 -22.24
CA GLY A 597 11.35 -55.00 -22.12
C GLY A 597 12.74 -55.56 -22.36
N TRP A 598 12.92 -56.83 -22.00
CA TRP A 598 14.10 -57.57 -22.42
C TRP A 598 13.75 -58.30 -23.72
N TYR A 599 14.46 -57.97 -24.78
CA TYR A 599 14.17 -58.51 -26.10
C TYR A 599 15.22 -59.54 -26.47
N THR A 600 14.75 -60.59 -27.16
CA THR A 600 15.51 -61.66 -27.82
C THR A 600 15.96 -62.88 -27.00
N HIS A 601 15.49 -63.13 -25.76
CA HIS A 601 15.76 -64.42 -25.10
C HIS A 601 15.09 -65.62 -25.81
N ASN A 602 15.84 -66.30 -26.68
CA ASN A 602 15.38 -67.43 -27.47
C ASN A 602 15.99 -68.77 -26.99
N ASN A 603 15.67 -69.19 -25.77
CA ASN A 603 16.15 -70.46 -25.19
C ASN A 603 17.70 -70.60 -25.23
N GLY A 604 18.43 -69.53 -24.95
CA GLY A 604 19.90 -69.54 -25.07
C GLY A 604 20.46 -68.80 -26.28
N ASN A 605 19.64 -68.46 -27.29
CA ASN A 605 20.10 -67.83 -28.53
C ASN A 605 19.68 -66.35 -28.60
N CYS A 606 20.32 -65.51 -27.79
CA CYS A 606 20.04 -64.08 -27.68
C CYS A 606 20.55 -63.29 -28.89
N SER A 607 19.99 -62.09 -29.12
CA SER A 607 20.47 -61.10 -30.09
C SER A 607 20.44 -59.68 -29.47
N PRO A 608 21.38 -58.81 -29.83
CA PRO A 608 21.49 -57.47 -29.24
C PRO A 608 20.45 -56.48 -29.79
N ASP A 609 19.60 -56.91 -30.73
CA ASP A 609 18.76 -56.01 -31.52
C ASP A 609 17.55 -55.50 -30.72
N CYS A 610 17.44 -54.19 -30.60
CA CYS A 610 16.21 -53.54 -30.15
C CYS A 610 15.18 -53.42 -31.28
N PRO A 611 13.87 -53.53 -30.98
CA PRO A 611 12.82 -53.26 -31.97
C PRO A 611 12.95 -51.85 -32.58
N SER A 612 12.42 -51.65 -33.79
CA SER A 612 12.37 -50.32 -34.40
C SER A 612 11.62 -49.33 -33.50
N GLY A 613 12.21 -48.15 -33.27
CA GLY A 613 11.69 -47.15 -32.32
C GLY A 613 12.05 -47.42 -30.85
N TYR A 614 13.01 -48.31 -30.59
CA TYR A 614 13.56 -48.58 -29.26
C TYR A 614 15.08 -48.45 -29.26
N PHE A 615 15.67 -48.22 -28.09
CA PHE A 615 17.12 -48.15 -27.89
C PHE A 615 17.55 -49.02 -26.71
N GLU A 616 18.84 -49.40 -26.68
CA GLU A 616 19.44 -50.21 -25.61
C GLU A 616 19.72 -49.33 -24.36
N ILE A 617 19.09 -49.66 -23.23
CA ILE A 617 19.29 -49.00 -21.92
C ILE A 617 19.99 -49.88 -20.89
N GLY A 618 20.16 -51.16 -21.20
CA GLY A 618 20.80 -52.16 -20.34
C GLY A 618 21.04 -53.45 -21.11
N SER A 619 21.86 -54.32 -20.56
CA SER A 619 22.22 -55.59 -21.22
C SER A 619 22.58 -56.67 -20.21
N ILE A 620 22.30 -57.92 -20.55
CA ILE A 620 22.62 -59.09 -19.71
C ILE A 620 23.25 -60.22 -20.55
N SER A 621 24.37 -60.78 -20.11
CA SER A 621 25.09 -61.84 -20.87
C SER A 621 25.48 -63.09 -20.08
N SER A 622 25.37 -63.09 -18.74
CA SER A 622 26.14 -64.04 -17.92
C SER A 622 25.89 -65.54 -18.18
N ASN A 623 27.00 -66.29 -18.27
CA ASN A 623 27.21 -67.74 -18.26
C ASN A 623 25.96 -68.64 -18.24
N GLY A 624 25.48 -68.99 -19.44
CA GLY A 624 24.53 -70.08 -19.66
C GLY A 624 23.12 -69.65 -20.09
N LEU A 625 22.82 -68.34 -20.11
CA LEU A 625 21.56 -67.79 -20.61
C LEU A 625 21.62 -67.36 -22.08
N CYS A 626 22.79 -66.96 -22.57
CA CYS A 626 23.04 -66.62 -23.97
C CYS A 626 24.35 -67.31 -24.40
N HIS A 627 24.31 -68.14 -25.44
CA HIS A 627 25.42 -69.06 -25.75
C HIS A 627 26.67 -68.33 -26.30
N HIS A 628 26.52 -67.18 -26.98
CA HIS A 628 27.63 -66.36 -27.52
C HIS A 628 27.29 -64.86 -27.74
N ASP A 629 26.17 -64.39 -27.19
CA ASP A 629 25.61 -63.04 -27.42
C ASP A 629 25.00 -62.49 -26.11
N TYR A 630 24.27 -61.37 -26.13
CA TYR A 630 23.58 -60.83 -24.96
C TYR A 630 22.11 -60.49 -25.26
N GLU A 631 21.32 -60.36 -24.18
CA GLU A 631 19.95 -59.86 -24.26
C GLU A 631 19.94 -58.37 -23.92
N ALA A 632 19.36 -57.55 -24.80
CA ALA A 632 19.25 -56.11 -24.60
C ALA A 632 17.95 -55.75 -23.85
N ALA A 633 18.08 -54.93 -22.81
CA ALA A 633 16.96 -54.18 -22.27
C ALA A 633 16.72 -52.98 -23.19
N CYS A 634 15.56 -52.95 -23.83
CA CYS A 634 15.20 -51.91 -24.78
C CYS A 634 14.02 -51.09 -24.26
N CYS A 635 14.08 -49.78 -24.43
CA CYS A 635 12.99 -48.85 -24.12
C CYS A 635 12.57 -48.06 -25.36
N GLU A 636 11.28 -47.71 -25.41
CA GLU A 636 10.68 -46.90 -26.47
C GLU A 636 11.34 -45.51 -26.55
N SER A 637 11.69 -45.05 -27.75
CA SER A 637 12.45 -43.81 -27.96
C SER A 637 11.60 -42.54 -28.01
N ASN A 638 10.28 -42.64 -28.22
CA ASN A 638 9.41 -41.48 -28.47
C ASN A 638 8.94 -40.74 -27.20
N LYS A 639 9.54 -41.02 -26.05
CA LYS A 639 9.19 -40.47 -24.75
C LYS A 639 10.21 -39.44 -24.26
N ASP A 640 9.74 -38.44 -23.54
CA ASP A 640 10.58 -37.40 -22.95
C ASP A 640 11.41 -37.95 -21.78
N SER A 641 10.88 -38.93 -21.04
CA SER A 641 11.63 -39.67 -20.00
C SER A 641 12.81 -40.49 -20.55
N THR A 642 12.85 -40.72 -21.86
CA THR A 642 13.94 -41.39 -22.57
C THR A 642 14.61 -40.48 -23.59
N GLY A 643 14.22 -39.21 -23.66
CA GLY A 643 14.56 -38.30 -24.76
C GLY A 643 16.06 -38.04 -24.93
N LEU A 644 16.87 -38.12 -23.86
CA LEU A 644 18.33 -38.03 -23.95
C LEU A 644 18.98 -39.31 -24.46
N TYR A 645 18.39 -40.47 -24.20
CA TYR A 645 18.97 -41.72 -24.69
C TYR A 645 18.94 -41.81 -26.22
N ASN A 646 18.05 -41.07 -26.89
CA ASN A 646 18.05 -40.94 -28.35
C ASN A 646 19.28 -40.22 -28.91
N THR A 647 20.02 -39.50 -28.08
CA THR A 647 21.29 -38.88 -28.46
C THR A 647 22.46 -39.87 -28.35
N LEU A 648 22.22 -41.05 -27.77
CA LEU A 648 23.21 -42.08 -27.52
C LEU A 648 23.02 -43.25 -28.48
N GLN A 649 24.14 -43.81 -28.92
CA GLN A 649 24.15 -45.06 -29.67
C GLN A 649 25.38 -45.86 -29.30
N TRP A 650 25.18 -47.16 -29.07
CA TRP A 650 26.28 -48.07 -28.87
C TRP A 650 26.81 -48.60 -30.20
N SER A 651 28.14 -48.71 -30.30
CA SER A 651 28.82 -49.41 -31.39
C SER A 651 28.65 -50.94 -31.30
N GLU A 652 29.10 -51.68 -32.32
CA GLU A 652 28.91 -53.13 -32.44
C GLU A 652 29.52 -53.95 -31.27
N ALA A 653 28.90 -55.06 -30.91
CA ALA A 653 29.36 -56.04 -29.92
C ALA A 653 29.08 -57.48 -30.44
N PRO A 654 29.83 -58.52 -30.04
CA PRO A 654 30.92 -58.55 -29.05
C PRO A 654 32.32 -58.19 -29.60
N MET A 655 32.46 -57.94 -30.91
CA MET A 655 33.71 -57.48 -31.55
C MET A 655 33.91 -55.96 -31.39
N CYS A 656 33.97 -55.50 -30.15
CA CYS A 656 33.81 -54.09 -29.79
C CYS A 656 34.87 -53.13 -30.37
N ASP A 657 36.06 -53.65 -30.70
CA ASP A 657 37.13 -52.84 -31.30
C ASP A 657 36.85 -52.42 -32.75
N TRP A 658 35.99 -53.18 -33.45
CA TRP A 658 35.71 -52.97 -34.87
C TRP A 658 34.52 -52.02 -35.12
N GLY A 659 33.77 -51.68 -34.07
CA GLY A 659 32.68 -50.72 -34.15
C GLY A 659 33.17 -49.27 -34.30
N GLU A 660 32.66 -48.58 -35.32
CA GLU A 660 32.77 -47.11 -35.47
C GLU A 660 31.52 -46.42 -34.88
N CYS A 661 31.57 -45.09 -34.67
CA CYS A 661 30.47 -44.30 -34.11
C CYS A 661 29.57 -43.67 -35.19
N PRO A 662 28.39 -44.21 -35.51
CA PRO A 662 27.56 -43.74 -36.61
C PRO A 662 26.22 -43.23 -36.06
N VAL A 663 26.17 -42.02 -35.49
CA VAL A 663 24.90 -41.50 -34.95
C VAL A 663 24.16 -40.67 -36.01
N VAL A 664 23.16 -41.31 -36.63
CA VAL A 664 21.90 -40.79 -37.24
C VAL A 664 21.95 -39.78 -38.40
N ASP A 665 23.08 -39.16 -38.70
CA ASP A 665 23.36 -38.49 -39.98
C ASP A 665 24.89 -38.25 -40.00
N ASP A 666 25.57 -38.32 -41.15
CA ASP A 666 27.04 -38.40 -41.28
C ASP A 666 27.87 -37.19 -40.75
N LYS A 667 27.35 -36.41 -39.80
CA LYS A 667 27.98 -35.19 -39.27
C LYS A 667 27.85 -35.07 -37.75
N LYS A 668 28.98 -35.37 -37.09
CA LYS A 668 29.36 -35.12 -35.69
C LYS A 668 28.86 -36.15 -34.66
N SER A 669 29.65 -37.20 -34.45
CA SER A 669 29.58 -38.08 -33.28
C SER A 669 30.88 -37.94 -32.47
N THR A 670 30.77 -37.79 -31.14
CA THR A 670 31.91 -37.91 -30.22
C THR A 670 31.74 -39.16 -29.36
N THR A 671 32.84 -39.81 -28.99
CA THR A 671 32.80 -40.94 -28.05
C THR A 671 32.64 -40.39 -26.64
N LEU A 672 31.52 -40.71 -26.00
CA LEU A 672 31.21 -40.30 -24.64
C LEU A 672 31.89 -41.20 -23.61
N ALA A 673 31.92 -42.51 -23.87
CA ALA A 673 32.60 -43.49 -23.02
C ALA A 673 33.11 -44.70 -23.82
N LEU A 674 34.14 -45.36 -23.28
CA LEU A 674 34.64 -46.66 -23.72
C LEU A 674 34.36 -47.68 -22.61
N ALA A 675 33.56 -48.70 -22.90
CA ALA A 675 33.05 -49.63 -21.90
C ALA A 675 33.28 -51.08 -22.30
N THR A 676 33.81 -51.90 -21.39
CA THR A 676 34.03 -53.33 -21.66
C THR A 676 32.78 -54.18 -21.48
N ALA A 677 31.76 -53.68 -20.76
CA ALA A 677 30.48 -54.36 -20.51
C ALA A 677 29.24 -53.61 -21.07
N GLY A 678 29.48 -52.56 -21.87
CA GLY A 678 28.43 -51.80 -22.54
C GLY A 678 27.48 -51.08 -21.57
N SER A 679 26.18 -51.21 -21.79
CA SER A 679 25.09 -50.63 -20.99
C SER A 679 24.79 -51.40 -19.68
N GLY A 680 25.44 -52.55 -19.45
CA GLY A 680 25.10 -53.48 -18.38
C GLY A 680 26.16 -54.58 -18.21
N ASP A 681 25.86 -55.80 -18.64
CA ASP A 681 26.77 -56.96 -18.57
C ASP A 681 27.10 -57.55 -19.95
N ALA A 682 26.90 -56.83 -21.06
CA ALA A 682 27.34 -57.26 -22.40
C ALA A 682 28.87 -57.17 -22.54
N VAL A 683 29.59 -58.22 -22.14
CA VAL A 683 31.05 -58.21 -22.12
C VAL A 683 31.64 -58.41 -23.52
N CYS A 684 32.49 -57.48 -23.92
CA CYS A 684 33.26 -57.58 -25.15
C CYS A 684 34.28 -58.72 -25.14
N ASN A 685 34.77 -59.15 -26.31
CA ASN A 685 35.75 -60.23 -26.39
C ASN A 685 37.05 -59.89 -25.65
N VAL A 686 37.70 -60.91 -25.10
CA VAL A 686 39.02 -60.77 -24.48
C VAL A 686 40.08 -60.62 -25.59
N ARG A 687 40.86 -59.54 -25.57
CA ARG A 687 42.00 -59.32 -26.48
C ARG A 687 43.17 -60.25 -26.16
N SER A 688 43.53 -60.38 -24.87
CA SER A 688 44.60 -61.25 -24.40
C SER A 688 44.50 -61.53 -22.90
N PHE A 689 45.13 -62.62 -22.45
CA PHE A 689 45.22 -63.01 -21.04
C PHE A 689 46.69 -63.19 -20.65
N SER A 690 47.15 -62.47 -19.63
CA SER A 690 48.48 -62.61 -19.03
C SER A 690 48.37 -62.82 -17.52
N TRP A 691 49.22 -63.67 -16.96
CA TRP A 691 49.26 -63.92 -15.52
C TRP A 691 49.80 -62.70 -14.73
N ASP A 692 50.61 -61.85 -15.37
CA ASP A 692 51.25 -60.68 -14.74
C ASP A 692 50.51 -59.36 -15.05
N ASP A 693 49.86 -59.24 -16.21
CA ASP A 693 49.20 -57.99 -16.67
C ASP A 693 47.65 -58.03 -16.63
N GLY A 694 47.06 -59.16 -16.22
CA GLY A 694 45.61 -59.33 -16.12
C GLY A 694 44.90 -59.65 -17.44
N ILE A 695 43.58 -59.43 -17.47
CA ILE A 695 42.72 -59.66 -18.65
C ILE A 695 42.61 -58.37 -19.45
N ALA A 696 43.11 -58.34 -20.68
CA ALA A 696 42.87 -57.23 -21.60
C ALA A 696 41.59 -57.52 -22.41
N VAL A 697 40.58 -56.65 -22.33
CA VAL A 697 39.28 -56.81 -23.01
C VAL A 697 39.11 -55.74 -24.08
N GLN A 698 38.35 -56.04 -25.13
CA GLN A 698 37.90 -55.06 -26.12
C GLN A 698 36.96 -54.03 -25.48
N GLU A 699 36.86 -52.83 -26.07
CA GLU A 699 36.06 -51.73 -25.51
C GLU A 699 35.01 -51.26 -26.51
N ARG A 700 33.73 -51.27 -26.09
CA ARG A 700 32.60 -50.78 -26.88
C ARG A 700 32.49 -49.27 -26.71
N LYS A 701 32.36 -48.55 -27.83
CA LYS A 701 32.14 -47.10 -27.83
C LYS A 701 30.68 -46.78 -27.58
N LEU A 702 30.41 -45.91 -26.62
CA LEU A 702 29.17 -45.16 -26.47
C LEU A 702 29.31 -43.84 -27.23
N CYS A 703 28.52 -43.66 -28.27
CA CYS A 703 28.56 -42.51 -29.16
C CYS A 703 27.47 -41.51 -28.78
N TYR A 704 27.78 -40.22 -28.85
CA TYR A 704 26.90 -39.13 -28.43
C TYR A 704 26.85 -37.98 -29.46
N ASP A 705 25.64 -37.53 -29.76
CA ASP A 705 25.36 -36.30 -30.51
C ASP A 705 25.25 -35.09 -29.56
N SER A 706 26.32 -34.29 -29.51
CA SER A 706 26.40 -33.10 -28.68
C SER A 706 25.82 -31.83 -29.33
N THR A 707 25.12 -31.94 -30.47
CA THR A 707 24.65 -30.78 -31.24
C THR A 707 23.21 -30.41 -30.96
N GLN A 708 22.45 -31.25 -30.24
CA GLN A 708 21.05 -30.99 -29.93
C GLN A 708 20.91 -29.97 -28.79
N ASP A 709 20.33 -28.81 -29.12
CA ASP A 709 20.02 -27.77 -28.13
C ASP A 709 19.13 -28.34 -27.01
N LYS A 710 19.44 -27.95 -25.76
CA LYS A 710 18.76 -28.39 -24.53
C LYS A 710 18.79 -29.90 -24.22
N LYS A 711 19.56 -30.72 -24.94
CA LYS A 711 19.69 -32.17 -24.72
C LYS A 711 21.16 -32.58 -24.53
N THR A 712 21.63 -32.57 -23.28
CA THR A 712 23.04 -32.81 -22.96
C THR A 712 23.26 -33.78 -21.81
N TRP A 713 24.37 -34.52 -21.89
CA TRP A 713 24.92 -35.34 -20.81
C TRP A 713 26.16 -34.63 -20.26
N ASP A 714 26.06 -34.10 -19.03
CA ASP A 714 27.12 -33.31 -18.39
C ASP A 714 27.72 -34.03 -17.18
N ASN A 715 28.88 -33.56 -16.71
CA ASN A 715 29.59 -34.08 -15.54
C ASN A 715 29.76 -35.61 -15.56
N CYS A 716 30.05 -36.14 -16.75
CA CYS A 716 30.22 -37.57 -16.96
C CYS A 716 31.57 -38.07 -16.44
N ASP A 717 31.57 -39.05 -15.55
CA ASP A 717 32.80 -39.67 -15.04
C ASP A 717 32.60 -41.14 -14.63
N TRP A 718 33.71 -41.87 -14.46
CA TRP A 718 33.71 -43.24 -13.95
C TRP A 718 33.77 -43.28 -12.42
N TYR A 719 32.89 -44.07 -11.83
CA TYR A 719 32.78 -44.25 -10.39
C TYR A 719 33.14 -45.69 -9.99
N ASP A 720 34.01 -45.79 -8.98
CA ASP A 720 34.49 -47.06 -8.43
C ASP A 720 33.44 -47.65 -7.46
N SER A 721 32.96 -46.83 -6.52
CA SER A 721 31.81 -47.15 -5.69
C SER A 721 31.19 -45.89 -5.10
N VAL A 722 29.86 -45.87 -5.00
CA VAL A 722 29.09 -44.81 -4.32
C VAL A 722 28.61 -45.26 -2.93
N ASP A 723 28.61 -46.58 -2.70
CA ASP A 723 28.23 -47.24 -1.45
C ASP A 723 29.44 -48.00 -0.85
N SER A 724 29.39 -48.39 0.43
CA SER A 724 30.42 -49.28 0.99
C SER A 724 30.38 -50.65 0.32
N PRO A 725 31.53 -51.29 0.05
CA PRO A 725 31.56 -52.60 -0.61
C PRO A 725 30.77 -53.66 0.17
N PRO A 726 30.13 -54.64 -0.50
CA PRO A 726 29.32 -55.66 0.16
C PRO A 726 30.12 -56.42 1.24
N LYS A 727 29.47 -56.74 2.36
CA LYS A 727 30.10 -57.44 3.50
C LYS A 727 30.85 -58.70 3.05
N GLY A 728 32.16 -58.74 3.26
CA GLY A 728 33.05 -59.85 2.86
C GLY A 728 33.76 -59.66 1.51
N LYS A 729 33.66 -58.47 0.89
CA LYS A 729 34.47 -58.04 -0.26
C LYS A 729 35.58 -57.07 0.20
N PRO A 730 36.70 -56.98 -0.54
CA PRO A 730 37.79 -56.05 -0.21
C PRO A 730 37.37 -54.59 -0.44
N ASP A 731 38.12 -53.65 0.16
CA ASP A 731 37.79 -52.22 0.15
C ASP A 731 37.82 -51.59 -1.24
N ASP A 732 38.54 -52.20 -2.18
CA ASP A 732 38.67 -51.84 -3.59
C ASP A 732 37.72 -52.66 -4.51
N TYR A 733 36.64 -53.21 -3.94
CA TYR A 733 35.56 -53.83 -4.71
C TYR A 733 34.60 -52.78 -5.26
N CYS A 734 34.40 -52.79 -6.58
CA CYS A 734 33.56 -51.81 -7.26
C CYS A 734 32.10 -52.25 -7.35
N VAL A 735 31.20 -51.28 -7.20
CA VAL A 735 29.74 -51.47 -7.35
C VAL A 735 29.26 -50.56 -8.47
N ASP A 736 28.44 -51.09 -9.37
CA ASP A 736 27.94 -50.43 -10.58
C ASP A 736 26.79 -49.46 -10.27
N SER A 737 27.04 -48.59 -9.30
CA SER A 737 26.13 -47.61 -8.73
C SER A 737 26.54 -46.19 -9.10
N CYS A 738 25.54 -45.31 -9.29
CA CYS A 738 25.75 -43.87 -9.49
C CYS A 738 25.23 -43.07 -8.30
N PRO A 739 25.75 -41.83 -8.10
CA PRO A 739 25.13 -40.86 -7.20
C PRO A 739 23.63 -40.72 -7.50
N SER A 740 22.85 -40.42 -6.46
CA SER A 740 21.38 -40.46 -6.53
C SER A 740 20.75 -39.49 -7.53
N ASP A 741 21.47 -38.44 -7.96
CA ASP A 741 21.05 -37.43 -8.92
C ASP A 741 21.55 -37.69 -10.37
N MET A 742 22.41 -38.69 -10.56
CA MET A 742 23.02 -39.08 -11.83
C MET A 742 22.39 -40.33 -12.44
N VAL A 743 22.74 -40.59 -13.71
CA VAL A 743 22.25 -41.71 -14.52
C VAL A 743 23.44 -42.58 -14.93
N ARG A 744 23.31 -43.90 -14.72
CA ARG A 744 24.28 -44.90 -15.19
C ARG A 744 24.07 -45.14 -16.68
N LEU A 745 25.09 -44.81 -17.49
CA LEU A 745 25.04 -45.01 -18.95
C LEU A 745 25.89 -46.19 -19.41
N ALA A 746 26.99 -46.48 -18.73
CA ALA A 746 27.91 -47.55 -19.12
C ALA A 746 28.54 -48.25 -17.92
N THR A 747 29.11 -49.43 -18.18
CA THR A 747 29.77 -50.26 -17.17
C THR A 747 31.14 -50.77 -17.65
N TYR A 748 32.11 -50.78 -16.74
CA TYR A 748 33.46 -51.29 -17.02
C TYR A 748 33.79 -52.48 -16.13
N ARG A 749 34.05 -53.62 -16.77
CA ARG A 749 34.44 -54.88 -16.15
C ARG A 749 35.94 -55.15 -16.37
N TYR A 750 36.57 -55.77 -15.38
CA TYR A 750 38.01 -56.07 -15.35
C TYR A 750 38.92 -54.82 -15.36
N ASP A 751 38.43 -53.71 -14.81
CA ASP A 751 39.26 -52.53 -14.59
C ASP A 751 40.35 -52.84 -13.56
N LYS A 752 41.58 -52.43 -13.85
CA LYS A 752 42.74 -52.56 -12.96
C LYS A 752 42.57 -51.82 -11.62
N ASN A 753 41.66 -50.85 -11.56
CA ASN A 753 41.35 -50.07 -10.36
C ASN A 753 40.36 -50.78 -9.42
N CYS A 754 39.85 -51.95 -9.79
CA CYS A 754 38.90 -52.73 -8.99
C CYS A 754 39.44 -54.15 -8.73
N ALA A 755 39.57 -54.57 -7.47
CA ALA A 755 39.92 -55.96 -7.15
C ALA A 755 38.81 -56.97 -7.48
N GLY A 756 37.61 -56.47 -7.78
CA GLY A 756 36.47 -57.20 -8.30
C GLY A 756 35.26 -56.28 -8.46
N GLY A 757 34.22 -56.75 -9.17
CA GLY A 757 33.02 -55.97 -9.41
C GLY A 757 33.04 -55.21 -10.75
N VAL A 758 32.23 -54.16 -10.86
CA VAL A 758 31.98 -53.41 -12.10
C VAL A 758 31.91 -51.91 -11.76
N ARG A 759 32.62 -51.07 -12.53
CA ARG A 759 32.53 -49.61 -12.40
C ARG A 759 31.34 -49.09 -13.19
N ALA A 760 30.73 -48.01 -12.72
CA ALA A 760 29.67 -47.32 -13.44
C ALA A 760 30.17 -46.01 -14.05
N PHE A 761 29.82 -45.75 -15.31
CA PHE A 761 29.95 -44.44 -15.92
C PHE A 761 28.66 -43.66 -15.71
N CYS A 762 28.76 -42.56 -14.97
CA CYS A 762 27.61 -41.80 -14.49
C CYS A 762 27.63 -40.39 -15.08
N CYS A 763 26.47 -39.91 -15.53
CA CYS A 763 26.29 -38.58 -16.09
C CYS A 763 25.10 -37.85 -15.45
N THR A 764 25.15 -36.52 -15.46
CA THR A 764 24.01 -35.65 -15.15
C THR A 764 23.11 -35.50 -16.39
N ASP A 765 21.82 -35.78 -16.25
CA ASP A 765 20.81 -35.66 -17.32
C ASP A 765 20.29 -34.23 -17.50
N ASN A 766 20.75 -33.52 -18.53
CA ASN A 766 20.35 -32.14 -18.84
C ASN A 766 19.46 -32.08 -20.10
N TYR A 767 18.20 -32.50 -19.94
CA TYR A 767 17.13 -32.29 -20.92
C TYR A 767 16.15 -31.22 -20.44
N TYR A 768 15.86 -30.23 -21.29
CA TYR A 768 14.85 -29.21 -21.01
C TYR A 768 13.80 -29.08 -22.13
N THR A 769 12.53 -28.91 -21.74
CA THR A 769 11.43 -28.55 -22.64
C THR A 769 10.88 -27.17 -22.27
N SER A 770 10.54 -26.34 -23.27
CA SER A 770 9.95 -25.02 -23.03
C SER A 770 8.43 -25.12 -22.90
N LYS A 771 7.86 -24.70 -21.77
CA LYS A 771 6.42 -24.49 -21.60
C LYS A 771 6.13 -22.99 -21.51
N SER A 772 5.24 -22.50 -22.36
CA SER A 772 4.73 -21.13 -22.29
C SER A 772 3.45 -21.11 -21.49
N GLN A 773 3.39 -20.25 -20.48
CA GLN A 773 2.22 -20.03 -19.65
C GLN A 773 1.83 -18.56 -19.69
N THR A 774 0.53 -18.28 -19.75
CA THR A 774 0.00 -16.94 -19.54
C THR A 774 0.27 -16.53 -18.10
N ASN A 775 0.63 -15.27 -17.88
CA ASN A 775 0.93 -14.69 -16.58
C ASN A 775 -0.13 -15.11 -15.53
N PRO A 776 0.27 -15.61 -14.34
CA PRO A 776 -0.66 -16.10 -13.31
C PRO A 776 -1.78 -15.12 -12.96
N GLU A 777 -1.53 -13.81 -12.98
CA GLU A 777 -2.55 -12.78 -12.70
C GLU A 777 -3.74 -12.82 -13.66
N MET A 778 -3.50 -13.20 -14.92
CA MET A 778 -4.54 -13.34 -15.93
C MET A 778 -5.38 -14.60 -15.70
N ALA A 779 -4.74 -15.66 -15.20
CA ALA A 779 -5.44 -16.88 -14.80
C ALA A 779 -6.28 -16.63 -13.55
N ASP A 780 -5.73 -15.90 -12.57
CA ASP A 780 -6.44 -15.49 -11.36
C ASP A 780 -7.62 -14.59 -11.70
N PHE A 781 -7.46 -13.60 -12.58
CA PHE A 781 -8.58 -12.77 -13.03
C PHE A 781 -9.69 -13.60 -13.67
N ARG A 782 -9.33 -14.50 -14.59
CA ARG A 782 -10.30 -15.38 -15.23
C ARG A 782 -10.98 -16.31 -14.21
N SER A 783 -10.25 -16.82 -13.24
CA SER A 783 -10.78 -17.69 -12.19
C SER A 783 -11.70 -16.93 -11.25
N SER A 784 -11.29 -15.77 -10.71
CA SER A 784 -12.10 -14.91 -9.86
C SER A 784 -13.37 -14.44 -10.58
N LEU A 785 -13.27 -14.08 -11.86
CA LEU A 785 -14.42 -13.69 -12.68
C LEU A 785 -15.43 -14.84 -12.81
N ASN A 786 -14.97 -16.06 -13.09
CA ASN A 786 -15.84 -17.22 -13.21
C ASN A 786 -16.43 -17.63 -11.84
N ASN A 787 -15.61 -17.69 -10.79
CA ASN A 787 -16.02 -18.11 -9.46
C ASN A 787 -17.05 -17.15 -8.85
N TYR A 788 -16.80 -15.83 -8.92
CA TYR A 788 -17.66 -14.84 -8.28
C TYR A 788 -19.03 -14.74 -8.95
N LEU A 789 -19.09 -14.86 -10.28
CA LEU A 789 -20.32 -14.62 -11.04
C LEU A 789 -21.19 -15.87 -11.24
N GLU A 790 -20.75 -17.05 -10.75
CA GLU A 790 -21.58 -18.26 -10.70
C GLU A 790 -22.52 -18.28 -9.48
N ASP A 791 -22.15 -17.73 -8.33
CA ASP A 791 -22.94 -17.81 -7.08
C ASP A 791 -22.67 -16.71 -6.02
N GLY A 792 -22.03 -15.59 -6.41
CA GLY A 792 -21.66 -14.51 -5.50
C GLY A 792 -22.86 -13.68 -5.01
N THR A 793 -22.95 -13.46 -3.70
CA THR A 793 -23.89 -12.51 -3.08
C THR A 793 -23.14 -11.26 -2.65
N CYS A 794 -23.71 -10.07 -2.89
CA CYS A 794 -23.13 -8.83 -2.39
C CYS A 794 -23.46 -8.65 -0.90
N SER A 795 -22.58 -9.15 -0.04
CA SER A 795 -22.61 -8.89 1.40
C SER A 795 -21.90 -7.56 1.67
N MET A 796 -22.69 -6.49 1.89
CA MET A 796 -22.21 -5.14 2.25
C MET A 796 -22.12 -4.94 3.78
N GLY A 797 -21.98 -6.02 4.54
CA GLY A 797 -22.11 -5.98 6.01
C GLY A 797 -20.96 -6.68 6.70
N GLU A 798 -19.76 -6.13 6.58
CA GLU A 798 -18.73 -6.16 7.63
C GLU A 798 -17.55 -5.34 7.09
N SER A 799 -17.37 -4.14 7.66
CA SER A 799 -16.06 -3.53 7.67
C SER A 799 -15.07 -4.60 8.14
N ALA A 800 -14.01 -4.79 7.36
CA ALA A 800 -12.91 -5.70 7.68
C ALA A 800 -12.14 -5.20 8.91
N SER A 801 -12.80 -5.20 10.07
CA SER A 801 -12.17 -5.36 11.36
C SER A 801 -11.66 -6.80 11.39
N LEU A 802 -10.35 -6.98 11.50
CA LEU A 802 -9.68 -8.25 11.74
C LEU A 802 -10.06 -8.91 13.09
N SER A 803 -11.24 -8.63 13.64
CA SER A 803 -11.78 -9.32 14.79
C SER A 803 -12.24 -10.73 14.41
N ARG A 804 -11.28 -11.67 14.52
CA ARG A 804 -11.40 -13.14 14.44
C ARG A 804 -11.37 -13.71 13.01
N ARG A 805 -10.15 -13.96 12.54
CA ARG A 805 -9.86 -15.01 11.55
C ARG A 805 -10.40 -16.36 12.06
N ASP A 806 -11.49 -16.84 11.48
CA ASP A 806 -11.81 -18.26 11.46
C ASP A 806 -11.14 -18.85 10.21
N LEU A 807 -10.09 -19.64 10.41
CA LEU A 807 -9.16 -20.10 9.37
C LEU A 807 -9.74 -21.19 8.43
N PHE A 808 -11.06 -21.41 8.43
CA PHE A 808 -11.71 -22.45 7.62
C PHE A 808 -13.15 -22.09 7.17
N GLY A 809 -13.42 -20.83 6.80
CA GLY A 809 -14.73 -20.38 6.32
C GLY A 809 -14.82 -20.28 4.79
N ARG A 810 -15.83 -20.92 4.18
CA ARG A 810 -16.07 -20.97 2.72
C ARG A 810 -16.60 -19.65 2.09
N ASP A 811 -16.78 -18.59 2.88
CA ASP A 811 -17.40 -17.31 2.46
C ASP A 811 -16.40 -16.15 2.26
N THR A 812 -15.14 -16.25 2.71
CA THR A 812 -14.14 -15.17 2.56
C THR A 812 -13.69 -14.96 1.11
N ASP A 813 -13.61 -16.05 0.34
CA ASP A 813 -13.08 -16.03 -1.03
C ASP A 813 -13.96 -15.17 -1.97
N LYS A 814 -15.27 -15.12 -1.73
CA LYS A 814 -16.23 -14.37 -2.56
C LYS A 814 -16.09 -12.86 -2.39
N TYR A 815 -15.89 -12.39 -1.15
CA TYR A 815 -15.68 -10.97 -0.87
C TYR A 815 -14.34 -10.49 -1.44
N GLU A 816 -13.28 -11.30 -1.32
CA GLU A 816 -11.98 -11.00 -1.92
C GLU A 816 -12.04 -10.94 -3.45
N ASP A 817 -12.79 -11.83 -4.09
CA ASP A 817 -13.02 -11.80 -5.54
C ASP A 817 -13.81 -10.54 -5.97
N LEU A 818 -14.85 -10.12 -5.23
CA LEU A 818 -15.57 -8.88 -5.51
C LEU A 818 -14.66 -7.65 -5.44
N GLN A 819 -13.89 -7.51 -4.36
CA GLN A 819 -12.95 -6.40 -4.17
C GLN A 819 -11.86 -6.38 -5.23
N PHE A 820 -11.49 -7.55 -5.77
CA PHE A 820 -10.56 -7.69 -6.88
C PHE A 820 -11.19 -7.28 -8.22
N LEU A 821 -12.45 -7.63 -8.48
CA LEU A 821 -13.12 -7.40 -9.77
C LEU A 821 -13.61 -5.95 -9.96
N ILE A 822 -14.05 -5.26 -8.90
CA ILE A 822 -14.56 -3.87 -8.97
C ILE A 822 -13.57 -2.90 -9.66
N PRO A 823 -12.31 -2.75 -9.23
CA PRO A 823 -11.37 -1.80 -9.82
C PRO A 823 -10.99 -2.17 -11.27
N LEU A 824 -11.00 -3.47 -11.60
CA LEU A 824 -10.71 -3.97 -12.94
C LEU A 824 -11.87 -3.64 -13.89
N LEU A 825 -13.11 -3.99 -13.53
CA LEU A 825 -14.27 -3.64 -14.34
C LEU A 825 -14.41 -2.12 -14.48
N TYR A 826 -14.21 -1.35 -13.41
CA TYR A 826 -14.20 0.12 -13.50
C TYR A 826 -13.22 0.62 -14.56
N THR A 827 -11.98 0.10 -14.54
CA THR A 827 -10.94 0.47 -15.51
C THR A 827 -11.36 0.13 -16.94
N LEU A 828 -11.93 -1.06 -17.14
CA LEU A 828 -12.48 -1.49 -18.42
C LEU A 828 -13.66 -0.62 -18.87
N LEU A 829 -14.48 -0.08 -17.96
CA LEU A 829 -15.60 0.79 -18.29
C LEU A 829 -15.18 2.23 -18.60
N VAL A 830 -14.11 2.75 -17.97
CA VAL A 830 -13.62 4.13 -18.17
C VAL A 830 -12.79 4.28 -19.44
N LYS A 831 -11.90 3.33 -19.74
CA LYS A 831 -10.99 3.43 -20.88
C LYS A 831 -11.66 3.06 -22.20
N ASN A 832 -11.27 3.70 -23.29
CA ASN A 832 -11.63 3.24 -24.63
C ASN A 832 -10.72 2.09 -25.05
N ASP A 833 -11.12 1.28 -26.04
CA ASP A 833 -10.32 0.14 -26.53
C ASP A 833 -8.91 0.53 -27.01
N THR A 834 -8.76 1.76 -27.52
CA THR A 834 -7.46 2.30 -27.95
C THR A 834 -6.51 2.57 -26.77
N ASP A 835 -7.07 2.85 -25.60
CA ASP A 835 -6.35 3.31 -24.41
C ASP A 835 -6.03 2.17 -23.44
N LEU A 836 -6.57 0.97 -23.71
CA LEU A 836 -6.26 -0.24 -22.96
C LEU A 836 -4.83 -0.70 -23.23
N ASN A 837 -4.09 -0.98 -22.16
CA ASN A 837 -2.79 -1.63 -22.25
C ASN A 837 -2.96 -3.11 -22.65
N ALA A 838 -1.84 -3.82 -22.87
CA ALA A 838 -1.89 -5.21 -23.32
C ALA A 838 -2.61 -6.16 -22.33
N LYS A 839 -2.45 -5.93 -21.02
CA LYS A 839 -3.11 -6.69 -19.95
C LYS A 839 -4.62 -6.45 -20.00
N GLU A 840 -5.01 -5.18 -19.98
CA GLU A 840 -6.41 -4.74 -19.98
C GLU A 840 -7.16 -5.20 -21.24
N LYS A 841 -6.49 -5.29 -22.40
CA LYS A 841 -7.07 -5.87 -23.61
C LYS A 841 -7.39 -7.35 -23.46
N LEU A 842 -6.54 -8.09 -22.76
CA LEU A 842 -6.77 -9.51 -22.50
C LEU A 842 -7.87 -9.70 -21.44
N GLU A 843 -7.90 -8.87 -20.40
CA GLU A 843 -8.97 -8.85 -19.39
C GLU A 843 -10.32 -8.50 -20.02
N ALA A 844 -10.35 -7.48 -20.89
CA ALA A 844 -11.54 -7.13 -21.69
C ALA A 844 -12.02 -8.31 -22.54
N GLY A 845 -11.09 -9.03 -23.17
CA GLY A 845 -11.40 -10.25 -23.92
C GLY A 845 -12.04 -11.33 -23.05
N TYR A 846 -11.47 -11.61 -21.86
CA TYR A 846 -12.04 -12.59 -20.93
C TYR A 846 -13.41 -12.18 -20.39
N TRP A 847 -13.61 -10.90 -20.10
CA TRP A 847 -14.93 -10.38 -19.71
C TRP A 847 -15.96 -10.59 -20.81
N ASP A 848 -15.65 -10.20 -22.06
CA ASP A 848 -16.56 -10.35 -23.18
C ASP A 848 -16.84 -11.83 -23.51
N ASP A 849 -15.85 -12.70 -23.40
CA ASP A 849 -16.01 -14.15 -23.59
C ASP A 849 -16.90 -14.75 -22.51
N TRP A 850 -16.74 -14.33 -21.25
CA TRP A 850 -17.62 -14.71 -20.15
C TRP A 850 -19.06 -14.23 -20.39
N ALA A 851 -19.25 -12.95 -20.72
CA ALA A 851 -20.57 -12.36 -20.97
C ALA A 851 -21.31 -13.10 -22.10
N LYS A 852 -20.61 -13.42 -23.19
CA LYS A 852 -21.15 -14.21 -24.31
C LYS A 852 -21.48 -15.63 -23.89
N SER A 853 -20.58 -16.31 -23.16
CA SER A 853 -20.78 -17.70 -22.73
C SER A 853 -21.99 -17.85 -21.81
N ASN A 854 -22.34 -16.80 -21.06
CA ASN A 854 -23.49 -16.74 -20.16
C ASN A 854 -24.74 -16.07 -20.76
N SER A 855 -24.78 -15.82 -22.07
CA SER A 855 -25.91 -15.17 -22.75
C SER A 855 -26.25 -13.75 -22.27
N LEU A 856 -25.31 -13.05 -21.63
CA LEU A 856 -25.46 -11.68 -21.13
C LEU A 856 -24.91 -10.67 -22.15
N THR A 857 -25.50 -10.60 -23.34
CA THR A 857 -24.97 -9.79 -24.46
C THR A 857 -25.01 -8.28 -24.23
N GLY A 858 -25.83 -7.80 -23.28
CA GLY A 858 -25.84 -6.41 -22.82
C GLY A 858 -24.61 -6.02 -22.01
N LEU A 859 -23.93 -7.00 -21.40
CA LEU A 859 -22.70 -6.79 -20.63
C LEU A 859 -21.42 -6.83 -21.47
N VAL A 860 -21.51 -7.15 -22.76
CA VAL A 860 -20.36 -7.02 -23.68
C VAL A 860 -19.88 -5.57 -23.66
N LEU A 861 -18.58 -5.34 -23.47
CA LEU A 861 -18.03 -4.01 -23.14
C LEU A 861 -18.37 -2.94 -24.17
N SER A 862 -18.46 -3.29 -25.45
CA SER A 862 -18.88 -2.35 -26.50
C SER A 862 -20.29 -1.79 -26.26
N THR A 863 -21.22 -2.63 -25.78
CA THR A 863 -22.60 -2.26 -25.47
C THR A 863 -22.65 -1.58 -24.10
N LEU A 864 -22.05 -2.23 -23.10
CA LEU A 864 -22.09 -1.82 -21.71
C LEU A 864 -21.48 -0.42 -21.52
N ARG A 865 -20.31 -0.13 -22.11
CA ARG A 865 -19.67 1.19 -22.03
C ARG A 865 -20.55 2.30 -22.58
N SER A 866 -21.15 2.08 -23.74
CA SER A 866 -22.02 3.08 -24.38
C SER A 866 -23.24 3.36 -23.51
N PHE A 867 -23.79 2.33 -22.86
CA PHE A 867 -24.92 2.47 -21.96
C PHE A 867 -24.52 3.20 -20.67
N VAL A 868 -23.56 2.66 -19.90
CA VAL A 868 -23.22 3.17 -18.56
C VAL A 868 -22.75 4.62 -18.59
N ARG A 869 -21.93 5.01 -19.58
CA ARG A 869 -21.41 6.39 -19.68
C ARG A 869 -22.49 7.41 -20.06
N GLN A 870 -23.67 6.96 -20.49
CA GLN A 870 -24.81 7.84 -20.77
C GLN A 870 -25.81 7.85 -19.61
N THR A 871 -25.63 7.01 -18.58
CA THR A 871 -26.50 6.99 -17.41
C THR A 871 -26.15 8.11 -16.44
N ARG A 872 -27.17 8.76 -15.86
CA ARG A 872 -27.02 9.75 -14.78
C ARG A 872 -26.29 9.17 -13.56
N LEU A 873 -26.51 7.88 -13.26
CA LEU A 873 -25.79 7.10 -12.24
C LEU A 873 -24.27 7.16 -12.37
N TRP A 874 -23.73 7.09 -13.60
CA TRP A 874 -22.29 7.19 -13.84
C TRP A 874 -21.73 8.56 -13.50
N TYR A 875 -22.49 9.63 -13.78
CA TYR A 875 -22.09 11.01 -13.51
C TYR A 875 -22.25 11.40 -12.04
N GLU A 876 -23.31 10.92 -11.37
CA GLU A 876 -23.64 11.31 -9.99
C GLU A 876 -22.97 10.42 -8.94
N MET A 877 -22.96 9.10 -9.14
CA MET A 877 -22.42 8.14 -8.16
C MET A 877 -20.98 7.68 -8.49
N GLY A 878 -20.51 7.97 -9.70
CA GLY A 878 -19.18 7.61 -10.16
C GLY A 878 -19.05 6.16 -10.67
N GLY A 879 -18.02 5.93 -11.49
CA GLY A 879 -17.88 4.67 -12.22
C GLY A 879 -17.55 3.43 -11.38
N LYS A 880 -16.90 3.59 -10.21
CA LYS A 880 -16.62 2.45 -9.31
C LYS A 880 -17.90 1.89 -8.71
N TYR A 881 -18.81 2.77 -8.29
CA TYR A 881 -20.14 2.39 -7.81
C TYR A 881 -20.92 1.63 -8.88
N VAL A 882 -20.89 2.13 -10.12
CA VAL A 882 -21.54 1.47 -11.26
C VAL A 882 -20.91 0.10 -11.54
N ALA A 883 -19.58 -0.02 -11.51
CA ALA A 883 -18.90 -1.31 -11.69
C ALA A 883 -19.30 -2.34 -10.63
N GLN A 884 -19.36 -1.94 -9.36
CA GLN A 884 -19.82 -2.79 -8.28
C GLN A 884 -21.27 -3.25 -8.48
N ASN A 885 -22.16 -2.33 -8.86
CA ASN A 885 -23.57 -2.66 -9.10
C ASN A 885 -23.77 -3.61 -10.29
N ILE A 886 -22.95 -3.49 -11.34
CA ILE A 886 -22.94 -4.44 -12.46
C ILE A 886 -22.53 -5.83 -11.98
N LEU A 887 -21.49 -5.93 -11.15
CA LEU A 887 -21.03 -7.20 -10.57
C LEU A 887 -22.06 -7.80 -9.60
N CYS A 888 -22.79 -6.97 -8.87
CA CYS A 888 -23.83 -7.40 -7.93
C CYS A 888 -25.14 -7.82 -8.62
N ARG A 889 -25.47 -7.24 -9.78
CA ARG A 889 -26.75 -7.45 -10.47
C ARG A 889 -26.56 -7.64 -12.00
N PRO A 890 -25.76 -8.61 -12.43
CA PRO A 890 -25.35 -8.72 -13.84
C PRO A 890 -26.53 -8.94 -14.80
N THR A 891 -27.55 -9.69 -14.39
CA THR A 891 -28.78 -9.92 -15.19
C THR A 891 -29.59 -8.63 -15.35
N THR A 892 -29.77 -7.86 -14.28
CA THR A 892 -30.47 -6.57 -14.33
C THR A 892 -29.77 -5.59 -15.26
N TRP A 893 -28.44 -5.45 -15.14
CA TRP A 893 -27.67 -4.55 -16.00
C TRP A 893 -27.60 -5.02 -17.45
N ASN A 894 -27.61 -6.34 -17.70
CA ASN A 894 -27.73 -6.90 -19.04
C ASN A 894 -29.01 -6.41 -19.72
N ASP A 895 -30.14 -6.55 -19.06
CA ASP A 895 -31.45 -6.20 -19.63
C ASP A 895 -31.58 -4.69 -19.85
N MET A 896 -31.09 -3.89 -18.88
CA MET A 896 -31.02 -2.43 -19.01
C MET A 896 -30.17 -1.98 -20.21
N ALA A 897 -28.98 -2.54 -20.38
CA ALA A 897 -28.07 -2.21 -21.47
C ALA A 897 -28.62 -2.63 -22.85
N GLN A 898 -29.42 -3.71 -22.91
CA GLN A 898 -30.09 -4.15 -24.14
C GLN A 898 -31.31 -3.30 -24.51
N GLN A 899 -32.09 -2.84 -23.52
CA GLN A 899 -33.39 -2.20 -23.75
C GLN A 899 -33.34 -0.66 -23.76
N LYS A 900 -32.19 -0.03 -23.45
CA LYS A 900 -32.02 1.45 -23.38
C LYS A 900 -33.04 2.16 -22.47
N SER A 901 -33.50 1.49 -21.41
CA SER A 901 -34.44 2.06 -20.45
C SER A 901 -33.73 2.98 -19.45
N ILE A 902 -34.37 4.14 -19.18
CA ILE A 902 -33.94 5.15 -18.20
C ILE A 902 -34.45 4.74 -16.80
N PRO A 903 -33.70 5.00 -15.72
CA PRO A 903 -34.07 4.61 -14.35
C PRO A 903 -35.44 5.11 -13.88
N VAL A 904 -36.17 4.25 -13.16
CA VAL A 904 -37.46 4.51 -12.48
C VAL A 904 -37.30 5.40 -11.23
N CYS A 905 -36.07 5.59 -10.75
CA CYS A 905 -35.72 6.19 -9.47
C CYS A 905 -34.82 7.44 -9.60
N GLN A 906 -35.13 8.33 -10.55
CA GLN A 906 -34.36 9.56 -10.73
C GLN A 906 -34.82 10.67 -9.76
N GLY A 907 -33.89 11.57 -9.44
CA GLY A 907 -34.14 12.74 -8.60
C GLY A 907 -34.04 12.47 -7.10
N ASP A 908 -33.88 13.54 -6.34
CA ASP A 908 -33.92 13.53 -4.89
C ASP A 908 -35.32 13.10 -4.39
N PRO A 909 -35.42 12.36 -3.26
CA PRO A 909 -36.71 12.16 -2.58
C PRO A 909 -37.42 13.45 -2.15
N CYS A 910 -36.76 14.60 -2.25
CA CYS A 910 -37.28 15.94 -2.00
C CYS A 910 -37.47 16.80 -3.28
N ASP A 911 -37.29 16.25 -4.48
CA ASP A 911 -37.50 16.95 -5.77
C ASP A 911 -39.00 17.01 -6.18
N GLU A 912 -39.34 17.78 -7.22
CA GLU A 912 -40.72 17.94 -7.75
C GLU A 912 -41.40 16.59 -8.01
N GLY A 913 -42.46 16.31 -7.24
CA GLY A 913 -43.30 15.10 -7.36
C GLY A 913 -43.34 14.22 -6.11
N ALA A 914 -42.42 14.37 -5.15
CA ALA A 914 -42.53 13.72 -3.84
C ALA A 914 -43.67 14.29 -2.99
N ASP A 915 -44.05 13.63 -1.88
CA ASP A 915 -44.99 14.23 -0.92
C ASP A 915 -44.38 15.56 -0.44
N PRO A 916 -44.99 16.72 -0.75
CA PRO A 916 -44.40 18.03 -0.44
C PRO A 916 -44.15 18.22 1.06
N ASP A 917 -44.83 17.42 1.89
CA ASP A 917 -44.71 17.44 3.34
C ASP A 917 -43.53 16.59 3.84
N LEU A 918 -42.89 15.76 3.00
CA LEU A 918 -41.83 14.82 3.44
C LEU A 918 -40.56 15.57 3.80
N CYS A 919 -40.26 16.63 3.06
CA CYS A 919 -39.03 17.41 3.22
C CYS A 919 -39.26 18.82 3.78
N ARG A 920 -40.49 19.13 4.24
CA ARG A 920 -40.84 20.37 4.94
C ARG A 920 -40.80 20.15 6.46
N THR A 921 -39.60 20.21 7.05
CA THR A 921 -39.42 20.03 8.50
C THR A 921 -39.85 21.27 9.32
N ALA A 922 -40.04 22.44 8.69
CA ALA A 922 -40.41 23.69 9.37
C ALA A 922 -41.88 23.73 9.84
N GLU A 923 -42.83 23.20 9.05
CA GLU A 923 -44.25 23.13 9.41
C GLU A 923 -44.51 22.02 10.47
N LEU A 924 -43.67 20.99 10.50
CA LEU A 924 -43.84 19.81 11.35
C LEU A 924 -43.45 20.02 12.83
N ASP A 925 -42.76 21.12 13.14
CA ASP A 925 -42.41 21.53 14.50
C ASP A 925 -43.58 22.19 15.26
N GLY A 926 -44.76 22.32 14.65
CA GLY A 926 -45.97 22.82 15.30
C GLY A 926 -46.18 24.33 15.18
N GLU A 927 -46.16 24.86 13.96
CA GLU A 927 -46.74 26.17 13.63
C GLU A 927 -48.23 26.00 13.30
N THR A 928 -49.09 26.81 13.93
CA THR A 928 -50.43 27.12 13.38
C THR A 928 -50.29 28.38 12.55
N ASP A 929 -50.37 28.25 11.24
CA ASP A 929 -50.48 29.39 10.32
C ASP A 929 -51.76 30.17 10.63
N HIS A 930 -51.60 31.47 10.91
CA HIS A 930 -52.63 32.46 10.68
C HIS A 930 -52.07 33.51 9.73
N ASP A 931 -52.65 33.50 8.53
CA ASP A 931 -52.91 34.60 7.61
C ASP A 931 -52.25 34.47 6.22
N ASP A 932 -53.18 34.48 5.25
CA ASP A 932 -53.11 34.23 3.82
C ASP A 932 -52.53 35.40 2.98
N ASP A 933 -52.38 35.09 1.69
CA ASP A 933 -52.46 35.98 0.51
C ASP A 933 -51.28 36.92 0.20
N ASP A 934 -50.53 36.63 -0.86
CA ASP A 934 -50.78 37.27 -2.15
C ASP A 934 -49.88 36.71 -3.27
N ASP A 935 -50.59 36.24 -4.29
CA ASP A 935 -50.23 35.97 -5.66
C ASP A 935 -49.81 37.28 -6.35
N ASP A 936 -48.63 37.34 -7.00
CA ASP A 936 -48.55 38.07 -8.26
C ASP A 936 -47.32 37.65 -9.09
N GLY A 937 -47.61 37.21 -10.31
CA GLY A 937 -46.64 36.79 -11.29
C GLY A 937 -45.92 37.95 -11.98
N SER A 938 -44.75 37.68 -12.52
CA SER A 938 -44.42 38.19 -13.85
C SER A 938 -43.39 37.29 -14.54
N SER A 939 -43.81 36.81 -15.70
CA SER A 939 -42.99 36.23 -16.75
C SER A 939 -42.00 37.25 -17.31
N SER A 940 -40.77 36.83 -17.62
CA SER A 940 -40.19 37.06 -18.96
C SER A 940 -38.91 36.25 -19.17
N SER A 941 -38.88 35.64 -20.34
CA SER A 941 -37.78 35.00 -21.04
C SER A 941 -36.49 35.84 -21.08
N ASP A 942 -35.33 35.18 -21.05
CA ASP A 942 -34.40 35.08 -22.20
C ASP A 942 -32.99 34.60 -21.76
N GLU A 943 -32.53 33.58 -22.48
CA GLU A 943 -31.17 33.27 -22.97
C GLU A 943 -29.92 33.50 -22.07
N ASP A 944 -29.27 32.37 -21.75
CA ASP A 944 -27.85 32.04 -21.97
C ASP A 944 -26.81 33.19 -21.95
N ASP A 945 -25.99 33.25 -20.89
CA ASP A 945 -24.54 33.58 -20.97
C ASP A 945 -23.85 33.17 -19.66
N GLY A 946 -22.73 32.45 -19.80
CA GLY A 946 -21.89 32.05 -18.69
C GLY A 946 -21.13 33.23 -18.09
N THR A 947 -21.06 33.29 -16.76
CA THR A 947 -19.84 33.70 -16.03
C THR A 947 -20.07 33.50 -14.53
N LEU A 948 -19.34 32.55 -13.97
CA LEU A 948 -19.10 32.46 -12.53
C LEU A 948 -18.03 33.48 -12.16
N ASP A 949 -18.40 34.64 -11.62
CA ASP A 949 -17.75 35.23 -10.44
C ASP A 949 -18.49 36.47 -9.90
N LYS A 950 -18.42 36.66 -8.58
CA LYS A 950 -18.71 37.88 -7.78
C LYS A 950 -20.16 38.33 -7.59
N ARG A 951 -20.75 37.88 -6.47
CA ARG A 951 -21.28 38.80 -5.44
C ARG A 951 -20.82 38.37 -4.04
N MET A 952 -19.86 39.15 -3.54
CA MET A 952 -19.52 39.26 -2.13
C MET A 952 -20.63 39.98 -1.35
N LEU A 953 -20.72 39.65 -0.05
CA LEU A 953 -20.99 40.58 1.05
C LEU A 953 -22.27 41.43 1.01
N SER A 954 -23.33 40.90 1.61
CA SER A 954 -24.15 41.66 2.57
C SER A 954 -24.89 40.69 3.50
N ALA A 955 -24.51 40.72 4.78
CA ALA A 955 -25.37 40.17 5.84
C ALA A 955 -26.67 40.99 5.90
N PRO A 956 -27.80 40.33 6.19
CA PRO A 956 -28.45 40.63 7.46
C PRO A 956 -28.32 39.45 8.41
N SER A 957 -27.92 39.77 9.63
CA SER A 957 -27.95 38.92 10.80
C SER A 957 -29.36 38.35 11.06
N HIS A 958 -29.56 37.04 10.86
CA HIS A 958 -30.48 36.19 11.63
C HIS A 958 -30.09 34.72 11.33
N GLY A 959 -28.99 34.27 11.95
CA GLY A 959 -28.23 33.06 11.54
C GLY A 959 -28.11 31.99 12.62
N THR A 960 -29.08 31.93 13.53
CA THR A 960 -29.45 30.82 14.40
C THR A 960 -30.91 30.45 14.07
N LEU A 961 -31.38 29.22 14.29
CA LEU A 961 -32.80 28.86 14.09
C LEU A 961 -33.69 29.55 15.15
N GLU A 962 -33.78 30.87 15.10
CA GLU A 962 -34.49 31.72 16.08
C GLU A 962 -36.00 31.47 16.05
N LYS A 963 -36.55 31.12 14.88
CA LYS A 963 -37.97 30.73 14.72
C LYS A 963 -38.37 29.55 15.61
N ARG A 964 -37.43 28.67 15.94
CA ARG A 964 -37.66 27.47 16.78
C ARG A 964 -37.42 27.71 18.28
N ALA A 965 -36.97 28.89 18.70
CA ALA A 965 -36.62 29.21 20.10
C ALA A 965 -37.72 29.96 20.87
N ALA A 966 -38.90 30.14 20.27
CA ALA A 966 -40.07 30.70 20.94
C ALA A 966 -40.66 29.70 21.96
N PRO A 967 -41.10 30.15 23.15
CA PRO A 967 -41.81 29.30 24.09
C PRO A 967 -43.09 28.73 23.46
N LYS A 968 -43.22 27.40 23.47
CA LYS A 968 -44.42 26.68 23.00
C LYS A 968 -45.29 26.30 24.19
N THR A 969 -46.61 26.42 24.04
CA THR A 969 -47.58 26.03 25.07
C THR A 969 -48.33 24.78 24.63
N TYR A 970 -48.38 23.80 25.52
CA TYR A 970 -49.03 22.51 25.31
C TYR A 970 -50.11 22.29 26.37
N LYS A 971 -51.05 21.42 26.03
CA LYS A 971 -52.15 20.99 26.91
C LYS A 971 -51.74 19.79 27.75
N VAL A 972 -52.17 19.78 29.01
CA VAL A 972 -52.07 18.64 29.92
C VAL A 972 -53.47 18.22 30.39
N TRP A 973 -53.64 16.94 30.71
CA TRP A 973 -54.92 16.40 31.14
C TRP A 973 -55.12 16.60 32.63
N CYS A 974 -56.21 17.25 33.05
CA CYS A 974 -56.52 17.46 34.45
C CYS A 974 -57.66 16.56 34.91
N ALA A 975 -57.35 15.48 35.64
CA ALA A 975 -58.36 14.56 36.18
C ALA A 975 -59.41 15.25 37.07
N GLY A 976 -59.02 16.31 37.80
CA GLY A 976 -59.93 17.09 38.65
C GLY A 976 -60.98 17.91 37.90
N THR A 977 -60.72 18.31 36.65
CA THR A 977 -61.67 19.05 35.79
C THR A 977 -62.26 18.18 34.68
N GLY A 978 -61.62 17.06 34.33
CA GLY A 978 -62.01 16.20 33.21
C GLY A 978 -61.74 16.81 31.84
N ASP A 979 -60.82 17.80 31.76
CA ASP A 979 -60.55 18.58 30.55
C ASP A 979 -59.05 18.77 30.32
N TRP A 980 -58.70 19.06 29.06
CA TRP A 980 -57.35 19.49 28.65
C TRP A 980 -57.12 20.97 28.95
N VAL A 981 -56.09 21.27 29.73
CA VAL A 981 -55.79 22.63 30.18
C VAL A 981 -54.47 23.13 29.60
N ASP A 982 -54.46 24.36 29.09
CA ASP A 982 -53.24 25.04 28.62
C ASP A 982 -52.37 25.43 29.83
N GLY A 983 -51.18 24.83 29.94
CA GLY A 983 -50.32 25.09 31.09
C GLY A 983 -48.88 24.64 30.97
N LEU A 984 -48.58 23.66 30.11
CA LEU A 984 -47.22 23.17 29.89
C LEU A 984 -46.48 24.10 28.91
N LYS A 985 -45.59 24.94 29.42
CA LYS A 985 -44.73 25.79 28.58
C LYS A 985 -43.33 25.19 28.47
N ILE A 986 -42.82 25.10 27.25
CA ILE A 986 -41.49 24.58 26.94
C ILE A 986 -40.81 25.53 25.96
N LYS A 987 -39.61 25.97 26.31
CA LYS A 987 -38.76 26.84 25.51
C LYS A 987 -37.54 26.05 25.00
N PRO A 988 -37.47 25.78 23.69
CA PRO A 988 -36.31 25.14 23.09
C PRO A 988 -35.04 26.00 23.22
N VAL A 989 -33.87 25.34 23.16
CA VAL A 989 -32.56 26.00 23.17
C VAL A 989 -32.10 26.24 21.73
N TYR A 990 -31.31 27.30 21.49
CA TYR A 990 -30.75 27.58 20.18
C TYR A 990 -29.75 26.49 19.75
N TYR A 991 -29.80 26.10 18.48
CA TYR A 991 -28.85 25.17 17.85
C TYR A 991 -28.51 25.59 16.39
N PRO A 992 -27.42 25.08 15.80
CA PRO A 992 -26.99 25.44 14.46
C PRO A 992 -27.94 24.89 13.39
N SER A 993 -28.18 25.63 12.30
CA SER A 993 -28.82 25.06 11.10
C SER A 993 -27.82 24.28 10.25
N ALA A 994 -28.31 23.39 9.37
CA ALA A 994 -27.47 22.50 8.55
C ALA A 994 -26.38 23.22 7.73
N GLY A 995 -26.65 24.45 7.28
CA GLY A 995 -25.70 25.28 6.53
C GLY A 995 -24.63 26.00 7.37
N ARG A 996 -24.68 25.90 8.71
CA ARG A 996 -23.74 26.59 9.63
C ARG A 996 -22.64 25.68 10.17
N TRP A 997 -22.79 24.38 9.99
CA TRP A 997 -21.76 23.38 10.29
C TRP A 997 -20.56 23.59 9.37
N GLN A 998 -19.37 23.69 9.96
CA GLN A 998 -18.13 23.92 9.23
C GLN A 998 -17.57 22.60 8.70
N PRO A 999 -16.80 22.58 7.60
CA PRO A 999 -16.09 21.38 7.13
C PRO A 999 -15.14 20.75 8.17
N THR A 1000 -14.80 21.50 9.22
CA THR A 1000 -14.02 21.00 10.36
C THR A 1000 -14.85 20.29 11.43
N ASP A 1001 -16.16 20.48 11.47
CA ASP A 1001 -17.06 19.84 12.44
C ASP A 1001 -17.23 18.34 12.09
N VAL A 1002 -17.21 17.45 13.09
CA VAL A 1002 -17.38 16.00 12.87
C VAL A 1002 -18.71 15.70 12.20
N GLN A 1003 -19.77 16.39 12.60
CA GLN A 1003 -21.11 16.27 12.02
C GLN A 1003 -21.16 16.63 10.52
N TYR A 1004 -20.24 17.47 10.04
CA TYR A 1004 -20.13 17.79 8.62
C TYR A 1004 -19.45 16.66 7.85
N LYS A 1005 -18.40 16.06 8.41
CA LYS A 1005 -17.62 14.97 7.80
C LYS A 1005 -18.33 13.62 7.85
N GLU A 1006 -19.21 13.45 8.83
CA GLU A 1006 -19.92 12.20 9.12
C GLU A 1006 -21.43 12.43 9.10
N ALA A 1007 -21.90 13.21 8.14
CA ALA A 1007 -23.33 13.36 7.87
C ALA A 1007 -23.91 12.00 7.47
N ARG A 1008 -25.10 11.67 7.97
CA ARG A 1008 -25.79 10.42 7.64
C ARG A 1008 -26.60 10.64 6.36
N THR A 1009 -26.16 10.03 5.26
CA THR A 1009 -26.78 10.13 3.93
C THR A 1009 -27.07 8.74 3.35
N TYR A 1010 -27.98 8.66 2.39
CA TYR A 1010 -28.22 7.41 1.67
C TYR A 1010 -26.93 6.92 0.99
N GLN A 1011 -26.66 5.61 1.07
CA GLN A 1011 -25.63 4.96 0.24
C GLN A 1011 -25.84 5.24 -1.25
N SER A 1012 -27.10 5.36 -1.65
CA SER A 1012 -27.49 5.82 -2.99
C SER A 1012 -28.81 6.57 -2.94
N ARG A 1013 -28.82 7.85 -3.34
CA ARG A 1013 -30.05 8.64 -3.47
C ARG A 1013 -30.93 8.18 -4.65
N THR A 1014 -30.29 7.60 -5.67
CA THR A 1014 -30.93 7.23 -6.95
C THR A 1014 -31.40 5.77 -7.01
N ASP A 1015 -31.06 4.96 -6.01
CA ASP A 1015 -31.58 3.60 -5.87
C ASP A 1015 -32.74 3.59 -4.87
N CYS A 1016 -33.98 3.44 -5.34
CA CYS A 1016 -35.13 3.37 -4.42
C CYS A 1016 -35.19 2.05 -3.64
N ALA A 1017 -34.43 1.02 -4.02
CA ALA A 1017 -34.45 -0.28 -3.38
C ALA A 1017 -33.46 -0.38 -2.21
N ASN A 1018 -32.51 0.55 -2.11
CA ASN A 1018 -31.51 0.60 -1.04
C ASN A 1018 -31.88 1.69 -0.01
N PRO A 1019 -32.34 1.31 1.20
CA PRO A 1019 -32.66 2.23 2.29
C PRO A 1019 -31.50 2.51 3.26
N LEU A 1020 -30.31 1.97 3.00
CA LEU A 1020 -29.16 2.10 3.89
C LEU A 1020 -28.64 3.54 3.93
N VAL A 1021 -28.28 3.97 5.14
CA VAL A 1021 -27.78 5.31 5.46
C VAL A 1021 -26.42 5.17 6.14
N ASP A 1022 -25.40 5.80 5.56
CA ASP A 1022 -24.00 5.70 5.99
C ASP A 1022 -23.41 7.07 6.35
N PRO A 1023 -22.35 7.11 7.18
CA PRO A 1023 -21.56 8.32 7.42
C PRO A 1023 -20.79 8.75 6.16
N MET A 1024 -21.06 9.96 5.67
CA MET A 1024 -20.37 10.58 4.54
C MET A 1024 -20.18 12.07 4.77
N GLU A 1025 -19.23 12.68 4.07
CA GLU A 1025 -19.07 14.13 4.11
C GLU A 1025 -20.27 14.82 3.43
N LYS A 1026 -20.82 15.84 4.09
CA LYS A 1026 -22.00 16.57 3.64
C LYS A 1026 -21.79 17.18 2.24
N ASP A 1027 -22.70 16.88 1.32
CA ASP A 1027 -22.70 17.37 -0.07
C ASP A 1027 -23.97 18.16 -0.43
N GLY A 1028 -23.82 19.40 -0.91
CA GLY A 1028 -25.00 20.21 -1.28
C GLY A 1028 -25.91 20.57 -0.09
N ASN A 1029 -27.22 20.68 -0.33
CA ASN A 1029 -28.20 21.28 0.59
C ASN A 1029 -29.31 20.34 1.09
N ASN A 1030 -29.13 19.02 0.96
CA ASN A 1030 -30.18 18.03 1.23
C ASN A 1030 -30.16 17.49 2.66
N TYR A 1031 -29.61 18.27 3.60
CA TYR A 1031 -29.44 17.87 4.99
C TYR A 1031 -30.16 18.81 5.93
N ASP A 1032 -30.68 18.26 7.02
CA ASP A 1032 -31.18 19.00 8.18
C ASP A 1032 -30.33 18.69 9.42
N THR A 1033 -30.28 19.64 10.35
CA THR A 1033 -29.66 19.41 11.66
C THR A 1033 -30.63 18.62 12.51
N GLU A 1034 -30.20 17.42 12.85
CA GLU A 1034 -31.05 16.37 13.37
C GLU A 1034 -30.93 16.21 14.88
N HIS A 1035 -32.08 16.17 15.56
CA HIS A 1035 -32.15 15.74 16.95
C HIS A 1035 -32.39 14.24 17.00
N VAL A 1036 -31.46 13.49 17.56
CA VAL A 1036 -31.59 12.03 17.67
C VAL A 1036 -32.89 11.64 18.41
N LEU A 1037 -33.24 12.38 19.48
CA LEU A 1037 -34.56 12.34 20.13
C LEU A 1037 -35.32 13.64 19.83
N GLU A 1038 -36.49 13.49 19.24
CA GLU A 1038 -37.31 14.59 18.73
C GLU A 1038 -37.93 15.50 19.80
N LEU A 1039 -37.97 16.82 19.57
CA LEU A 1039 -38.46 17.80 20.56
C LEU A 1039 -39.93 17.59 20.97
N GLN A 1040 -40.79 17.16 20.04
CA GLN A 1040 -42.21 16.86 20.25
C GLN A 1040 -42.47 15.70 21.22
N MET A 1041 -41.46 14.88 21.50
CA MET A 1041 -41.59 13.77 22.43
C MET A 1041 -41.78 14.24 23.87
N VAL A 1042 -41.13 15.34 24.24
CA VAL A 1042 -41.19 15.88 25.60
C VAL A 1042 -42.62 16.26 26.01
N PRO A 1043 -43.38 17.07 25.24
CA PRO A 1043 -44.77 17.35 25.57
C PRO A 1043 -45.67 16.12 25.40
N MET A 1044 -45.34 15.18 24.51
CA MET A 1044 -46.08 13.93 24.35
C MET A 1044 -45.97 13.03 25.59
N PHE A 1045 -44.78 12.93 26.20
CA PHE A 1045 -44.60 12.23 27.47
C PHE A 1045 -45.54 12.77 28.54
N PHE A 1046 -45.55 14.09 28.75
CA PHE A 1046 -46.39 14.72 29.78
C PHE A 1046 -47.89 14.54 29.52
N ARG A 1047 -48.29 14.51 28.24
CA ARG A 1047 -49.65 14.16 27.84
C ARG A 1047 -50.04 12.78 28.39
N PHE A 1048 -49.24 11.76 28.15
CA PHE A 1048 -49.52 10.38 28.58
C PHE A 1048 -49.32 10.18 30.09
N ALA A 1049 -48.33 10.86 30.68
CA ALA A 1049 -48.08 10.82 32.11
C ALA A 1049 -49.26 11.37 32.94
N THR A 1050 -50.01 12.34 32.40
CA THR A 1050 -51.18 12.93 33.07
C THR A 1050 -52.48 12.16 32.84
N THR A 1051 -52.61 11.41 31.75
CA THR A 1051 -53.79 10.57 31.48
C THR A 1051 -53.71 9.19 32.13
N GLY A 1052 -52.51 8.65 32.34
CA GLY A 1052 -52.32 7.25 32.73
C GLY A 1052 -52.55 6.25 31.59
N GLU A 1053 -52.50 6.72 30.36
CA GLU A 1053 -52.54 5.90 29.15
C GLU A 1053 -51.14 5.83 28.56
N LEU A 1054 -50.82 4.73 27.88
CA LEU A 1054 -49.59 4.57 27.10
C LEU A 1054 -49.90 4.83 25.61
N THR A 1055 -48.86 4.95 24.78
CA THR A 1055 -48.99 5.31 23.37
C THR A 1055 -49.74 4.25 22.56
N SER A 1056 -49.54 2.98 22.90
CA SER A 1056 -50.26 1.84 22.35
C SER A 1056 -51.75 1.77 22.73
N GLY A 1057 -52.22 2.64 23.64
CA GLY A 1057 -53.55 2.57 24.24
C GLY A 1057 -53.66 1.62 25.44
N ARG A 1058 -52.56 1.00 25.88
CA ARG A 1058 -52.50 0.25 27.15
C ARG A 1058 -52.68 1.18 28.35
N THR A 1059 -53.23 0.66 29.44
CA THR A 1059 -53.28 1.38 30.72
C THR A 1059 -51.92 1.33 31.40
N ALA A 1060 -51.41 2.48 31.84
CA ALA A 1060 -50.14 2.57 32.55
C ALA A 1060 -50.19 1.93 33.95
N SER A 1061 -49.06 1.38 34.39
CA SER A 1061 -48.90 0.82 35.73
C SER A 1061 -48.57 1.90 36.77
N PHE A 1062 -47.99 3.03 36.34
CA PHE A 1062 -47.75 4.20 37.18
C PHE A 1062 -49.04 4.97 37.51
N GLN A 1063 -49.03 5.70 38.63
CA GLN A 1063 -50.13 6.59 38.98
C GLN A 1063 -50.09 7.85 38.12
N PRO A 1064 -51.20 8.28 37.48
CA PRO A 1064 -51.23 9.48 36.67
C PRO A 1064 -50.71 10.70 37.44
N ILE A 1065 -49.80 11.45 36.82
CA ILE A 1065 -49.21 12.64 37.42
C ILE A 1065 -50.27 13.74 37.42
N ASP A 1066 -50.50 14.35 38.59
CA ASP A 1066 -51.49 15.42 38.73
C ASP A 1066 -51.09 16.61 37.86
N CYS A 1067 -52.03 17.12 37.05
CA CYS A 1067 -51.78 18.22 36.13
C CYS A 1067 -51.27 19.49 36.82
N THR A 1068 -51.61 19.70 38.10
CA THR A 1068 -51.16 20.84 38.90
C THR A 1068 -49.64 20.92 39.04
N PHE A 1069 -48.91 19.83 38.80
CA PHE A 1069 -47.44 19.86 38.66
C PHE A 1069 -46.98 20.79 37.53
N PHE A 1070 -47.66 20.73 36.39
CA PHE A 1070 -47.29 21.44 35.16
C PHE A 1070 -47.89 22.83 35.08
N LEU A 1071 -49.05 23.06 35.71
CA LEU A 1071 -49.79 24.31 35.58
C LEU A 1071 -49.05 25.50 36.22
N PRO A 1072 -49.18 26.72 35.66
CA PRO A 1072 -48.68 27.94 36.28
C PRO A 1072 -49.28 28.16 37.68
N THR A 1073 -48.54 28.84 38.55
CA THR A 1073 -49.03 29.24 39.89
C THR A 1073 -50.31 30.08 39.85
N SER A 1074 -50.54 30.84 38.77
CA SER A 1074 -51.80 31.57 38.54
C SER A 1074 -53.02 30.67 38.33
N GLN A 1075 -52.82 29.40 37.97
CA GLN A 1075 -53.87 28.39 37.80
C GLN A 1075 -53.90 27.39 38.98
N GLY A 1076 -53.22 27.70 40.10
CA GLY A 1076 -53.15 26.83 41.27
C GLY A 1076 -52.15 25.68 41.16
N GLY A 1077 -51.30 25.67 40.12
CA GLY A 1077 -50.21 24.70 39.98
C GLY A 1077 -48.89 25.16 40.61
N ILE A 1078 -47.84 24.34 40.44
CA ILE A 1078 -46.50 24.64 40.96
C ILE A 1078 -45.49 25.03 39.88
N ASP A 1079 -45.81 24.92 38.59
CA ASP A 1079 -44.93 25.32 37.47
C ASP A 1079 -43.51 24.70 37.55
N PHE A 1080 -43.42 23.39 37.79
CA PHE A 1080 -42.17 22.74 38.18
C PHE A 1080 -41.03 22.92 37.16
N LEU A 1081 -41.35 22.96 35.86
CA LEU A 1081 -40.39 23.07 34.76
C LEU A 1081 -39.55 24.35 34.80
N HIS A 1082 -40.09 25.44 35.35
CA HIS A 1082 -39.44 26.74 35.40
C HIS A 1082 -38.85 27.06 36.78
N GLN A 1083 -39.05 26.20 37.77
CA GLN A 1083 -38.49 26.42 39.11
C GLN A 1083 -36.98 26.23 39.13
N SER A 1084 -36.29 27.07 39.91
CA SER A 1084 -34.83 27.04 40.06
C SER A 1084 -34.40 26.00 41.13
N VAL A 1085 -34.66 24.72 40.88
CA VAL A 1085 -34.44 23.63 41.85
C VAL A 1085 -33.26 22.72 41.54
N MET A 1086 -32.70 22.79 40.32
CA MET A 1086 -31.63 21.90 39.89
C MET A 1086 -30.26 22.35 40.46
N PRO A 1087 -29.33 21.42 40.74
CA PRO A 1087 -28.03 21.75 41.31
C PRO A 1087 -27.20 22.58 40.33
N LYS A 1088 -26.35 23.44 40.89
CA LYS A 1088 -25.35 24.19 40.12
C LYS A 1088 -24.21 23.20 39.78
N ALA A 1089 -24.37 22.42 38.71
CA ALA A 1089 -23.36 21.51 38.13
C ALA A 1089 -23.17 21.80 36.62
N GLU A 1090 -21.92 21.72 36.13
CA GLU A 1090 -21.63 21.57 34.70
C GLU A 1090 -22.14 20.19 34.31
N ILE A 1091 -22.98 20.12 33.28
CA ILE A 1091 -23.64 18.86 32.91
C ILE A 1091 -23.15 18.35 31.56
N TYR A 1092 -22.97 19.24 30.57
CA TYR A 1092 -22.48 18.86 29.26
C TYR A 1092 -21.23 19.68 28.90
N PRO A 1093 -20.20 19.05 28.30
CA PRO A 1093 -18.99 19.74 27.88
C PRO A 1093 -19.29 20.96 27.01
N GLY A 1094 -18.76 22.13 27.40
CA GLY A 1094 -18.87 23.37 26.62
C GLY A 1094 -20.16 24.18 26.81
N ASP A 1095 -21.18 23.66 27.50
CA ASP A 1095 -22.41 24.41 27.80
C ASP A 1095 -22.21 25.28 29.08
N PRO A 1096 -22.50 26.60 29.05
CA PRO A 1096 -22.05 27.51 30.10
C PRO A 1096 -22.89 27.35 31.37
N TYR A 1097 -22.22 26.95 32.45
CA TYR A 1097 -22.72 26.91 33.84
C TYR A 1097 -23.32 28.23 34.38
N GLU A 1098 -23.09 29.34 33.68
CA GLU A 1098 -23.52 30.68 34.08
C GLU A 1098 -24.91 31.08 33.56
N ASP A 1099 -25.57 30.29 32.70
CA ASP A 1099 -26.97 30.56 32.35
C ASP A 1099 -27.85 30.34 33.59
N ARG A 1100 -28.56 31.39 34.03
CA ARG A 1100 -29.49 31.32 35.16
C ARG A 1100 -30.57 30.25 34.97
N ARG A 1101 -30.86 29.87 33.72
CA ARG A 1101 -31.80 28.82 33.34
C ARG A 1101 -31.27 27.41 33.58
N ALA A 1102 -29.95 27.19 33.72
CA ALA A 1102 -29.38 25.87 34.02
C ALA A 1102 -29.88 25.26 35.35
N LYS A 1103 -30.58 26.04 36.17
CA LYS A 1103 -31.22 25.56 37.40
C LYS A 1103 -32.67 25.10 37.22
N SER A 1104 -33.25 25.21 36.02
CA SER A 1104 -34.62 24.76 35.74
C SER A 1104 -34.65 23.38 35.08
N PRO A 1105 -35.62 22.51 35.43
CA PRO A 1105 -35.80 21.22 34.75
C PRO A 1105 -35.96 21.36 33.23
N GLU A 1106 -36.73 22.35 32.77
CA GLU A 1106 -36.94 22.64 31.34
C GLU A 1106 -35.63 22.80 30.58
N PHE A 1107 -34.71 23.63 31.08
CA PHE A 1107 -33.43 23.87 30.41
C PHE A 1107 -32.57 22.61 30.40
N ARG A 1108 -32.60 21.81 31.49
CA ARG A 1108 -31.86 20.55 31.59
C ARG A 1108 -32.34 19.51 30.57
N ILE A 1109 -33.65 19.40 30.38
CA ILE A 1109 -34.28 18.54 29.36
C ILE A 1109 -33.87 19.00 27.96
N MET A 1110 -34.02 20.29 27.65
CA MET A 1110 -33.73 20.82 26.32
C MET A 1110 -32.23 20.83 26.01
N ALA A 1111 -31.36 21.05 27.00
CA ALA A 1111 -29.90 21.00 26.83
C ALA A 1111 -29.38 19.57 26.65
N ALA A 1112 -30.07 18.56 27.22
CA ALA A 1112 -29.77 17.15 26.95
C ALA A 1112 -29.88 16.88 25.44
N LEU A 1113 -30.95 17.37 24.80
CA LEU A 1113 -31.22 17.21 23.37
C LEU A 1113 -30.23 17.98 22.46
N GLY A 1114 -29.36 18.81 23.03
CA GLY A 1114 -28.31 19.56 22.31
C GLY A 1114 -28.49 21.08 22.35
N THR A 1115 -27.39 21.81 22.20
CA THR A 1115 -27.39 23.28 22.14
C THR A 1115 -26.38 23.79 21.09
N SER A 1116 -26.37 25.09 20.82
CA SER A 1116 -25.33 25.73 19.98
C SER A 1116 -23.90 25.52 20.49
N LYS A 1117 -23.74 25.10 21.75
CA LYS A 1117 -22.46 24.81 22.40
C LYS A 1117 -22.26 23.33 22.70
N ASN A 1118 -23.34 22.61 23.04
CA ASN A 1118 -23.36 21.15 23.11
C ASN A 1118 -23.76 20.58 21.74
N LYS A 1119 -22.79 20.50 20.82
CA LYS A 1119 -23.01 20.06 19.44
C LYS A 1119 -22.94 18.54 19.25
N GLU A 1120 -22.42 17.81 20.23
CA GLU A 1120 -22.09 16.39 20.13
C GLU A 1120 -23.33 15.51 19.92
N ASN A 1121 -24.50 15.98 20.37
CA ASN A 1121 -25.77 15.27 20.26
C ASN A 1121 -26.55 15.55 18.95
N PHE A 1122 -25.98 16.33 18.02
CA PHE A 1122 -26.58 16.57 16.72
C PHE A 1122 -25.90 15.74 15.64
N TYR A 1123 -26.69 15.33 14.65
CA TYR A 1123 -26.21 14.78 13.40
C TYR A 1123 -26.66 15.67 12.24
N LEU A 1124 -25.98 15.58 11.11
CA LEU A 1124 -26.54 16.04 9.84
C LEU A 1124 -27.17 14.84 9.16
N LEU A 1125 -28.48 14.88 8.96
CA LEU A 1125 -29.25 13.78 8.39
C LEU A 1125 -29.90 14.21 7.08
N GLU A 1126 -29.93 13.30 6.12
CA GLU A 1126 -30.67 13.46 4.86
C GLU A 1126 -32.13 13.91 5.12
N LYS A 1127 -32.58 14.97 4.46
CA LYS A 1127 -33.87 15.64 4.71
C LYS A 1127 -35.06 14.70 4.67
N ALA A 1128 -35.10 13.80 3.69
CA ALA A 1128 -36.19 12.84 3.56
C ALA A 1128 -36.24 11.84 4.72
N VAL A 1129 -35.08 11.41 5.23
CA VAL A 1129 -35.00 10.52 6.40
C VAL A 1129 -35.38 11.30 7.66
N ASN A 1130 -34.90 12.54 7.79
CA ASN A 1130 -35.23 13.44 8.90
C ASN A 1130 -36.74 13.71 9.00
N GLY A 1131 -37.37 14.09 7.89
CA GLY A 1131 -38.80 14.37 7.84
C GLY A 1131 -39.66 13.12 8.07
N MET A 1132 -39.27 11.96 7.53
CA MET A 1132 -39.95 10.70 7.82
C MET A 1132 -39.82 10.33 9.30
N LYS A 1133 -38.64 10.49 9.90
CA LYS A 1133 -38.43 10.27 11.34
C LYS A 1133 -39.33 11.19 12.17
N ALA A 1134 -39.43 12.47 11.81
CA ALA A 1134 -40.32 13.40 12.51
C ALA A 1134 -41.79 12.93 12.51
N ARG A 1135 -42.28 12.36 11.39
CA ARG A 1135 -43.65 11.80 11.29
C ARG A 1135 -43.84 10.56 12.17
N VAL A 1136 -42.89 9.63 12.14
CA VAL A 1136 -42.87 8.44 13.00
C VAL A 1136 -42.95 8.90 14.47
N PHE A 1137 -42.09 9.82 14.87
CA PHE A 1137 -41.99 10.24 16.26
C PHE A 1137 -43.16 11.15 16.73
N ARG A 1138 -43.84 11.85 15.81
CA ARG A 1138 -45.07 12.61 16.13
C ARG A 1138 -46.29 11.72 16.33
N ASN A 1139 -46.18 10.42 16.06
CA ASN A 1139 -47.31 9.50 16.08
C ASN A 1139 -48.45 9.94 15.13
N VAL A 1140 -48.09 10.45 13.94
CA VAL A 1140 -49.01 10.83 12.84
C VAL A 1140 -48.83 9.91 11.66
N ASP A 1141 -49.79 9.83 10.75
CA ASP A 1141 -49.71 8.97 9.55
C ASP A 1141 -48.41 9.24 8.77
N LEU A 1142 -47.70 8.17 8.40
CA LEU A 1142 -46.40 8.26 7.70
C LEU A 1142 -46.56 8.91 6.34
N VAL A 1143 -47.69 8.65 5.67
CA VAL A 1143 -48.19 9.38 4.50
C VAL A 1143 -49.72 9.42 4.64
N ASP A 1144 -50.34 10.56 4.32
CA ASP A 1144 -51.81 10.67 4.34
C ASP A 1144 -52.45 9.52 3.52
N PRO A 1145 -53.45 8.78 4.08
CA PRO A 1145 -54.01 7.60 3.42
C PRO A 1145 -54.60 7.87 2.02
N THR A 1146 -55.13 9.07 1.78
CA THR A 1146 -55.70 9.46 0.48
C THR A 1146 -54.58 9.72 -0.53
N LYS A 1147 -53.52 10.43 -0.11
CA LYS A 1147 -52.31 10.64 -0.92
C LYS A 1147 -51.63 9.31 -1.27
N TRP A 1148 -51.44 8.44 -0.27
CA TRP A 1148 -50.81 7.13 -0.44
C TRP A 1148 -51.53 6.25 -1.46
N ALA A 1149 -52.87 6.22 -1.40
CA ALA A 1149 -53.68 5.51 -2.38
C ALA A 1149 -53.57 6.09 -3.79
N GLY A 1150 -53.28 7.40 -3.92
CA GLY A 1150 -52.97 8.07 -5.18
C GLY A 1150 -51.62 7.63 -5.73
N PHE A 1151 -50.56 7.70 -4.92
CA PHE A 1151 -49.20 7.34 -5.30
C PHE A 1151 -49.09 5.89 -5.81
N ILE A 1152 -49.76 4.94 -5.16
CA ILE A 1152 -49.74 3.54 -5.59
C ILE A 1152 -50.43 3.32 -6.94
N LYS A 1153 -51.46 4.12 -7.26
CA LYS A 1153 -52.23 3.98 -8.50
C LYS A 1153 -51.58 4.68 -9.69
N ASP A 1154 -50.72 5.65 -9.45
CA ASP A 1154 -50.00 6.37 -10.51
C ASP A 1154 -48.81 5.55 -11.02
N THR A 1155 -49.07 4.71 -12.01
CA THR A 1155 -48.03 3.88 -12.63
C THR A 1155 -47.10 4.67 -13.54
N SER A 1156 -47.38 5.95 -13.79
CA SER A 1156 -46.48 6.83 -14.56
C SER A 1156 -45.32 7.37 -13.72
N ASN A 1157 -45.44 7.34 -12.38
CA ASN A 1157 -44.38 7.71 -11.46
C ASN A 1157 -44.22 6.74 -10.27
N PRO A 1158 -43.78 5.49 -10.53
CA PRO A 1158 -43.62 4.49 -9.48
C PRO A 1158 -42.48 4.80 -8.49
N GLY A 1159 -41.62 5.78 -8.79
CA GLY A 1159 -40.53 6.17 -7.90
C GLY A 1159 -41.02 6.79 -6.59
N ILE A 1160 -42.13 7.54 -6.60
CA ILE A 1160 -42.67 8.22 -5.41
C ILE A 1160 -42.99 7.23 -4.28
N PRO A 1161 -43.89 6.23 -4.46
CA PRO A 1161 -44.21 5.29 -3.38
C PRO A 1161 -43.01 4.44 -2.95
N LEU A 1162 -42.06 4.14 -3.84
CA LEU A 1162 -40.82 3.44 -3.47
C LEU A 1162 -39.92 4.28 -2.56
N LYS A 1163 -39.77 5.58 -2.84
CA LYS A 1163 -38.96 6.50 -2.02
C LYS A 1163 -39.55 6.71 -0.62
N GLU A 1164 -40.88 6.74 -0.49
CA GLU A 1164 -41.56 6.82 0.81
C GLU A 1164 -41.31 5.56 1.67
N ILE A 1165 -41.43 4.37 1.06
CA ILE A 1165 -41.12 3.10 1.73
C ILE A 1165 -39.65 3.04 2.15
N LYS A 1166 -38.75 3.42 1.23
CA LYS A 1166 -37.32 3.54 1.48
C LYS A 1166 -37.02 4.46 2.67
N ALA A 1167 -37.62 5.65 2.71
CA ALA A 1167 -37.41 6.60 3.80
C ALA A 1167 -37.87 6.03 5.14
N ALA A 1168 -39.02 5.33 5.18
CA ALA A 1168 -39.52 4.70 6.41
C ALA A 1168 -38.57 3.61 6.95
N ILE A 1169 -37.95 2.81 6.07
CA ILE A 1169 -36.94 1.81 6.47
C ILE A 1169 -35.65 2.51 6.93
N ALA A 1170 -35.23 3.55 6.21
CA ALA A 1170 -34.01 4.30 6.48
C ALA A 1170 -34.00 4.98 7.87
N VAL A 1171 -35.15 5.39 8.40
CA VAL A 1171 -35.28 5.89 9.78
C VAL A 1171 -34.74 4.87 10.78
N TRP A 1172 -35.14 3.61 10.65
CA TRP A 1172 -34.74 2.56 11.57
C TRP A 1172 -33.31 2.10 11.34
N HIS A 1173 -32.82 2.15 10.10
CA HIS A 1173 -31.39 1.96 9.82
C HIS A 1173 -30.54 3.05 10.50
N TYR A 1174 -30.92 4.32 10.36
CA TYR A 1174 -30.25 5.45 11.01
C TYR A 1174 -30.22 5.31 12.53
N LEU A 1175 -31.35 4.97 13.17
CA LEU A 1175 -31.40 4.76 14.63
C LEU A 1175 -30.57 3.55 15.09
N ASN A 1176 -30.23 2.64 14.18
CA ASN A 1176 -29.39 1.47 14.43
C ASN A 1176 -27.90 1.68 14.15
N ASP A 1177 -27.53 2.80 13.51
CA ASP A 1177 -26.14 3.20 13.39
C ASP A 1177 -25.49 3.23 14.77
N GLN A 1178 -24.29 2.66 14.89
CA GLN A 1178 -23.69 2.42 16.20
C GLN A 1178 -23.39 3.71 16.97
N ASP A 1179 -23.00 4.79 16.29
CA ASP A 1179 -22.71 6.08 16.92
C ASP A 1179 -24.01 6.79 17.30
N VAL A 1180 -24.98 6.79 16.39
CA VAL A 1180 -26.33 7.35 16.63
C VAL A 1180 -26.98 6.63 17.81
N LYS A 1181 -26.86 5.31 17.87
CA LYS A 1181 -27.35 4.47 18.98
C LYS A 1181 -26.66 4.79 20.29
N ASN A 1182 -25.33 4.98 20.30
CA ASN A 1182 -24.61 5.38 21.50
C ASN A 1182 -25.09 6.74 22.00
N SER A 1183 -25.20 7.74 21.10
CA SER A 1183 -25.77 9.05 21.41
C SER A 1183 -27.21 8.94 21.92
N PHE A 1184 -28.03 8.08 21.32
CA PHE A 1184 -29.41 7.86 21.72
C PHE A 1184 -29.52 7.29 23.14
N VAL A 1185 -28.70 6.29 23.49
CA VAL A 1185 -28.63 5.70 24.84
C VAL A 1185 -28.18 6.75 25.86
N GLU A 1186 -27.16 7.54 25.52
CA GLU A 1186 -26.66 8.62 26.38
C GLU A 1186 -27.71 9.70 26.62
N LEU A 1187 -28.42 10.13 25.56
CA LEU A 1187 -29.52 11.09 25.65
C LEU A 1187 -30.64 10.62 26.57
N VAL A 1188 -31.06 9.35 26.45
CA VAL A 1188 -32.08 8.76 27.33
C VAL A 1188 -31.57 8.71 28.77
N SER A 1189 -30.30 8.35 28.99
CA SER A 1189 -29.69 8.35 30.32
C SER A 1189 -29.72 9.75 30.95
N HIS A 1190 -29.34 10.77 30.20
CA HIS A 1190 -29.37 12.17 30.66
C HIS A 1190 -30.79 12.63 31.02
N LEU A 1191 -31.81 12.27 30.23
CA LEU A 1191 -33.20 12.57 30.57
C LEU A 1191 -33.65 11.86 31.85
N ARG A 1192 -33.26 10.59 32.05
CA ARG A 1192 -33.54 9.84 33.29
C ARG A 1192 -32.89 10.48 34.50
N GLU A 1193 -31.66 10.98 34.39
CA GLU A 1193 -30.99 11.72 35.46
C GLU A 1193 -31.75 13.00 35.84
N VAL A 1194 -32.29 13.71 34.84
CA VAL A 1194 -33.17 14.87 35.09
C VAL A 1194 -34.40 14.43 35.88
N TRP A 1195 -35.04 13.31 35.55
CA TRP A 1195 -36.20 12.80 36.28
C TRP A 1195 -35.87 12.37 37.71
N VAL A 1196 -34.72 11.72 37.92
CA VAL A 1196 -34.22 11.38 39.27
C VAL A 1196 -34.07 12.64 40.13
N GLU A 1197 -33.48 13.70 39.57
CA GLU A 1197 -33.31 14.95 40.32
C GLU A 1197 -34.67 15.62 40.59
N VAL A 1198 -35.59 15.65 39.63
CA VAL A 1198 -36.95 16.18 39.83
C VAL A 1198 -37.68 15.44 40.96
N ASP A 1199 -37.66 14.11 40.94
CA ASP A 1199 -38.30 13.26 41.95
C ASP A 1199 -37.70 13.52 43.36
N SER A 1200 -36.39 13.71 43.44
CA SER A 1200 -35.71 14.03 44.70
C SER A 1200 -36.16 15.36 45.31
N ARG A 1201 -36.48 16.35 44.48
CA ARG A 1201 -36.79 17.73 44.92
C ARG A 1201 -38.28 17.96 45.16
N PHE A 1202 -39.14 17.36 44.33
CA PHE A 1202 -40.57 17.65 44.33
C PHE A 1202 -41.43 16.56 44.94
N ASN A 1203 -40.90 15.35 45.19
CA ASN A 1203 -41.68 14.23 45.68
C ASN A 1203 -41.06 13.52 46.90
N ASN A 1204 -40.34 14.24 47.77
CA ASN A 1204 -39.73 13.68 48.99
C ASN A 1204 -38.90 12.41 48.75
N ASN A 1205 -38.11 12.37 47.67
CA ASN A 1205 -37.33 11.20 47.22
C ASN A 1205 -38.18 9.97 46.85
N GLN A 1206 -39.48 10.09 46.62
CA GLN A 1206 -40.29 9.02 46.04
C GLN A 1206 -40.29 9.13 44.50
N PRO A 1207 -40.07 8.03 43.76
CA PRO A 1207 -40.04 8.06 42.30
C PRO A 1207 -41.45 8.28 41.73
N LEU A 1208 -41.62 9.28 40.87
CA LEU A 1208 -42.89 9.64 40.22
C LEU A 1208 -42.69 9.78 38.70
N PHE A 1209 -41.74 10.62 38.28
CA PHE A 1209 -41.45 10.86 36.87
C PHE A 1209 -40.62 9.76 36.23
N LEU A 1210 -39.65 9.19 36.97
CA LEU A 1210 -38.77 8.16 36.41
C LEU A 1210 -39.52 6.87 36.02
N PRO A 1211 -40.39 6.27 36.86
CA PRO A 1211 -41.15 5.08 36.47
C PRO A 1211 -42.13 5.35 35.33
N ALA A 1212 -42.72 6.55 35.31
CA ALA A 1212 -43.63 6.96 34.25
C ALA A 1212 -42.90 7.11 32.91
N TRP A 1213 -41.70 7.70 32.91
CA TRP A 1213 -40.85 7.82 31.74
C TRP A 1213 -40.40 6.45 31.23
N ASP A 1214 -39.86 5.60 32.11
CA ASP A 1214 -39.32 4.29 31.73
C ASP A 1214 -40.42 3.39 31.12
N GLU A 1215 -41.63 3.35 31.69
CA GLU A 1215 -42.76 2.56 31.16
C GLU A 1215 -43.30 3.14 29.84
N TRP A 1216 -43.52 4.46 29.78
CA TRP A 1216 -44.02 5.11 28.56
C TRP A 1216 -43.05 5.00 27.40
N TRP A 1217 -41.75 5.17 27.65
CA TRP A 1217 -40.72 5.13 26.63
C TRP A 1217 -40.61 3.75 25.97
N HIS A 1218 -40.61 2.68 26.78
CA HIS A 1218 -40.63 1.31 26.27
C HIS A 1218 -41.86 1.05 25.39
N ASP A 1219 -43.05 1.40 25.89
CA ASP A 1219 -44.29 1.24 25.13
C ASP A 1219 -44.30 2.03 23.81
N TYR A 1220 -43.85 3.29 23.87
CA TYR A 1220 -43.83 4.19 22.73
C TYR A 1220 -42.96 3.63 21.60
N ILE A 1221 -41.74 3.19 21.93
CA ILE A 1221 -40.80 2.67 20.94
C ILE A 1221 -41.29 1.36 20.33
N GLU A 1222 -41.75 0.40 21.15
CA GLU A 1222 -42.34 -0.86 20.67
C GLU A 1222 -43.47 -0.58 19.68
N TYR A 1223 -44.35 0.35 20.03
CA TYR A 1223 -45.48 0.74 19.19
C TYR A 1223 -45.04 1.40 17.87
N GLN A 1224 -44.03 2.30 17.87
CA GLN A 1224 -43.58 2.93 16.62
C GLN A 1224 -42.90 1.92 15.68
N VAL A 1225 -42.15 0.94 16.20
CA VAL A 1225 -41.56 -0.15 15.40
C VAL A 1225 -42.67 -0.95 14.72
N GLU A 1226 -43.65 -1.44 15.49
CA GLU A 1226 -44.76 -2.25 14.99
C GLU A 1226 -45.59 -1.49 13.95
N ARG A 1227 -45.90 -0.22 14.24
CA ARG A 1227 -46.66 0.66 13.34
C ARG A 1227 -45.95 0.88 12.01
N THR A 1228 -44.64 1.15 12.05
CA THR A 1228 -43.85 1.43 10.84
C THR A 1228 -43.69 0.18 9.99
N SER A 1229 -43.33 -0.95 10.60
CA SER A 1229 -43.23 -2.27 9.93
C SER A 1229 -44.55 -2.66 9.26
N THR A 1230 -45.67 -2.49 9.98
CA THR A 1230 -47.02 -2.74 9.43
C THR A 1230 -47.33 -1.85 8.22
N TRP A 1231 -46.98 -0.56 8.28
CA TRP A 1231 -47.20 0.36 7.17
C TRP A 1231 -46.36 -0.01 5.94
N ILE A 1232 -45.07 -0.34 6.12
CA ILE A 1232 -44.16 -0.78 5.05
C ILE A 1232 -44.70 -2.05 4.39
N THR A 1233 -44.99 -3.08 5.19
CA THR A 1233 -45.49 -4.38 4.69
C THR A 1233 -46.77 -4.21 3.88
N ASN A 1234 -47.72 -3.41 4.38
CA ASN A 1234 -48.96 -3.14 3.66
C ASN A 1234 -48.73 -2.32 2.38
N GLY A 1235 -47.83 -1.35 2.42
CA GLY A 1235 -47.43 -0.55 1.26
C GLY A 1235 -46.83 -1.39 0.14
N ILE A 1236 -45.86 -2.25 0.48
CA ILE A 1236 -45.22 -3.20 -0.45
C ILE A 1236 -46.27 -4.14 -1.05
N ALA A 1237 -47.14 -4.73 -0.23
CA ALA A 1237 -48.18 -5.64 -0.71
C ALA A 1237 -49.17 -4.94 -1.66
N ALA A 1238 -49.58 -3.71 -1.34
CA ALA A 1238 -50.49 -2.93 -2.17
C ALA A 1238 -49.85 -2.54 -3.52
N MET A 1239 -48.58 -2.11 -3.50
CA MET A 1239 -47.87 -1.75 -4.72
C MET A 1239 -47.57 -2.98 -5.60
N ARG A 1240 -47.16 -4.11 -4.99
CA ARG A 1240 -46.95 -5.39 -5.67
C ARG A 1240 -48.21 -5.86 -6.37
N LYS A 1241 -49.38 -5.68 -5.76
CA LYS A 1241 -50.67 -6.02 -6.36
C LYS A 1241 -50.96 -5.24 -7.64
N VAL A 1242 -50.64 -3.94 -7.69
CA VAL A 1242 -50.82 -3.11 -8.90
C VAL A 1242 -49.86 -3.57 -10.00
N TRP A 1243 -48.58 -3.69 -9.69
CA TRP A 1243 -47.55 -3.99 -10.69
C TRP A 1243 -47.50 -5.46 -11.14
N SER A 1244 -48.17 -6.37 -10.42
CA SER A 1244 -48.32 -7.77 -10.85
C SER A 1244 -49.47 -7.98 -11.84
N ASP A 1245 -50.27 -6.95 -12.16
CA ASP A 1245 -51.34 -7.04 -13.16
C ASP A 1245 -50.77 -7.27 -14.58
N GLU A 1246 -51.48 -8.07 -15.37
CA GLU A 1246 -51.08 -8.44 -16.75
C GLU A 1246 -51.06 -7.22 -17.69
N SER A 1247 -51.81 -6.16 -17.39
CA SER A 1247 -51.82 -4.91 -18.17
C SER A 1247 -50.47 -4.19 -18.19
N HIS A 1248 -49.56 -4.53 -17.26
CA HIS A 1248 -48.20 -3.97 -17.17
C HIS A 1248 -47.11 -4.90 -17.74
N ASP A 1249 -47.45 -6.02 -18.38
CA ASP A 1249 -46.46 -6.99 -18.91
C ASP A 1249 -45.51 -6.40 -19.97
N ASN A 1250 -45.96 -5.36 -20.68
CA ASN A 1250 -45.15 -4.64 -21.66
C ASN A 1250 -44.53 -3.34 -21.12
N ASP A 1251 -44.77 -3.02 -19.85
CA ASP A 1251 -44.21 -1.85 -19.20
C ASP A 1251 -42.80 -2.17 -18.69
N PRO A 1252 -41.74 -1.52 -19.22
CA PRO A 1252 -40.37 -1.78 -18.79
C PRO A 1252 -40.13 -1.47 -17.30
N ALA A 1253 -40.97 -0.65 -16.65
CA ALA A 1253 -40.86 -0.37 -15.23
C ALA A 1253 -41.30 -1.54 -14.33
N LYS A 1254 -42.10 -2.49 -14.84
CA LYS A 1254 -42.66 -3.60 -14.04
C LYS A 1254 -41.60 -4.44 -13.35
N LEU A 1255 -40.58 -4.87 -14.09
CA LEU A 1255 -39.49 -5.69 -13.54
C LEU A 1255 -38.70 -4.92 -12.46
N ILE A 1256 -38.44 -3.63 -12.71
CA ILE A 1256 -37.67 -2.76 -11.79
C ILE A 1256 -38.44 -2.55 -10.50
N VAL A 1257 -39.74 -2.24 -10.58
CA VAL A 1257 -40.59 -2.02 -9.41
C VAL A 1257 -40.74 -3.28 -8.57
N LEU A 1258 -41.02 -4.44 -9.19
CA LEU A 1258 -41.18 -5.69 -8.45
C LEU A 1258 -39.88 -6.15 -7.78
N ALA A 1259 -38.72 -5.92 -8.42
CA ALA A 1259 -37.41 -6.18 -7.83
C ALA A 1259 -37.15 -5.25 -6.63
N ALA A 1260 -37.37 -3.95 -6.78
CA ALA A 1260 -37.20 -2.98 -5.70
C ALA A 1260 -38.09 -3.29 -4.49
N LEU A 1261 -39.34 -3.68 -4.72
CA LEU A 1261 -40.26 -4.10 -3.66
C LEU A 1261 -39.80 -5.35 -2.92
N SER A 1262 -39.17 -6.31 -3.61
CA SER A 1262 -38.66 -7.54 -2.99
C SER A 1262 -37.44 -7.26 -2.12
N GLU A 1263 -36.61 -6.29 -2.51
CA GLU A 1263 -35.45 -5.86 -1.74
C GLU A 1263 -35.85 -5.06 -0.50
N LEU A 1264 -36.77 -4.10 -0.64
CA LEU A 1264 -37.30 -3.33 0.49
C LEU A 1264 -38.00 -4.24 1.52
N GLU A 1265 -38.67 -5.31 1.07
CA GLU A 1265 -39.26 -6.32 1.95
C GLU A 1265 -38.20 -7.08 2.75
N ALA A 1266 -37.03 -7.35 2.16
CA ALA A 1266 -35.93 -7.99 2.89
C ALA A 1266 -35.41 -7.10 4.02
N PHE A 1267 -35.27 -5.79 3.79
CA PHE A 1267 -34.85 -4.84 4.83
C PHE A 1267 -35.93 -4.61 5.90
N GLU A 1268 -37.21 -4.66 5.55
CA GLU A 1268 -38.32 -4.58 6.51
C GLU A 1268 -38.24 -5.70 7.56
N VAL A 1269 -37.94 -6.93 7.13
CA VAL A 1269 -37.79 -8.08 8.02
C VAL A 1269 -36.67 -7.86 9.04
N GLU A 1270 -35.65 -7.08 8.69
CA GLU A 1270 -34.58 -6.73 9.60
C GLU A 1270 -35.04 -5.75 10.69
N ILE A 1271 -35.89 -4.75 10.37
CA ILE A 1271 -36.48 -3.80 11.34
C ILE A 1271 -37.09 -4.56 12.53
N VAL A 1272 -37.85 -5.62 12.26
CA VAL A 1272 -38.53 -6.43 13.29
C VAL A 1272 -37.54 -7.23 14.14
N ARG A 1273 -36.42 -7.68 13.57
CA ARG A 1273 -35.35 -8.39 14.31
C ARG A 1273 -34.56 -7.44 15.21
N TYR A 1274 -34.44 -6.17 14.84
CA TYR A 1274 -33.70 -5.17 15.61
C TYR A 1274 -34.39 -4.74 16.91
N ASN A 1275 -35.68 -5.02 17.08
CA ASN A 1275 -36.48 -4.67 18.26
C ASN A 1275 -35.90 -5.16 19.61
N HIS A 1276 -35.11 -6.25 19.62
CA HIS A 1276 -34.54 -6.82 20.85
C HIS A 1276 -33.15 -6.27 21.25
N LEU A 1277 -32.53 -5.42 20.44
CA LEU A 1277 -31.12 -5.00 20.62
C LEU A 1277 -30.93 -3.51 20.88
N ILE A 1278 -31.91 -2.66 20.61
CA ILE A 1278 -31.72 -1.19 20.56
C ILE A 1278 -32.05 -0.50 21.90
N PHE A 1279 -33.01 -1.03 22.67
CA PHE A 1279 -33.55 -0.33 23.84
C PHE A 1279 -33.48 -1.25 25.08
N PRO A 1280 -32.40 -1.16 25.89
CA PRO A 1280 -32.27 -1.90 27.15
C PRO A 1280 -33.07 -1.30 28.32
#